data_AF-A0A2G6WU90-F1
#
_entry.id   AF-A0A2G6WU90-F1
#
_cell.length_a   1.000
_cell.length_b   1.000
_cell.length_c   1.000
_cell.angle_alpha   90.00
_cell.angle_beta   90.00
_cell.angle_gamma   90.00
#
_symmetry.space_group_name_H-M   'P 1'
#
loop_
_entity.id
_entity.type
_entity.pdbx_description
1 polymer ?
#
loop_
_entity_poly.entity_id
_entity_poly.type
_entity_poly.pdbx_seq_one_letter_code
_entity_poly.pdbx_strand_id
1 'polypeptide(L)'
;MVDQLYPAGPAGAGSQLAKASPAYRRHAWLAMVALLVFVGAYLLFSGWLAWKAYLSIRASVYGSRDGFLLLVVGVGAAFLAVFMLKALVFVRRGQMDGLTEITEADQPRLFAFLYRLADEARAPRPAKVYVSARVNAAVFYDLSLLNFFLPSKKNLEIGLPLVNVLTVSEFKAVLAHEFGHFAQRSMAVGRWVYLAQQIAAHIVAKRDGLDRFLEGLSRTDIRIAWIGWLFSLLVWSIRSVVDSLFRVVVLADRALSREMEFQADRVSVSLAGSDALIDALYKMQAADSAWDRTLDFANQRLHKGHAAPDLYDIQSRIIQKLRAIYDDPNYGTPPPAPAEGPATHRIFKRDRVSVSRMWATHPASHEREENAKKVYLPAETRENSAWDLFDDAPAFRERNCAALISHVVPPPIADTREAAAQALDAEYDRESYKRRYRGVYLGRAVTRSHNTAEALFDRISASEAAAALPGLYPESLSGVLERLGALRHERATLVAVQDGIAKTEGARLEHRGKAIRKREVAGAIDEVAQDIAAVERELETHDRRCRSTLHALAAVLGPEWEAGWLAQLRLLHYAEHAEANLIDLQETTINTLTMVTAKRKTNEAEARRVLADASALFSGMAEIAKDAPTLEAGPQALALMGRESWAATVGEFSFGYPTRENINEWLRASDSWVRPMVRALGSLRRAALDQLLTTEASLADVALTQQAPTGDAPAAPVVPATYTTLMNGQERPRQKKLDAWSRFQTADGWWAGGARLVVAGGVIASLMGISTTLGSASVIAYNGLDREVKVHVGSHSATLAPGGKRAFEVEADKPIELGARTAQGQEIESFSANPELVGVRYVYNVAGAAPMVAWTAVYGNAVAPPERPLGAPRWSSQSADALFEEPPRQISTKGGGGTRSVVSFPASQSASLHLNMMPAGGDRKALVEAHARWDSVQSAYLIEWLNVSEQELAEGYAKVIASRLARDPLEIASLREQQSLAITPEAKERVCAQHRALAAANPAVGDLAYLVVRCIADPAAKDVAFKKGAAEHPDSAWFAYAAGHVWAGEQAWVEARRAYEKAGAKVPFMGNIAAADLARIRRIEQGEAVSIDDLLARSDYLRMQRTLQLGKDVPATSPARGYVELGQGHLDKAFDIATVASQPQARLVLMVGASDGASQKQVGKALEAARAITPDDFESLWPAIGLAIRHGRPVDKSMLALKNLSPDDADRLRAFVTALETSKDTRSAEAALAGLTPQVRAQAYCAGLVALGSRAPAQWRTFVKRALFPAEHPYFG
;
A
#
# COMPACT_ATOMS: atom_id res chain seq x y z
N MET A 1 17.82 4.16 -63.87
CA MET A 1 17.28 5.48 -63.45
C MET A 1 17.66 5.81 -62.00
N VAL A 2 17.44 4.93 -61.00
CA VAL A 2 17.88 5.20 -59.61
C VAL A 2 19.39 5.48 -59.49
N ASP A 3 20.23 4.78 -60.25
CA ASP A 3 21.68 5.03 -60.29
C ASP A 3 22.09 6.41 -60.82
N GLN A 4 21.22 7.10 -61.56
CA GLN A 4 21.47 8.47 -62.03
C GLN A 4 21.06 9.52 -60.99
N LEU A 5 20.14 9.18 -60.08
CA LEU A 5 19.59 10.08 -59.07
C LEU A 5 20.25 9.90 -57.69
N TYR A 6 20.86 8.75 -57.40
CA TYR A 6 21.49 8.48 -56.11
C TYR A 6 22.88 9.13 -55.99
N PRO A 7 23.08 10.22 -55.21
CA PRO A 7 24.39 10.86 -55.07
C PRO A 7 25.37 9.94 -54.34
N ALA A 8 26.61 9.88 -54.81
CA ALA A 8 27.66 9.10 -54.15
C ALA A 8 28.00 9.69 -52.77
N GLY A 9 28.24 8.82 -51.79
CA GLY A 9 28.71 9.24 -50.47
C GLY A 9 30.18 9.70 -50.48
N PRO A 10 30.65 10.36 -49.40
CA PRO A 10 32.03 10.83 -49.28
C PRO A 10 33.06 9.68 -49.35
N ALA A 11 34.16 9.87 -50.08
CA ALA A 11 35.23 8.88 -50.19
C ALA A 11 36.06 8.78 -48.89
N GLY A 12 36.26 7.58 -48.35
CA GLY A 12 37.17 7.33 -47.21
C GLY A 12 36.51 7.15 -45.83
N ALA A 13 37.05 7.81 -44.80
CA ALA A 13 36.93 7.52 -43.35
C ALA A 13 35.50 7.53 -42.71
N GLY A 14 34.44 7.64 -43.50
CA GLY A 14 33.04 7.68 -43.05
C GLY A 14 32.62 6.49 -42.18
N SER A 15 33.17 5.30 -42.42
CA SER A 15 32.88 4.09 -41.62
C SER A 15 33.31 4.19 -40.14
N GLN A 16 34.25 5.07 -39.80
CA GLN A 16 34.66 5.31 -38.41
C GLN A 16 33.69 6.25 -37.68
N LEU A 17 33.04 7.19 -38.39
CA LEU A 17 32.04 8.10 -37.83
C LEU A 17 30.74 7.37 -37.45
N ALA A 18 30.40 6.31 -38.19
CA ALA A 18 29.25 5.45 -37.90
C ALA A 18 29.37 4.63 -36.60
N LYS A 19 30.56 4.56 -35.95
CA LYS A 19 30.74 3.85 -34.67
C LYS A 19 30.19 4.68 -33.49
N ALA A 20 29.47 4.00 -32.60
CA ALA A 20 28.88 4.57 -31.39
C ALA A 20 29.93 5.20 -30.45
N SER A 21 29.66 6.43 -30.01
CA SER A 21 30.54 7.17 -29.09
C SER A 21 30.60 6.55 -27.68
N PRO A 22 31.68 6.78 -26.89
CA PRO A 22 31.74 6.37 -25.49
C PRO A 22 30.64 7.00 -24.61
N ALA A 23 30.28 8.25 -24.89
CA ALA A 23 29.21 8.97 -24.18
C ALA A 23 27.86 8.28 -24.40
N TYR A 24 27.53 7.95 -25.65
CA TYR A 24 26.35 7.19 -26.02
C TYR A 24 26.27 5.85 -25.26
N ARG A 25 27.37 5.07 -25.19
CA ARG A 25 27.38 3.77 -24.47
C ARG A 25 27.09 3.93 -22.98
N ARG A 26 27.66 4.96 -22.34
CA ARG A 26 27.44 5.26 -20.92
C ARG A 26 25.99 5.65 -20.64
N HIS A 27 25.40 6.56 -21.43
CA HIS A 27 24.02 6.98 -21.25
C HIS A 27 23.02 5.86 -21.55
N ALA A 28 23.30 5.01 -22.53
CA ALA A 28 22.51 3.81 -22.80
C ALA A 28 22.52 2.83 -21.63
N TRP A 29 23.68 2.62 -21.00
CA TRP A 29 23.79 1.75 -19.83
C TRP A 29 23.05 2.33 -18.61
N LEU A 30 23.18 3.63 -18.36
CA LEU A 30 22.45 4.31 -17.28
C LEU A 30 20.93 4.22 -17.45
N ALA A 31 20.41 4.46 -18.67
CA ALA A 31 18.99 4.33 -18.97
C ALA A 31 18.49 2.89 -18.77
N MET A 32 19.27 1.90 -19.20
CA MET A 32 18.96 0.48 -19.03
C MET A 32 18.92 0.07 -17.55
N VAL A 33 19.93 0.46 -16.76
CA VAL A 33 19.98 0.15 -15.32
C VAL A 33 18.83 0.85 -14.59
N ALA A 34 18.58 2.12 -14.87
CA ALA A 34 17.45 2.86 -14.27
C ALA A 34 16.11 2.18 -14.57
N LEU A 35 15.91 1.72 -15.80
CA LEU A 35 14.71 0.99 -16.19
C LEU A 35 14.60 -0.38 -15.51
N LEU A 36 15.68 -1.17 -15.47
CA LEU A 36 15.70 -2.47 -14.80
C LEU A 36 15.42 -2.35 -13.30
N VAL A 37 15.99 -1.35 -12.64
CA VAL A 37 15.73 -1.06 -11.22
C VAL A 37 14.27 -0.68 -11.03
N PHE A 38 13.70 0.17 -11.90
CA PHE A 38 12.29 0.54 -11.84
C PHE A 38 11.36 -0.67 -12.01
N VAL A 39 11.54 -1.47 -13.07
CA VAL A 39 10.72 -2.66 -13.35
C VAL A 39 10.88 -3.70 -12.24
N GLY A 40 12.11 -3.94 -11.78
CA GLY A 40 12.41 -4.86 -10.67
C GLY A 40 11.71 -4.44 -9.38
N ALA A 41 11.88 -3.17 -8.97
CA ALA A 41 11.22 -2.64 -7.77
C ALA A 41 9.68 -2.71 -7.88
N TYR A 42 9.15 -2.41 -9.06
CA TYR A 42 7.71 -2.46 -9.34
C TYR A 42 7.14 -3.88 -9.21
N LEU A 43 7.79 -4.87 -9.84
CA LEU A 43 7.35 -6.27 -9.79
C LEU A 43 7.54 -6.88 -8.40
N LEU A 44 8.66 -6.59 -7.73
CA LEU A 44 8.91 -7.05 -6.38
C LEU A 44 7.87 -6.49 -5.39
N PHE A 45 7.55 -5.20 -5.47
CA PHE A 45 6.55 -4.59 -4.60
C PHE A 45 5.13 -5.13 -4.88
N SER A 46 4.78 -5.33 -6.15
CA SER A 46 3.48 -5.90 -6.54
C SER A 46 3.36 -7.37 -6.11
N GLY A 47 4.42 -8.16 -6.31
CA GLY A 47 4.50 -9.54 -5.85
C GLY A 47 4.44 -9.66 -4.33
N TRP A 48 5.12 -8.76 -3.61
CA TRP A 48 5.05 -8.68 -2.15
C TRP A 48 3.62 -8.38 -1.65
N LEU A 49 2.90 -7.44 -2.28
CA LEU A 49 1.49 -7.17 -1.95
C LEU A 49 0.59 -8.39 -2.21
N ALA A 50 0.76 -9.08 -3.34
CA ALA A 50 -0.01 -10.28 -3.66
C ALA A 50 0.28 -11.43 -2.69
N TRP A 51 1.56 -11.64 -2.35
CA TRP A 51 2.00 -12.60 -1.34
C TRP A 51 1.39 -12.31 0.04
N LYS A 52 1.43 -11.05 0.48
CA LYS A 52 0.81 -10.62 1.74
C LYS A 52 -0.70 -10.78 1.75
N ALA A 53 -1.38 -10.49 0.63
CA ALA A 53 -2.81 -10.74 0.49
C ALA A 53 -3.15 -12.22 0.68
N TYR A 54 -2.41 -13.12 0.02
CA TYR A 54 -2.58 -14.56 0.15
C TYR A 54 -2.40 -15.04 1.60
N LEU A 55 -1.32 -14.63 2.26
CA LEU A 55 -1.04 -15.02 3.65
C LEU A 55 -2.12 -14.53 4.63
N SER A 56 -2.52 -13.25 4.54
CA SER A 56 -3.50 -12.68 5.47
C SER A 56 -4.92 -13.24 5.25
N ILE A 57 -5.33 -13.49 4.00
CA ILE A 57 -6.62 -14.14 3.71
C ILE A 57 -6.62 -15.57 4.24
N ARG A 58 -5.55 -16.35 3.99
CA ARG A 58 -5.42 -17.71 4.53
C ARG A 58 -5.48 -17.70 6.06
N ALA A 59 -4.75 -16.81 6.73
CA ALA A 59 -4.78 -16.71 8.20
C ALA A 59 -6.18 -16.39 8.74
N SER A 60 -6.95 -15.53 8.06
CA SER A 60 -8.32 -15.17 8.47
C SER A 60 -9.32 -16.34 8.45
N VAL A 61 -9.10 -17.33 7.57
CA VAL A 61 -9.97 -18.51 7.42
C VAL A 61 -9.68 -19.57 8.49
N TYR A 62 -8.45 -19.63 9.01
CA TYR A 62 -7.99 -20.72 9.88
C TYR A 62 -7.62 -20.30 11.33
N GLY A 63 -7.63 -19.02 11.72
CA GLY A 63 -7.17 -18.58 13.05
C GLY A 63 -7.80 -17.30 13.68
N SER A 64 -8.34 -17.48 14.91
CA SER A 64 -8.51 -16.56 16.05
C SER A 64 -9.13 -15.14 15.89
N ARG A 65 -9.23 -14.44 17.03
CA ARG A 65 -10.06 -13.24 17.41
C ARG A 65 -9.96 -12.03 16.48
N ASP A 66 -8.88 -11.92 15.71
CA ASP A 66 -8.61 -10.82 14.77
C ASP A 66 -8.82 -11.22 13.30
N GLY A 67 -9.46 -12.35 13.02
CA GLY A 67 -9.72 -12.85 11.66
C GLY A 67 -10.38 -11.80 10.76
N PHE A 68 -11.27 -10.96 11.30
CA PHE A 68 -11.85 -9.83 10.54
C PHE A 68 -10.80 -8.78 10.15
N LEU A 69 -9.88 -8.40 11.06
CA LEU A 69 -8.84 -7.42 10.77
C LEU A 69 -7.81 -7.98 9.77
N LEU A 70 -7.45 -9.27 9.91
CA LEU A 70 -6.60 -9.97 8.94
C LEU A 70 -7.26 -10.08 7.56
N LEU A 71 -8.57 -10.33 7.51
CA LEU A 71 -9.34 -10.31 6.26
C LEU A 71 -9.34 -8.91 5.63
N VAL A 72 -9.56 -7.85 6.42
CA VAL A 72 -9.52 -6.46 5.94
C VAL A 72 -8.14 -6.10 5.40
N VAL A 73 -7.06 -6.50 6.09
CA VAL A 73 -5.67 -6.29 5.63
C VAL A 73 -5.41 -7.11 4.36
N GLY A 74 -5.85 -8.36 4.29
CA GLY A 74 -5.68 -9.24 3.15
C GLY A 74 -6.42 -8.76 1.90
N VAL A 75 -7.70 -8.39 2.04
CA VAL A 75 -8.51 -7.78 0.98
C VAL A 75 -7.91 -6.43 0.57
N GLY A 76 -7.39 -5.66 1.53
CA GLY A 76 -6.67 -4.42 1.27
C GLY A 76 -5.41 -4.59 0.43
N ALA A 77 -4.56 -5.54 0.81
CA ALA A 77 -3.36 -5.88 0.05
C ALA A 77 -3.71 -6.44 -1.34
N ALA A 78 -4.78 -7.25 -1.45
CA ALA A 78 -5.29 -7.74 -2.74
C ALA A 78 -5.75 -6.59 -3.63
N PHE A 79 -6.50 -5.63 -3.09
CA PHE A 79 -6.93 -4.44 -3.81
C PHE A 79 -5.74 -3.63 -4.35
N LEU A 80 -4.71 -3.42 -3.52
CA LEU A 80 -3.49 -2.70 -3.94
C LEU A 80 -2.67 -3.49 -4.98
N ALA A 81 -2.59 -4.82 -4.84
CA ALA A 81 -1.93 -5.69 -5.80
C ALA A 81 -2.65 -5.66 -7.17
N VAL A 82 -3.99 -5.77 -7.18
CA VAL A 82 -4.80 -5.63 -8.40
C VAL A 82 -4.65 -4.24 -8.99
N PHE A 83 -4.63 -3.19 -8.17
CA PHE A 83 -4.42 -1.81 -8.62
C PHE A 83 -3.06 -1.62 -9.31
N MET A 84 -2.02 -2.31 -8.86
CA MET A 84 -0.72 -2.31 -9.53
C MET A 84 -0.79 -3.16 -10.81
N LEU A 85 -1.13 -4.44 -10.68
CA LEU A 85 -1.04 -5.43 -11.76
C LEU A 85 -1.97 -5.15 -12.96
N LYS A 86 -3.12 -4.48 -12.76
CA LYS A 86 -4.03 -4.12 -13.86
C LYS A 86 -3.34 -3.31 -14.97
N ALA A 87 -2.34 -2.49 -14.63
CA ALA A 87 -1.68 -1.63 -15.60
C ALA A 87 -0.84 -2.42 -16.62
N LEU A 88 -0.47 -3.65 -16.30
CA LEU A 88 0.22 -4.57 -17.19
C LEU A 88 -0.72 -5.18 -18.26
N VAL A 89 -2.05 -5.15 -18.04
CA VAL A 89 -3.04 -5.83 -18.89
C VAL A 89 -3.74 -4.86 -19.86
N PHE A 90 -3.90 -3.57 -19.50
CA PHE A 90 -4.70 -2.60 -20.26
C PHE A 90 -3.91 -1.64 -21.16
N VAL A 91 -2.72 -2.03 -21.65
CA VAL A 91 -1.94 -1.21 -22.59
C VAL A 91 -2.66 -1.14 -23.94
N ARG A 92 -3.28 0.00 -24.26
CA ARG A 92 -3.93 0.23 -25.56
C ARG A 92 -2.89 0.28 -26.69
N ARG A 93 -3.21 -0.37 -27.80
CA ARG A 93 -2.56 -0.14 -29.10
C ARG A 93 -2.79 1.32 -29.47
N GLY A 94 -1.72 2.08 -29.73
CA GLY A 94 -1.87 3.43 -30.29
C GLY A 94 -2.56 3.31 -31.65
N GLN A 95 -3.70 3.97 -31.83
CA GLN A 95 -4.28 4.15 -33.15
C GLN A 95 -3.37 5.09 -33.94
N MET A 96 -3.01 4.69 -35.16
CA MET A 96 -2.12 5.44 -36.05
C MET A 96 -2.96 6.33 -36.97
N ASP A 97 -3.65 7.31 -36.38
CA ASP A 97 -4.51 8.21 -37.14
C ASP A 97 -3.67 9.18 -37.99
N GLY A 98 -3.95 9.27 -39.29
CA GLY A 98 -3.33 10.23 -40.21
C GLY A 98 -2.04 9.79 -40.92
N LEU A 99 -1.71 8.48 -40.92
CA LEU A 99 -0.60 7.89 -41.68
C LEU A 99 -1.11 7.01 -42.83
N THR A 100 -0.57 7.18 -44.03
CA THR A 100 -0.91 6.35 -45.21
C THR A 100 0.23 5.38 -45.49
N GLU A 101 -0.01 4.06 -45.46
CA GLU A 101 1.00 3.05 -45.81
C GLU A 101 1.23 3.03 -47.32
N ILE A 102 2.50 3.00 -47.76
CA ILE A 102 2.90 2.78 -49.15
C ILE A 102 3.72 1.50 -49.27
N THR A 103 3.59 0.81 -50.41
CA THR A 103 4.30 -0.45 -50.66
C THR A 103 5.32 -0.33 -51.81
N GLU A 104 6.22 -1.31 -51.91
CA GLU A 104 7.19 -1.41 -53.01
C GLU A 104 6.52 -1.51 -54.39
N ALA A 105 5.30 -2.08 -54.44
CA ALA A 105 4.52 -2.12 -55.67
C ALA A 105 3.98 -0.74 -56.07
N ASP A 106 3.67 0.13 -55.09
CA ASP A 106 3.13 1.46 -55.33
C ASP A 106 4.21 2.47 -55.76
N GLN A 107 5.41 2.35 -55.20
CA GLN A 107 6.52 3.31 -55.35
C GLN A 107 7.89 2.59 -55.47
N PRO A 108 8.12 1.75 -56.49
CA PRO A 108 9.32 0.92 -56.62
C PRO A 108 10.63 1.72 -56.61
N ARG A 109 10.65 2.92 -57.19
CA ARG A 109 11.85 3.77 -57.27
C ARG A 109 12.29 4.27 -55.90
N LEU A 110 11.33 4.71 -55.07
CA LEU A 110 11.58 5.14 -53.70
C LEU A 110 12.10 3.98 -52.84
N PHE A 111 11.47 2.80 -52.94
CA PHE A 111 11.89 1.62 -52.18
C PHE A 111 13.30 1.16 -52.57
N ALA A 112 13.65 1.18 -53.86
CA ALA A 112 15.02 0.90 -54.30
C ALA A 112 16.05 1.89 -53.70
N PHE A 113 15.70 3.17 -53.64
CA PHE A 113 16.52 4.20 -52.99
C PHE A 113 16.68 3.94 -51.48
N LEU A 114 15.57 3.65 -50.78
CA LEU A 114 15.56 3.35 -49.34
C LEU A 114 16.36 2.09 -49.01
N TYR A 115 16.22 1.02 -49.80
CA TYR A 115 16.95 -0.23 -49.58
C TYR A 115 18.44 -0.05 -49.79
N ARG A 116 18.86 0.65 -50.85
CA ARG A 116 20.28 0.98 -51.06
C ARG A 116 20.84 1.80 -49.91
N LEU A 117 20.12 2.83 -49.46
CA LEU A 117 20.56 3.66 -48.34
C LEU A 117 20.62 2.86 -47.02
N ALA A 118 19.66 1.96 -46.77
CA ALA A 118 19.69 1.07 -45.62
C ALA A 118 20.91 0.13 -45.65
N ASP A 119 21.22 -0.43 -46.83
CA ASP A 119 22.36 -1.32 -47.03
C ASP A 119 23.69 -0.56 -46.81
N GLU A 120 23.82 0.67 -47.33
CA GLU A 120 24.99 1.55 -47.10
C GLU A 120 25.13 1.95 -45.62
N ALA A 121 24.02 2.25 -44.95
CA ALA A 121 23.97 2.57 -43.52
C ALA A 121 24.22 1.36 -42.60
N ARG A 122 24.28 0.14 -43.16
CA ARG A 122 24.27 -1.14 -42.41
C ARG A 122 23.10 -1.21 -41.43
N ALA A 123 21.97 -0.68 -41.86
CA ALA A 123 20.73 -0.60 -41.11
C ALA A 123 19.74 -1.69 -41.60
N PRO A 124 18.87 -2.23 -40.73
CA PRO A 124 17.77 -3.07 -41.19
C PRO A 124 16.84 -2.25 -42.10
N ARG A 125 16.36 -2.88 -43.18
CA ARG A 125 15.37 -2.29 -44.09
C ARG A 125 14.04 -2.00 -43.35
N PRO A 126 13.31 -0.94 -43.73
CA PRO A 126 12.03 -0.61 -43.11
C PRO A 126 11.00 -1.70 -43.39
N ALA A 127 10.24 -2.11 -42.37
CA ALA A 127 9.23 -3.14 -42.53
C ALA A 127 7.96 -2.62 -43.21
N LYS A 128 7.62 -1.36 -42.93
CA LYS A 128 6.56 -0.59 -43.56
C LYS A 128 7.01 0.85 -43.72
N VAL A 129 6.59 1.48 -44.81
CA VAL A 129 6.84 2.90 -45.07
C VAL A 129 5.50 3.61 -45.11
N TYR A 130 5.40 4.71 -44.37
CA TYR A 130 4.22 5.54 -44.24
C TYR A 130 4.52 6.94 -44.74
N VAL A 131 3.52 7.58 -45.32
CA VAL A 131 3.57 9.00 -45.69
C VAL A 131 2.61 9.81 -44.83
N SER A 132 2.99 11.05 -44.55
CA SER A 132 2.20 11.94 -43.69
C SER A 132 2.23 13.39 -44.17
N ALA A 133 1.30 14.19 -43.64
CA ALA A 133 1.18 15.63 -43.89
C ALA A 133 2.01 16.47 -42.90
N ARG A 134 3.12 15.92 -42.37
CA ARG A 134 4.03 16.61 -41.44
C ARG A 134 5.30 17.05 -42.17
N VAL A 135 5.90 18.17 -41.78
CA VAL A 135 7.23 18.57 -42.28
C VAL A 135 8.31 17.83 -41.47
N ASN A 136 8.33 16.50 -41.56
CA ASN A 136 9.28 15.67 -40.81
C ASN A 136 9.53 14.31 -41.47
N ALA A 137 10.60 13.61 -41.08
CA ALA A 137 10.78 12.17 -41.29
C ALA A 137 11.05 11.53 -39.93
N ALA A 138 10.54 10.32 -39.70
CA ALA A 138 10.69 9.69 -38.38
C ALA A 138 10.70 8.16 -38.44
N VAL A 139 11.50 7.52 -37.60
CA VAL A 139 11.43 6.07 -37.35
C VAL A 139 10.50 5.77 -36.17
N PHE A 140 9.54 4.85 -36.36
CA PHE A 140 8.67 4.38 -35.29
C PHE A 140 8.49 2.85 -35.31
N TYR A 141 7.81 2.29 -34.32
CA TYR A 141 7.54 0.85 -34.22
C TYR A 141 6.13 0.58 -33.69
N ASP A 142 5.57 -0.57 -34.06
CA ASP A 142 4.33 -1.06 -33.47
C ASP A 142 4.55 -1.40 -31.99
N LEU A 143 3.70 -0.84 -31.14
CA LEU A 143 3.77 -1.02 -29.69
C LEU A 143 2.90 -2.20 -29.27
N SER A 144 3.53 -3.22 -28.71
CA SER A 144 2.86 -4.38 -28.11
C SER A 144 3.67 -4.92 -26.93
N LEU A 145 3.00 -5.46 -25.90
CA LEU A 145 3.65 -6.13 -24.77
C LEU A 145 4.47 -7.35 -25.20
N LEU A 146 4.07 -8.03 -26.28
CA LEU A 146 4.82 -9.12 -26.90
C LEU A 146 6.20 -8.67 -27.40
N ASN A 147 6.37 -7.38 -27.71
CA ASN A 147 7.63 -6.82 -28.18
C ASN A 147 8.66 -6.60 -27.05
N PHE A 148 8.33 -6.98 -25.81
CA PHE A 148 9.32 -7.10 -24.72
C PHE A 148 10.18 -8.36 -24.87
N PHE A 149 9.61 -9.43 -25.43
CA PHE A 149 10.28 -10.72 -25.64
C PHE A 149 10.65 -10.98 -27.11
N LEU A 150 9.99 -10.29 -28.05
CA LEU A 150 10.24 -10.42 -29.50
C LEU A 150 10.71 -9.09 -30.12
N PRO A 151 11.65 -9.12 -31.08
CA PRO A 151 12.10 -7.91 -31.76
C PRO A 151 10.97 -7.32 -32.62
N SER A 152 10.55 -6.08 -32.32
CA SER A 152 9.57 -5.37 -33.16
C SER A 152 10.20 -4.91 -34.47
N LYS A 153 9.39 -4.94 -35.53
CA LYS A 153 9.70 -4.37 -36.83
C LYS A 153 9.72 -2.83 -36.75
N LYS A 154 10.67 -2.18 -37.43
CA LYS A 154 10.82 -0.71 -37.50
C LYS A 154 10.12 -0.21 -38.77
N ASN A 155 9.31 0.82 -38.63
CA ASN A 155 8.59 1.49 -39.71
C ASN A 155 9.17 2.89 -39.94
N LEU A 156 9.07 3.39 -41.16
CA LEU A 156 9.57 4.71 -41.55
C LEU A 156 8.39 5.63 -41.91
N GLU A 157 8.33 6.82 -41.34
CA GLU A 157 7.42 7.91 -41.74
C GLU A 157 8.18 8.90 -42.62
N ILE A 158 7.59 9.28 -43.75
CA ILE A 158 8.09 10.30 -44.67
C ILE A 158 7.02 11.38 -44.82
N GLY A 159 7.30 12.56 -44.29
CA GLY A 159 6.49 13.74 -44.47
C GLY A 159 6.57 14.30 -45.88
N LEU A 160 5.47 14.28 -46.61
CA LEU A 160 5.41 14.78 -47.99
C LEU A 160 5.67 16.30 -48.12
N PRO A 161 5.24 17.16 -47.15
CA PRO A 161 5.60 18.57 -47.14
C PRO A 161 7.11 18.83 -47.03
N LEU A 162 7.86 17.88 -46.46
CA LEU A 162 9.32 17.94 -46.40
C LEU A 162 9.93 17.56 -47.74
N VAL A 163 9.47 16.45 -48.36
CA VAL A 163 9.89 16.01 -49.71
C VAL A 163 9.73 17.14 -50.73
N ASN A 164 8.69 17.95 -50.60
CA ASN A 164 8.40 19.03 -51.54
C ASN A 164 9.46 20.15 -51.59
N VAL A 165 10.20 20.37 -50.50
CA VAL A 165 11.17 21.48 -50.39
C VAL A 165 12.61 21.00 -50.56
N LEU A 166 12.88 19.71 -50.33
CA LEU A 166 14.24 19.17 -50.35
C LEU A 166 14.70 18.70 -51.74
N THR A 167 16.00 18.80 -51.96
CA THR A 167 16.68 18.12 -53.08
C THR A 167 16.91 16.65 -52.77
N VAL A 168 17.27 15.84 -53.78
CA VAL A 168 17.58 14.41 -53.57
C VAL A 168 18.74 14.22 -52.58
N SER A 169 19.73 15.11 -52.55
CA SER A 169 20.87 15.01 -51.63
C SER A 169 20.51 15.36 -50.19
N GLU A 170 19.73 16.43 -50.01
CA GLU A 170 19.18 16.82 -48.70
C GLU A 170 18.23 15.75 -48.17
N PHE A 171 17.39 15.18 -49.03
CA PHE A 171 16.50 14.07 -48.68
C PHE A 171 17.28 12.80 -48.34
N LYS A 172 18.36 12.49 -49.08
CA LYS A 172 19.30 11.42 -48.71
C LYS A 172 19.86 11.66 -47.31
N ALA A 173 20.28 12.88 -47.00
CA ALA A 173 20.87 13.23 -45.70
C ALA A 173 19.86 13.06 -44.55
N VAL A 174 18.61 13.51 -44.74
CA VAL A 174 17.51 13.31 -43.77
C VAL A 174 17.22 11.82 -43.58
N LEU A 175 17.04 11.06 -44.67
CA LEU A 175 16.80 9.62 -44.57
C LEU A 175 18.00 8.87 -43.97
N ALA A 176 19.22 9.28 -44.26
CA ALA A 176 20.44 8.69 -43.70
C ALA A 176 20.53 8.93 -42.18
N HIS A 177 20.04 10.08 -41.70
CA HIS A 177 19.87 10.35 -40.28
C HIS A 177 18.84 9.38 -39.66
N GLU A 178 17.67 9.21 -40.28
CA GLU A 178 16.67 8.23 -39.84
C GLU A 178 17.23 6.79 -39.83
N PHE A 179 17.97 6.39 -40.86
CA PHE A 179 18.66 5.09 -40.90
C PHE A 179 19.77 4.96 -39.85
N GLY A 180 20.34 6.08 -39.39
CA GLY A 180 21.16 6.14 -38.18
C GLY A 180 20.40 5.61 -36.96
N HIS A 181 19.13 5.97 -36.78
CA HIS A 181 18.27 5.38 -35.75
C HIS A 181 17.90 3.91 -36.06
N PHE A 182 17.82 3.49 -37.32
CA PHE A 182 17.66 2.07 -37.67
C PHE A 182 18.86 1.21 -37.24
N ALA A 183 20.09 1.68 -37.42
CA ALA A 183 21.32 0.95 -37.07
C ALA A 183 21.60 0.91 -35.55
N GLN A 184 21.08 1.87 -34.78
CA GLN A 184 21.29 1.95 -33.34
C GLN A 184 20.54 0.84 -32.57
N ARG A 185 21.29 -0.04 -31.89
CA ARG A 185 20.73 -1.08 -30.99
C ARG A 185 20.11 -0.49 -29.71
N SER A 186 20.50 0.71 -29.29
CA SER A 186 19.92 1.38 -28.11
C SER A 186 18.46 1.81 -28.28
N MET A 187 17.93 1.81 -29.51
CA MET A 187 16.50 2.05 -29.75
C MET A 187 15.59 1.04 -29.02
N ALA A 188 16.11 -0.15 -28.68
CA ALA A 188 15.39 -1.08 -27.82
C ALA A 188 15.19 -0.54 -26.39
N VAL A 189 16.14 0.24 -25.88
CA VAL A 189 16.06 0.87 -24.55
C VAL A 189 14.98 1.95 -24.55
N GLY A 190 14.98 2.85 -25.54
CA GLY A 190 13.93 3.89 -25.67
C GLY A 190 12.53 3.30 -25.78
N ARG A 191 12.38 2.15 -26.46
CA ARG A 191 11.13 1.38 -26.51
C ARG A 191 10.68 0.85 -25.16
N TRP A 192 11.58 0.22 -24.42
CA TRP A 192 11.23 -0.31 -23.11
C TRP A 192 10.91 0.83 -22.12
N VAL A 193 11.61 1.97 -22.23
CA VAL A 193 11.26 3.19 -21.50
C VAL A 193 9.87 3.69 -21.89
N TYR A 194 9.54 3.74 -23.17
CA TYR A 194 8.22 4.17 -23.64
C TYR A 194 7.09 3.21 -23.17
N LEU A 195 7.33 1.90 -23.18
CA LEU A 195 6.37 0.94 -22.62
C LEU A 195 6.20 1.14 -21.12
N ALA A 196 7.29 1.34 -20.38
CA ALA A 196 7.25 1.71 -18.97
C ALA A 196 6.54 3.05 -18.73
N GLN A 197 6.66 4.01 -19.67
CA GLN A 197 5.91 5.26 -19.66
C GLN A 197 4.42 5.03 -19.81
N GLN A 198 3.99 4.16 -20.73
CA GLN A 198 2.58 3.84 -20.89
C GLN A 198 2.01 3.14 -19.65
N ILE A 199 2.76 2.23 -19.04
CA ILE A 199 2.38 1.54 -17.79
C ILE A 199 2.30 2.56 -16.64
N ALA A 200 3.34 3.37 -16.43
CA ALA A 200 3.37 4.41 -15.39
C ALA A 200 2.25 5.44 -15.61
N ALA A 201 2.01 5.87 -16.85
CA ALA A 201 0.93 6.79 -17.19
C ALA A 201 -0.45 6.16 -16.92
N HIS A 202 -0.67 4.88 -17.19
CA HIS A 202 -1.93 4.23 -16.84
C HIS A 202 -2.17 4.16 -15.33
N ILE A 203 -1.11 3.95 -14.54
CA ILE A 203 -1.18 3.90 -13.07
C ILE A 203 -1.41 5.30 -12.46
N VAL A 204 -0.66 6.29 -12.94
CA VAL A 204 -0.61 7.66 -12.39
C VAL A 204 -1.70 8.55 -12.99
N ALA A 205 -2.00 8.42 -14.28
CA ALA A 205 -2.85 9.35 -15.02
C ALA A 205 -4.32 8.95 -15.09
N LYS A 206 -4.62 7.67 -15.29
CA LYS A 206 -6.00 7.22 -15.55
C LYS A 206 -6.74 6.94 -14.24
N ARG A 207 -7.81 7.72 -13.98
CA ARG A 207 -8.75 7.42 -12.88
C ARG A 207 -9.70 6.32 -13.29
N ASP A 208 -9.70 5.31 -12.45
CA ASP A 208 -10.34 4.02 -12.48
C ASP A 208 -11.82 3.86 -12.20
N GLY A 209 -12.37 2.67 -12.50
CA GLY A 209 -13.47 2.12 -11.72
C GLY A 209 -13.09 1.91 -10.24
N LEU A 210 -11.83 1.55 -9.94
CA LEU A 210 -11.36 1.40 -8.56
C LEU A 210 -11.26 2.75 -7.83
N ASP A 211 -10.86 3.82 -8.53
CA ASP A 211 -10.86 5.18 -7.96
C ASP A 211 -12.28 5.67 -7.68
N ARG A 212 -13.24 5.41 -8.58
CA ARG A 212 -14.67 5.73 -8.36
C ARG A 212 -15.25 4.96 -7.17
N PHE A 213 -14.87 3.69 -7.01
CA PHE A 213 -15.24 2.90 -5.84
C PHE A 213 -14.69 3.51 -4.54
N LEU A 214 -13.42 3.90 -4.50
CA LEU A 214 -12.82 4.58 -3.34
C LEU A 214 -13.49 5.93 -3.04
N GLU A 215 -13.83 6.71 -4.06
CA GLU A 215 -14.57 7.98 -3.87
C GLU A 215 -15.97 7.74 -3.34
N GLY A 216 -16.68 6.71 -3.81
CA GLY A 216 -17.98 6.31 -3.27
C GLY A 216 -17.88 5.90 -1.80
N LEU A 217 -16.91 5.03 -1.46
CA LEU A 217 -16.65 4.59 -0.09
C LEU A 217 -16.22 5.73 0.83
N SER A 218 -15.49 6.72 0.31
CA SER A 218 -15.06 7.89 1.07
C SER A 218 -16.19 8.89 1.36
N ARG A 219 -17.35 8.73 0.72
CA ARG A 219 -18.55 9.58 0.88
C ARG A 219 -19.68 8.92 1.66
N THR A 220 -19.55 7.64 2.01
CA THR A 220 -20.49 6.96 2.92
C THR A 220 -20.31 7.45 4.37
N ASP A 221 -21.11 6.90 5.30
CA ASP A 221 -21.06 7.19 6.73
C ASP A 221 -19.61 7.17 7.28
N ILE A 222 -19.30 8.07 8.22
CA ILE A 222 -17.96 8.26 8.79
C ILE A 222 -17.36 6.98 9.37
N ARG A 223 -18.20 6.02 9.81
CA ARG A 223 -17.78 4.71 10.32
C ARG A 223 -17.05 3.86 9.27
N ILE A 224 -17.28 4.11 7.99
CA ILE A 224 -16.70 3.37 6.85
C ILE A 224 -15.80 4.30 6.02
N ALA A 225 -16.10 5.60 5.95
CA ALA A 225 -15.36 6.57 5.14
C ALA A 225 -13.86 6.62 5.43
N TRP A 226 -13.44 6.42 6.69
CA TRP A 226 -12.03 6.40 7.07
C TRP A 226 -11.22 5.30 6.36
N ILE A 227 -11.86 4.16 6.02
CA ILE A 227 -11.25 3.09 5.22
C ILE A 227 -10.98 3.62 3.81
N GLY A 228 -11.97 4.27 3.20
CA GLY A 228 -11.84 4.92 1.89
C GLY A 228 -10.73 5.97 1.87
N TRP A 229 -10.62 6.80 2.92
CA TRP A 229 -9.55 7.80 3.05
C TRP A 229 -8.16 7.17 3.19
N LEU A 230 -8.03 6.10 3.99
CA LEU A 230 -6.78 5.36 4.15
C LEU A 230 -6.32 4.75 2.83
N PHE A 231 -7.19 4.02 2.12
CA PHE A 231 -6.85 3.46 0.81
C PHE A 231 -6.55 4.53 -0.24
N SER A 232 -7.26 5.66 -0.20
CA SER A 232 -6.97 6.79 -1.07
C SER A 232 -5.57 7.36 -0.82
N LEU A 233 -5.15 7.45 0.45
CA LEU A 233 -3.80 7.86 0.83
C LEU A 233 -2.73 6.84 0.38
N LEU A 234 -3.01 5.55 0.53
CA LEU A 234 -2.10 4.48 0.07
C LEU A 234 -1.93 4.50 -1.46
N VAL A 235 -3.04 4.58 -2.21
CA VAL A 235 -3.01 4.68 -3.68
C VAL A 235 -2.30 5.97 -4.12
N TRP A 236 -2.55 7.09 -3.46
CA TRP A 236 -1.83 8.33 -3.71
C TRP A 236 -0.32 8.19 -3.46
N SER A 237 0.07 7.50 -2.39
CA SER A 237 1.47 7.28 -2.04
C SER A 237 2.18 6.38 -3.07
N ILE A 238 1.53 5.28 -3.47
CA ILE A 238 2.04 4.39 -4.53
C ILE A 238 2.22 5.15 -5.85
N ARG A 239 1.19 5.88 -6.30
CA ARG A 239 1.28 6.73 -7.50
C ARG A 239 2.42 7.74 -7.41
N SER A 240 2.60 8.34 -6.23
CA SER A 240 3.64 9.35 -5.99
C SER A 240 5.04 8.77 -6.08
N VAL A 241 5.28 7.59 -5.49
CA VAL A 241 6.57 6.87 -5.58
C VAL A 241 6.84 6.40 -7.01
N VAL A 242 5.84 5.79 -7.66
CA VAL A 242 5.96 5.33 -9.05
C VAL A 242 6.29 6.48 -10.00
N ASP A 243 5.58 7.61 -9.91
CA ASP A 243 5.85 8.80 -10.74
C ASP A 243 7.25 9.36 -10.46
N SER A 244 7.68 9.43 -9.20
CA SER A 244 9.01 9.94 -8.84
C SER A 244 10.15 9.04 -9.35
N LEU A 245 10.04 7.72 -9.17
CA LEU A 245 11.04 6.77 -9.70
C LEU A 245 11.06 6.80 -11.22
N PHE A 246 9.89 6.89 -11.86
CA PHE A 246 9.79 6.93 -13.31
C PHE A 246 10.41 8.20 -13.91
N ARG A 247 10.35 9.35 -13.23
CA ARG A 247 11.05 10.57 -13.67
C ARG A 247 12.55 10.41 -13.78
N VAL A 248 13.17 9.56 -12.96
CA VAL A 248 14.61 9.23 -13.07
C VAL A 248 14.87 8.47 -14.38
N VAL A 249 14.00 7.53 -14.73
CA VAL A 249 14.07 6.79 -16.01
C VAL A 249 13.91 7.74 -17.19
N VAL A 250 12.92 8.64 -17.16
CA VAL A 250 12.70 9.65 -18.21
C VAL A 250 13.90 10.59 -18.35
N LEU A 251 14.54 10.98 -17.25
CA LEU A 251 15.74 11.82 -17.29
C LEU A 251 16.91 11.09 -17.96
N ALA A 252 17.12 9.82 -17.64
CA ALA A 252 18.16 9.00 -18.26
C ALA A 252 17.90 8.74 -19.75
N ASP A 253 16.65 8.51 -20.12
CA ASP A 253 16.20 8.30 -21.50
C ASP A 253 16.38 9.54 -22.37
N ARG A 254 16.09 10.73 -21.87
CA ARG A 254 16.31 11.99 -22.62
C ARG A 254 17.78 12.29 -22.85
N ALA A 255 18.63 12.01 -21.86
CA ALA A 255 20.09 12.12 -22.05
C ALA A 255 20.59 11.15 -23.13
N LEU A 256 20.03 9.93 -23.18
CA LEU A 256 20.29 8.98 -24.25
C LEU A 256 19.77 9.48 -25.60
N SER A 257 18.56 10.04 -25.68
CA SER A 257 17.96 10.55 -26.91
C SER A 257 18.84 11.61 -27.58
N ARG A 258 19.42 12.54 -26.82
CA ARG A 258 20.33 13.56 -27.36
C ARG A 258 21.59 12.95 -28.00
N GLU A 259 22.17 11.94 -27.36
CA GLU A 259 23.32 11.21 -27.91
C GLU A 259 22.94 10.35 -29.12
N MET A 260 21.71 9.84 -29.18
CA MET A 260 21.16 9.13 -30.34
C MET A 260 21.08 10.04 -31.58
N GLU A 261 20.65 11.29 -31.40
CA GLU A 261 20.58 12.32 -32.46
C GLU A 261 21.96 12.67 -33.01
N PHE A 262 22.94 12.96 -32.14
CA PHE A 262 24.32 13.24 -32.59
C PHE A 262 24.95 12.04 -33.30
N GLN A 263 24.62 10.82 -32.87
CA GLN A 263 25.09 9.62 -33.55
C GLN A 263 24.40 9.42 -34.91
N ALA A 264 23.11 9.75 -35.02
CA ALA A 264 22.38 9.73 -36.29
C ALA A 264 22.91 10.78 -37.27
N ASP A 265 23.22 11.99 -36.81
CA ASP A 265 23.89 13.02 -37.60
C ASP A 265 25.23 12.53 -38.15
N ARG A 266 26.04 11.82 -37.35
CA ARG A 266 27.32 11.25 -37.81
C ARG A 266 27.13 10.17 -38.87
N VAL A 267 26.05 9.38 -38.79
CA VAL A 267 25.68 8.41 -39.85
C VAL A 267 25.28 9.15 -41.12
N SER A 268 24.44 10.19 -41.01
CA SER A 268 24.06 11.05 -42.14
C SER A 268 25.27 11.65 -42.84
N VAL A 269 26.19 12.26 -42.09
CA VAL A 269 27.44 12.83 -42.61
C VAL A 269 28.32 11.78 -43.29
N SER A 270 28.35 10.55 -42.77
CA SER A 270 29.13 9.47 -43.38
C SER A 270 28.58 8.99 -44.74
N LEU A 271 27.30 9.26 -45.04
CA LEU A 271 26.61 8.77 -46.24
C LEU A 271 26.26 9.88 -47.25
N ALA A 272 26.04 11.10 -46.78
CA ALA A 272 25.57 12.24 -47.58
C ALA A 272 26.45 13.50 -47.46
N GLY A 273 27.51 13.47 -46.64
CA GLY A 273 28.41 14.61 -46.43
C GLY A 273 27.92 15.61 -45.37
N SER A 274 28.77 16.57 -45.03
CA SER A 274 28.53 17.50 -43.92
C SER A 274 27.52 18.60 -44.22
N ASP A 275 27.33 19.00 -45.48
CA ASP A 275 26.54 20.18 -45.84
C ASP A 275 25.05 19.86 -46.10
N ALA A 276 24.75 18.75 -46.79
CA ALA A 276 23.38 18.37 -47.17
C ALA A 276 22.41 18.25 -45.97
N LEU A 277 22.89 17.78 -44.82
CA LEU A 277 22.08 17.74 -43.59
C LEU A 277 21.76 19.16 -43.07
N ILE A 278 22.71 20.08 -43.15
CA ILE A 278 22.59 21.45 -42.63
C ILE A 278 21.68 22.28 -43.52
N ASP A 279 21.81 22.12 -44.82
CA ASP A 279 20.94 22.73 -45.83
C ASP A 279 19.50 22.25 -45.67
N ALA A 280 19.30 20.94 -45.44
CA ALA A 280 17.99 20.38 -45.13
C ALA A 280 17.38 20.98 -43.84
N LEU A 281 18.18 21.11 -42.76
CA LEU A 281 17.73 21.73 -41.51
C LEU A 281 17.35 23.21 -41.68
N TYR A 282 18.02 23.93 -42.59
CA TYR A 282 17.70 25.33 -42.88
C TYR A 282 16.39 25.45 -43.65
N LYS A 283 16.23 24.67 -44.72
CA LYS A 283 15.01 24.63 -45.54
C LYS A 283 13.78 24.18 -44.76
N MET A 284 13.96 23.29 -43.77
CA MET A 284 12.88 22.80 -42.90
C MET A 284 12.16 23.95 -42.18
N GLN A 285 12.85 25.02 -41.78
CA GLN A 285 12.23 26.18 -41.10
C GLN A 285 11.24 26.93 -42.00
N ALA A 286 11.63 27.18 -43.26
CA ALA A 286 10.76 27.80 -44.25
C ALA A 286 9.64 26.85 -44.68
N ALA A 287 9.92 25.55 -44.78
CA ALA A 287 8.95 24.52 -45.13
C ALA A 287 7.82 24.42 -44.08
N ASP A 288 8.17 24.46 -42.79
CA ASP A 288 7.22 24.42 -41.66
C ASP A 288 6.30 25.65 -41.68
N SER A 289 6.88 26.85 -41.74
CA SER A 289 6.11 28.10 -41.79
C SER A 289 5.20 28.20 -43.03
N ALA A 290 5.67 27.73 -44.19
CA ALA A 290 4.85 27.72 -45.40
C ALA A 290 3.75 26.64 -45.36
N TRP A 291 4.01 25.50 -44.72
CA TRP A 291 3.01 24.44 -44.58
C TRP A 291 1.87 24.83 -43.65
N ASP A 292 2.15 25.49 -42.52
CA ASP A 292 1.11 26.04 -41.64
C ASP A 292 0.17 26.99 -42.41
N ARG A 293 0.73 27.90 -43.20
CA ARG A 293 -0.03 28.82 -44.06
C ARG A 293 -0.79 28.07 -45.17
N THR A 294 -0.23 26.98 -45.68
CA THR A 294 -0.89 26.12 -46.68
C THR A 294 -2.12 25.42 -46.08
N LEU A 295 -2.00 24.90 -44.86
CA LEU A 295 -3.11 24.29 -44.14
C LEU A 295 -4.18 25.33 -43.78
N ASP A 296 -3.79 26.54 -43.40
CA ASP A 296 -4.73 27.65 -43.19
C ASP A 296 -5.49 28.00 -44.47
N PHE A 297 -4.80 28.15 -45.60
CA PHE A 297 -5.43 28.35 -46.92
C PHE A 297 -6.37 27.19 -47.27
N ALA A 298 -5.92 25.94 -47.10
CA ALA A 298 -6.72 24.76 -47.38
C ALA A 298 -8.00 24.72 -46.53
N ASN A 299 -7.89 25.00 -45.23
CA ASN A 299 -9.04 25.10 -44.33
C ASN A 299 -10.01 26.22 -44.74
N GLN A 300 -9.49 27.37 -45.19
CA GLN A 300 -10.34 28.45 -45.72
C GLN A 300 -11.09 28.03 -46.99
N ARG A 301 -10.44 27.30 -47.92
CA ARG A 301 -11.09 26.75 -49.12
C ARG A 301 -12.15 25.71 -48.76
N LEU A 302 -11.83 24.80 -47.83
CA LEU A 302 -12.77 23.77 -47.35
C LEU A 302 -14.01 24.37 -46.72
N HIS A 303 -13.87 25.46 -45.95
CA HIS A 303 -15.01 26.20 -45.42
C HIS A 303 -15.88 26.84 -46.51
N LYS A 304 -15.34 27.11 -47.70
CA LYS A 304 -16.09 27.56 -48.88
C LYS A 304 -16.68 26.39 -49.69
N GLY A 305 -16.48 25.14 -49.25
CA GLY A 305 -16.92 23.94 -49.95
C GLY A 305 -15.98 23.49 -51.07
N HIS A 306 -14.77 24.05 -51.16
CA HIS A 306 -13.78 23.74 -52.20
C HIS A 306 -12.54 23.05 -51.62
N ALA A 307 -11.87 22.23 -52.42
CA ALA A 307 -10.61 21.59 -52.04
C ALA A 307 -9.54 21.82 -53.11
N ALA A 308 -8.37 22.28 -52.69
CA ALA A 308 -7.22 22.39 -53.59
C ALA A 308 -6.70 20.97 -53.93
N PRO A 309 -6.48 20.65 -55.22
CA PRO A 309 -6.09 19.30 -55.63
C PRO A 309 -4.67 18.95 -55.17
N ASP A 310 -3.80 19.95 -55.02
CA ASP A 310 -2.37 19.75 -54.74
C ASP A 310 -1.84 20.80 -53.76
N LEU A 311 -1.84 20.47 -52.46
CA LEU A 311 -1.38 21.37 -51.41
C LEU A 311 0.13 21.64 -51.46
N TYR A 312 0.92 20.77 -52.08
CA TYR A 312 2.37 20.94 -52.17
C TYR A 312 2.74 22.03 -53.20
N ASP A 313 1.92 22.23 -54.23
CA ASP A 313 2.08 23.35 -55.17
C ASP A 313 1.80 24.69 -54.46
N ILE A 314 0.76 24.71 -53.62
CA ILE A 314 0.43 25.86 -52.77
C ILE A 314 1.57 26.18 -51.81
N GLN A 315 2.15 25.18 -51.14
CA GLN A 315 3.31 25.38 -50.25
C GLN A 315 4.49 26.05 -50.98
N SER A 316 4.85 25.55 -52.17
CA SER A 316 5.92 26.12 -52.98
C SER A 316 5.64 27.55 -53.41
N ARG A 317 4.40 27.86 -53.80
CA ARG A 317 3.96 29.22 -54.13
C ARG A 317 4.02 30.15 -52.94
N ILE A 318 3.60 29.70 -51.75
CA ILE A 318 3.68 30.51 -50.52
C ILE A 318 5.14 30.88 -50.21
N ILE A 319 6.09 29.94 -50.34
CA ILE A 319 7.52 30.27 -50.16
C ILE A 319 7.97 31.35 -51.16
N GLN A 320 7.54 31.28 -52.42
CA GLN A 320 7.84 32.31 -53.44
C GLN A 320 7.20 33.66 -53.12
N LYS A 321 5.94 33.68 -52.64
CA LYS A 321 5.26 34.91 -52.20
C LYS A 321 5.96 35.54 -51.00
N LEU A 322 6.39 34.73 -50.02
CA LEU A 322 7.12 35.21 -48.85
C LEU A 322 8.48 35.83 -49.22
N ARG A 323 9.22 35.23 -50.18
CA ARG A 323 10.44 35.86 -50.76
C ARG A 323 10.16 37.27 -51.28
N ALA A 324 9.07 37.45 -52.03
CA ALA A 324 8.70 38.74 -52.60
C ALA A 324 8.21 39.75 -51.54
N ILE A 325 7.49 39.29 -50.51
CA ILE A 325 6.94 40.13 -49.44
C ILE A 325 8.04 40.65 -48.51
N TYR A 326 8.96 39.77 -48.10
CA TYR A 326 10.09 40.14 -47.25
C TYR A 326 11.19 40.90 -47.99
N ASP A 327 11.13 40.92 -49.33
CA ASP A 327 12.23 41.39 -50.17
C ASP A 327 13.56 40.67 -49.89
N ASP A 328 13.46 39.38 -49.55
CA ASP A 328 14.61 38.51 -49.30
C ASP A 328 14.69 37.45 -50.41
N PRO A 329 15.62 37.61 -51.37
CA PRO A 329 15.80 36.64 -52.45
C PRO A 329 16.25 35.26 -51.96
N ASN A 330 16.78 35.15 -50.74
CA ASN A 330 17.32 33.92 -50.16
C ASN A 330 16.36 33.24 -49.17
N TYR A 331 15.14 33.74 -48.98
CA TYR A 331 14.21 33.13 -48.03
C TYR A 331 13.91 31.67 -48.39
N GLY A 332 14.16 30.74 -47.46
CA GLY A 332 14.01 29.30 -47.71
C GLY A 332 15.07 28.68 -48.62
N THR A 333 16.16 29.39 -48.92
CA THR A 333 17.33 28.87 -49.62
C THR A 333 18.56 29.05 -48.73
N PRO A 334 19.32 27.97 -48.43
CA PRO A 334 20.51 28.10 -47.60
C PRO A 334 21.57 28.96 -48.32
N PRO A 335 22.32 29.81 -47.60
CA PRO A 335 23.42 30.57 -48.20
C PRO A 335 24.49 29.59 -48.71
N PRO A 336 25.05 29.81 -49.90
CA PRO A 336 26.02 28.90 -50.49
C PRO A 336 27.31 28.85 -49.66
N ALA A 337 27.87 27.65 -49.51
CA ALA A 337 29.15 27.47 -48.84
C ALA A 337 30.27 28.20 -49.64
N PRO A 338 31.17 28.94 -48.97
CA PRO A 338 32.28 29.61 -49.63
C PRO A 338 33.26 28.59 -50.22
N ALA A 339 33.84 28.92 -51.39
CA ALA A 339 34.82 28.07 -52.07
C ALA A 339 36.09 27.84 -51.22
N GLU A 340 36.45 28.81 -50.37
CA GLU A 340 37.52 28.70 -49.38
C GLU A 340 36.95 28.48 -47.98
N GLY A 341 37.41 27.42 -47.30
CA GLY A 341 37.05 27.15 -45.89
C GLY A 341 35.62 26.65 -45.61
N PRO A 342 35.04 25.71 -46.38
CA PRO A 342 33.68 25.21 -46.13
C PRO A 342 33.54 24.51 -44.76
N ALA A 343 34.61 23.89 -44.26
CA ALA A 343 34.63 23.25 -42.94
C ALA A 343 34.37 24.24 -41.77
N THR A 344 34.75 25.51 -41.93
CA THR A 344 34.56 26.58 -40.93
C THR A 344 33.29 27.39 -41.15
N HIS A 345 32.63 27.26 -42.31
CA HIS A 345 31.39 27.97 -42.61
C HIS A 345 30.27 27.49 -41.67
N ARG A 346 29.54 28.45 -41.07
CA ARG A 346 28.39 28.21 -40.19
C ARG A 346 27.20 29.00 -40.67
N ILE A 347 26.09 28.31 -40.95
CA ILE A 347 24.83 28.92 -41.39
C ILE A 347 23.99 29.31 -40.16
N PHE A 348 24.03 28.48 -39.11
CA PHE A 348 23.30 28.75 -37.88
C PHE A 348 24.16 29.58 -36.91
N LYS A 349 23.69 30.79 -36.60
CA LYS A 349 24.28 31.60 -35.53
C LYS A 349 24.03 30.90 -34.20
N ARG A 350 25.04 30.87 -33.32
CA ARG A 350 24.84 30.44 -31.93
C ARG A 350 23.76 31.33 -31.31
N ASP A 351 22.77 30.69 -30.69
CA ASP A 351 21.73 31.43 -29.97
C ASP A 351 22.40 32.35 -28.94
N ARG A 352 21.92 33.59 -28.85
CA ARG A 352 22.41 34.55 -27.84
C ARG A 352 22.21 34.07 -26.40
N VAL A 353 21.43 33.00 -26.22
CA VAL A 353 21.12 32.33 -24.97
C VAL A 353 21.35 30.82 -25.14
N SER A 354 22.40 30.26 -24.53
CA SER A 354 22.67 28.82 -24.59
C SER A 354 21.99 28.09 -23.43
N VAL A 355 20.99 27.27 -23.70
CA VAL A 355 20.21 26.54 -22.68
C VAL A 355 20.51 25.05 -22.75
N SER A 356 20.63 24.34 -21.62
CA SER A 356 20.64 22.86 -21.61
C SER A 356 19.32 22.30 -22.01
N ARG A 357 19.36 21.67 -23.17
CA ARG A 357 18.19 21.07 -23.76
C ARG A 357 18.12 19.58 -23.44
N MET A 358 18.38 19.16 -22.19
CA MET A 358 17.92 17.83 -21.70
C MET A 358 16.40 17.61 -21.86
N TRP A 359 15.65 18.59 -22.40
CA TRP A 359 14.19 18.64 -22.53
C TRP A 359 13.68 18.87 -23.97
N ALA A 360 14.56 19.15 -24.95
CA ALA A 360 14.15 19.25 -26.36
C ALA A 360 14.22 17.86 -27.02
N THR A 361 13.29 17.55 -27.93
CA THR A 361 13.29 16.29 -28.68
C THR A 361 14.49 16.17 -29.62
N HIS A 362 15.04 17.30 -30.07
CA HIS A 362 16.25 17.37 -30.88
C HIS A 362 17.24 18.42 -30.33
N PRO A 363 18.57 18.24 -30.54
CA PRO A 363 19.56 19.29 -30.30
C PRO A 363 19.33 20.53 -31.18
N ALA A 364 19.89 21.68 -30.80
CA ALA A 364 19.79 22.90 -31.58
C ALA A 364 20.50 22.77 -32.94
N SER A 365 19.99 23.44 -33.99
CA SER A 365 20.59 23.35 -35.34
C SER A 365 22.06 23.75 -35.38
N HIS A 366 22.51 24.72 -34.58
CA HIS A 366 23.93 25.08 -34.48
C HIS A 366 24.79 23.99 -33.80
N GLU A 367 24.27 23.27 -32.80
CA GLU A 367 24.98 22.14 -32.17
C GLU A 367 25.09 20.96 -33.14
N ARG A 368 24.02 20.73 -33.93
CA ARG A 368 24.01 19.72 -34.98
C ARG A 368 24.98 20.08 -36.11
N GLU A 369 25.05 21.36 -36.50
CA GLU A 369 26.04 21.86 -37.46
C GLU A 369 27.47 21.70 -36.94
N GLU A 370 27.73 22.06 -35.67
CA GLU A 370 29.03 21.81 -35.05
C GLU A 370 29.38 20.33 -35.04
N ASN A 371 28.43 19.45 -34.69
CA ASN A 371 28.65 18.01 -34.68
C ASN A 371 28.89 17.43 -36.09
N ALA A 372 28.14 17.90 -37.09
CA ALA A 372 28.25 17.46 -38.49
C ALA A 372 29.55 17.94 -39.17
N LYS A 373 30.06 19.11 -38.77
CA LYS A 373 31.29 19.72 -39.31
C LYS A 373 32.53 19.50 -38.43
N LYS A 374 32.44 18.77 -37.31
CA LYS A 374 33.60 18.34 -36.49
C LYS A 374 34.66 17.61 -37.32
N VAL A 375 34.19 16.74 -38.22
CA VAL A 375 34.99 16.10 -39.26
C VAL A 375 34.27 16.41 -40.56
N TYR A 376 34.74 17.44 -41.27
CA TYR A 376 34.10 17.87 -42.50
C TYR A 376 34.34 16.85 -43.61
N LEU A 377 33.25 16.36 -44.22
CA LEU A 377 33.29 15.43 -45.35
C LEU A 377 32.50 16.03 -46.53
N PRO A 378 33.17 16.40 -47.64
CA PRO A 378 32.48 16.83 -48.85
C PRO A 378 31.86 15.61 -49.56
N ALA A 379 30.67 15.79 -50.13
CA ALA A 379 29.98 14.76 -50.91
C ALA A 379 29.42 15.35 -52.21
N GLU A 380 29.10 14.48 -53.17
CA GLU A 380 28.45 14.90 -54.41
C GLU A 380 27.03 15.42 -54.11
N THR A 381 26.72 16.63 -54.58
CA THR A 381 25.37 17.20 -54.48
C THR A 381 24.60 17.04 -55.79
N ARG A 382 23.32 16.71 -55.63
CA ARG A 382 22.29 16.54 -56.67
C ARG A 382 21.12 17.43 -56.30
N GLU A 383 20.94 18.48 -57.09
CA GLU A 383 19.94 19.54 -56.89
C GLU A 383 18.54 19.17 -57.43
N ASN A 384 18.38 17.97 -58.00
CA ASN A 384 17.08 17.42 -58.40
C ASN A 384 16.07 17.46 -57.24
N SER A 385 14.78 17.64 -57.54
CA SER A 385 13.73 17.56 -56.51
C SER A 385 13.64 16.17 -55.93
N ALA A 386 13.41 16.04 -54.62
CA ALA A 386 13.16 14.74 -54.00
C ALA A 386 11.91 14.03 -54.57
N TRP A 387 10.98 14.78 -55.20
CA TRP A 387 9.85 14.19 -55.95
C TRP A 387 10.29 13.30 -57.11
N ASP A 388 11.50 13.46 -57.66
CA ASP A 388 12.02 12.60 -58.74
C ASP A 388 12.23 11.14 -58.29
N LEU A 389 12.21 10.88 -56.96
CA LEU A 389 12.27 9.54 -56.37
C LEU A 389 10.90 8.84 -56.32
N PHE A 390 9.80 9.57 -56.53
CA PHE A 390 8.44 9.06 -56.50
C PHE A 390 7.95 8.75 -57.92
N ASP A 391 7.28 7.62 -58.08
CA ASP A 391 6.64 7.21 -59.32
C ASP A 391 5.28 7.91 -59.46
N ASP A 392 5.08 8.58 -60.59
CA ASP A 392 3.91 9.45 -60.87
C ASP A 392 3.62 10.45 -59.72
N ALA A 393 4.64 11.26 -59.38
CA ALA A 393 4.57 12.22 -58.29
C ALA A 393 3.31 13.13 -58.33
N PRO A 394 2.85 13.66 -59.49
CA PRO A 394 1.62 14.46 -59.55
C PRO A 394 0.38 13.71 -59.06
N ALA A 395 0.12 12.49 -59.56
CA ALA A 395 -1.05 11.70 -59.13
C ALA A 395 -0.91 11.22 -57.68
N PHE A 396 0.31 10.94 -57.22
CA PHE A 396 0.57 10.58 -55.83
C PHE A 396 0.27 11.73 -54.86
N ARG A 397 0.65 12.96 -55.20
CA ARG A 397 0.35 14.18 -54.42
C ARG A 397 -1.15 14.39 -54.27
N GLU A 398 -1.90 14.33 -55.37
CA GLU A 398 -3.35 14.56 -55.39
C GLU A 398 -4.10 13.50 -54.56
N ARG A 399 -3.74 12.22 -54.68
CA ARG A 399 -4.34 11.15 -53.87
C ARG A 399 -4.14 11.34 -52.38
N ASN A 400 -2.95 11.78 -51.96
CA ASN A 400 -2.67 12.05 -50.55
C ASN A 400 -3.43 13.28 -50.03
N CYS A 401 -3.59 14.33 -50.85
CA CYS A 401 -4.43 15.48 -50.51
C CYS A 401 -5.91 15.07 -50.36
N ALA A 402 -6.44 14.22 -51.25
CA ALA A 402 -7.81 13.69 -51.15
C ALA A 402 -8.03 12.85 -49.89
N ALA A 403 -7.04 12.06 -49.47
CA ALA A 403 -7.11 11.25 -48.25
C ALA A 403 -7.22 12.11 -46.97
N LEU A 404 -6.61 13.30 -46.94
CA LEU A 404 -6.69 14.21 -45.78
C LEU A 404 -8.11 14.72 -45.52
N ILE A 405 -8.94 14.82 -46.56
CA ILE A 405 -10.28 15.42 -46.51
C ILE A 405 -11.41 14.39 -46.65
N SER A 406 -11.08 13.09 -46.68
CA SER A 406 -12.06 12.02 -46.91
C SER A 406 -13.14 11.90 -45.83
N HIS A 407 -12.93 12.51 -44.67
CA HIS A 407 -13.85 12.53 -43.52
C HIS A 407 -14.78 13.76 -43.51
N VAL A 408 -14.58 14.71 -44.44
CA VAL A 408 -15.39 15.94 -44.53
C VAL A 408 -16.74 15.61 -45.18
N VAL A 409 -17.82 16.03 -44.52
CA VAL A 409 -19.21 15.80 -44.98
C VAL A 409 -19.97 17.13 -44.97
N PRO A 410 -20.59 17.56 -46.09
CA PRO A 410 -20.55 16.94 -47.43
C PRO A 410 -19.15 17.03 -48.09
N PRO A 411 -18.83 16.14 -49.06
CA PRO A 411 -17.54 16.17 -49.73
C PRO A 411 -17.36 17.49 -50.51
N PRO A 412 -16.19 18.13 -50.41
CA PRO A 412 -15.92 19.40 -51.09
C PRO A 412 -15.73 19.21 -52.60
N ILE A 413 -15.98 20.28 -53.37
CA ILE A 413 -15.72 20.36 -54.81
C ILE A 413 -14.22 20.51 -55.03
N ALA A 414 -13.60 19.63 -55.81
CA ALA A 414 -12.18 19.75 -56.16
C ALA A 414 -11.97 20.91 -57.14
N ASP A 415 -11.10 21.86 -56.78
CA ASP A 415 -10.65 22.94 -57.66
C ASP A 415 -9.70 22.41 -58.73
N THR A 416 -9.55 23.12 -59.85
CA THR A 416 -8.38 22.93 -60.74
C THR A 416 -7.13 23.53 -60.10
N ARG A 417 -5.94 23.09 -60.54
CA ARG A 417 -4.66 23.65 -60.05
C ARG A 417 -4.58 25.16 -60.31
N GLU A 418 -5.05 25.60 -61.47
CA GLU A 418 -5.12 27.00 -61.86
C GLU A 418 -6.10 27.78 -60.97
N ALA A 419 -7.28 27.22 -60.67
CA ALA A 419 -8.26 27.88 -59.80
C ALA A 419 -7.74 28.01 -58.35
N ALA A 420 -7.08 26.98 -57.83
CA ALA A 420 -6.46 27.02 -56.51
C ALA A 420 -5.31 28.04 -56.47
N ALA A 421 -4.48 28.11 -57.52
CA ALA A 421 -3.42 29.10 -57.65
C ALA A 421 -3.97 30.53 -57.74
N GLN A 422 -5.02 30.76 -58.54
CA GLN A 422 -5.69 32.06 -58.62
C GLN A 422 -6.33 32.47 -57.30
N ALA A 423 -6.92 31.53 -56.56
CA ALA A 423 -7.47 31.80 -55.23
C ALA A 423 -6.38 32.18 -54.22
N LEU A 424 -5.21 31.52 -54.28
CA LEU A 424 -4.05 31.88 -53.48
C LEU A 424 -3.50 33.25 -53.89
N ASP A 425 -3.37 33.50 -55.20
CA ASP A 425 -2.91 34.79 -55.71
C ASP A 425 -3.84 35.91 -55.26
N ALA A 426 -5.16 35.70 -55.27
CA ALA A 426 -6.13 36.65 -54.75
C ALA A 426 -6.02 36.86 -53.22
N GLU A 427 -5.66 35.83 -52.44
CA GLU A 427 -5.40 35.99 -51.00
C GLU A 427 -4.15 36.82 -50.73
N TYR A 428 -3.13 36.69 -51.58
CA TYR A 428 -1.84 37.37 -51.47
C TYR A 428 -1.75 38.69 -52.26
N ASP A 429 -2.71 39.00 -53.13
CA ASP A 429 -2.85 40.28 -53.84
C ASP A 429 -3.48 41.35 -52.94
N ARG A 430 -2.83 41.54 -51.79
CA ARG A 430 -3.20 42.52 -50.80
C ARG A 430 -2.27 43.70 -50.88
N GLU A 431 -2.81 44.86 -50.57
CA GLU A 431 -2.03 46.09 -50.47
C GLU A 431 -0.94 45.95 -49.41
N SER A 432 -1.28 45.47 -48.21
CA SER A 432 -0.33 45.24 -47.11
C SER A 432 0.82 44.28 -47.43
N TYR A 433 0.73 43.48 -48.50
CA TYR A 433 1.76 42.53 -48.93
C TYR A 433 2.61 43.03 -50.11
N LYS A 434 2.35 44.23 -50.64
CA LYS A 434 3.19 44.78 -51.71
C LYS A 434 4.63 45.00 -51.21
N ARG A 435 5.60 44.65 -52.06
CA ARG A 435 7.05 44.74 -51.79
C ARG A 435 7.50 46.11 -51.25
N ARG A 436 6.83 47.20 -51.64
CA ARG A 436 7.14 48.57 -51.19
C ARG A 436 7.08 48.77 -49.68
N TYR A 437 6.31 47.95 -48.97
CA TYR A 437 6.15 48.04 -47.51
C TYR A 437 7.20 47.23 -46.73
N ARG A 438 8.11 46.51 -47.42
CA ARG A 438 9.22 45.74 -46.82
C ARG A 438 8.76 44.79 -45.69
N GLY A 439 7.56 44.23 -45.79
CA GLY A 439 6.99 43.30 -44.82
C GLY A 439 6.57 43.90 -43.45
N VAL A 440 6.59 45.22 -43.25
CA VAL A 440 6.32 45.87 -41.94
C VAL A 440 4.92 45.60 -41.37
N TYR A 441 3.98 45.27 -42.24
CA TYR A 441 2.59 44.94 -41.91
C TYR A 441 2.34 43.44 -41.74
N LEU A 442 3.32 42.59 -42.02
CA LEU A 442 3.17 41.14 -41.91
C LEU A 442 3.28 40.70 -40.45
N GLY A 443 2.14 40.31 -39.85
CA GLY A 443 2.11 39.73 -38.51
C GLY A 443 2.34 40.72 -37.36
N ARG A 444 2.15 42.02 -37.59
CA ARG A 444 2.24 43.08 -36.58
C ARG A 444 0.92 43.86 -36.47
N ALA A 445 0.59 44.27 -35.24
CA ALA A 445 -0.49 45.21 -34.95
C ALA A 445 0.08 46.64 -34.95
N VAL A 446 -0.48 47.54 -35.75
CA VAL A 446 0.07 48.89 -36.00
C VAL A 446 -0.65 50.01 -35.25
N THR A 447 -1.82 49.73 -34.65
CA THR A 447 -2.60 50.74 -33.91
C THR A 447 -2.54 50.54 -32.39
N ARG A 448 -2.14 49.35 -31.91
CA ARG A 448 -2.11 48.99 -30.47
C ARG A 448 -1.05 49.71 -29.62
N SER A 449 -0.29 50.64 -30.18
CA SER A 449 0.64 51.49 -29.41
C SER A 449 -0.08 52.55 -28.58
N HIS A 450 -1.33 52.90 -28.95
CA HIS A 450 -2.13 53.92 -28.28
C HIS A 450 -3.54 53.39 -27.96
N ASN A 451 -4.29 54.13 -27.14
CA ASN A 451 -5.67 53.81 -26.77
C ASN A 451 -6.72 54.53 -27.64
N THR A 452 -6.30 55.48 -28.47
CA THR A 452 -7.15 56.20 -29.43
C THR A 452 -6.46 56.29 -30.78
N ALA A 453 -7.25 56.30 -31.85
CA ALA A 453 -6.75 56.39 -33.22
C ALA A 453 -6.05 57.73 -33.51
N GLU A 454 -6.51 58.82 -32.89
CA GLU A 454 -5.99 60.17 -33.08
C GLU A 454 -4.58 60.35 -32.53
N ALA A 455 -4.16 59.50 -31.59
CA ALA A 455 -2.81 59.54 -31.03
C ALA A 455 -1.76 58.87 -31.94
N LEU A 456 -2.18 58.22 -33.02
CA LEU A 456 -1.31 57.50 -33.96
C LEU A 456 -0.68 58.41 -35.03
N PHE A 457 -1.02 59.70 -35.07
CA PHE A 457 -0.47 60.65 -36.03
C PHE A 457 -0.35 62.05 -35.41
N ASP A 458 0.53 62.86 -35.99
CA ASP A 458 0.71 64.28 -35.70
C ASP A 458 0.12 65.13 -36.81
N ARG A 459 -0.28 66.35 -36.44
CA ARG A 459 -0.62 67.39 -37.41
C ARG A 459 0.64 68.07 -37.90
N ILE A 460 1.02 67.77 -39.14
CA ILE A 460 2.17 68.37 -39.83
C ILE A 460 1.69 69.19 -41.03
N SER A 461 2.54 70.08 -41.54
CA SER A 461 2.22 70.88 -42.72
C SER A 461 2.28 70.05 -44.02
N ALA A 462 1.57 70.48 -45.05
CA ALA A 462 1.60 69.84 -46.37
C ALA A 462 3.01 69.82 -46.99
N SER A 463 3.82 70.85 -46.72
CA SER A 463 5.22 70.94 -47.16
C SER A 463 6.10 69.86 -46.50
N GLU A 464 5.97 69.69 -45.19
CA GLU A 464 6.68 68.64 -44.45
C GLU A 464 6.25 67.24 -44.89
N ALA A 465 4.95 67.06 -45.17
CA ALA A 465 4.41 65.80 -45.68
C ALA A 465 4.99 65.45 -47.06
N ALA A 466 5.00 66.40 -48.01
CA ALA A 466 5.57 66.20 -49.34
C ALA A 466 7.07 65.86 -49.29
N ALA A 467 7.84 66.50 -48.39
CA ALA A 467 9.26 66.21 -48.21
C ALA A 467 9.54 64.80 -47.63
N ALA A 468 8.65 64.27 -46.79
CA ALA A 468 8.81 62.97 -46.16
C ALA A 468 8.47 61.77 -47.07
N LEU A 469 7.67 61.99 -48.12
CA LEU A 469 7.03 60.94 -48.92
C LEU A 469 8.00 60.00 -49.68
N PRO A 470 9.06 60.47 -50.38
CA PRO A 470 9.94 59.58 -51.16
C PRO A 470 10.78 58.59 -50.33
N GLY A 471 10.89 58.82 -49.01
CA GLY A 471 11.67 58.00 -48.08
C GLY A 471 10.83 57.32 -47.01
N LEU A 472 9.51 57.21 -47.21
CA LEU A 472 8.60 56.76 -46.17
C LEU A 472 8.87 55.30 -45.74
N TYR A 473 9.23 54.42 -46.68
CA TYR A 473 9.59 53.01 -46.43
C TYR A 473 11.04 52.69 -46.85
N PRO A 474 12.04 52.97 -45.99
CA PRO A 474 13.45 52.74 -46.31
C PRO A 474 13.84 51.25 -46.31
N GLU A 475 14.92 50.88 -47.01
CA GLU A 475 15.45 49.50 -47.06
C GLU A 475 15.91 48.98 -45.69
N SER A 476 16.31 49.87 -44.77
CA SER A 476 16.72 49.50 -43.42
C SER A 476 15.60 48.86 -42.60
N LEU A 477 14.34 49.04 -42.99
CA LEU A 477 13.16 48.54 -42.25
C LEU A 477 13.16 47.00 -42.13
N SER A 478 13.59 46.28 -43.16
CA SER A 478 13.72 44.81 -43.10
C SER A 478 14.68 44.37 -42.00
N GLY A 479 15.81 45.06 -41.84
CA GLY A 479 16.77 44.78 -40.76
C GLY A 479 16.23 45.07 -39.35
N VAL A 480 15.35 46.07 -39.22
CA VAL A 480 14.65 46.36 -37.95
C VAL A 480 13.70 45.21 -37.58
N LEU A 481 12.96 44.68 -38.56
CA LEU A 481 12.05 43.54 -38.36
C LEU A 481 12.80 42.25 -38.00
N GLU A 482 13.90 41.96 -38.68
CA GLU A 482 14.79 40.83 -38.34
C GLU A 482 15.33 40.94 -36.91
N ARG A 483 15.78 42.15 -36.52
CA ARG A 483 16.26 42.41 -35.16
C ARG A 483 15.14 42.20 -34.12
N LEU A 484 13.92 42.65 -34.40
CA LEU A 484 12.77 42.45 -33.52
C LEU A 484 12.46 40.95 -33.36
N GLY A 485 12.46 40.19 -34.45
CA GLY A 485 12.28 38.74 -34.44
C GLY A 485 13.34 38.04 -33.58
N ALA A 486 14.61 38.39 -33.77
CA ALA A 486 15.72 37.83 -33.00
C ALA A 486 15.61 38.14 -31.49
N LEU A 487 15.24 39.37 -31.13
CA LEU A 487 15.06 39.78 -29.72
C LEU A 487 13.85 39.10 -29.08
N ARG A 488 12.73 38.95 -29.81
CA ARG A 488 11.54 38.21 -29.33
C ARG A 488 11.88 36.74 -29.07
N HIS A 489 12.66 36.12 -29.95
CA HIS A 489 13.16 34.75 -29.75
C HIS A 489 14.11 34.65 -28.55
N GLU A 490 15.03 35.60 -28.39
CA GLU A 490 15.95 35.70 -27.24
C GLU A 490 15.18 35.81 -25.93
N ARG A 491 14.19 36.71 -25.85
CA ARG A 491 13.31 36.86 -24.67
C ARG A 491 12.51 35.60 -24.39
N ALA A 492 11.90 34.99 -25.42
CA ALA A 492 11.15 33.75 -25.25
C ALA A 492 12.02 32.62 -24.65
N THR A 493 13.28 32.53 -25.10
CA THR A 493 14.26 31.56 -24.59
C THR A 493 14.61 31.83 -23.12
N LEU A 494 14.86 33.08 -22.75
CA LEU A 494 15.12 33.46 -21.35
C LEU A 494 13.91 33.22 -20.44
N VAL A 495 12.70 33.56 -20.90
CA VAL A 495 11.44 33.29 -20.18
C VAL A 495 11.26 31.80 -19.97
N ALA A 496 11.53 30.97 -20.99
CA ALA A 496 11.49 29.51 -20.86
C ALA A 496 12.48 29.00 -19.79
N VAL A 497 13.65 29.63 -19.64
CA VAL A 497 14.61 29.32 -18.56
C VAL A 497 14.10 29.77 -17.18
N GLN A 498 13.53 30.97 -17.09
CA GLN A 498 12.97 31.52 -15.85
C GLN A 498 11.81 30.66 -15.33
N ASP A 499 10.93 30.24 -16.24
CA ASP A 499 9.77 29.40 -15.95
C ASP A 499 10.15 27.93 -15.77
N GLY A 500 11.40 27.56 -16.06
CA GLY A 500 11.93 26.20 -15.84
C GLY A 500 11.48 25.18 -16.88
N ILE A 501 10.85 25.65 -17.96
CA ILE A 501 10.53 24.88 -19.18
C ILE A 501 11.83 24.44 -19.85
N ALA A 502 12.85 25.30 -19.84
CA ALA A 502 14.20 25.01 -20.31
C ALA A 502 15.19 25.09 -19.12
N LYS A 503 16.22 24.22 -19.08
CA LYS A 503 17.19 24.13 -17.96
C LYS A 503 18.61 24.46 -18.45
N THR A 504 19.56 24.82 -17.60
CA THR A 504 20.95 25.17 -18.01
C THR A 504 21.91 23.97 -17.88
N GLU A 505 23.03 23.91 -18.63
CA GLU A 505 23.92 22.70 -18.66
C GLU A 505 24.79 22.62 -17.42
N GLY A 506 24.87 23.73 -16.69
CA GLY A 506 25.43 23.82 -15.36
C GLY A 506 24.73 24.90 -14.55
N ALA A 507 25.40 25.38 -13.50
CA ALA A 507 24.87 26.41 -12.61
C ALA A 507 24.75 27.82 -13.25
N ARG A 508 25.21 28.00 -14.49
CA ARG A 508 25.28 29.27 -15.21
C ARG A 508 24.68 29.12 -16.62
N LEU A 509 23.94 30.13 -17.04
CA LEU A 509 23.39 30.33 -18.38
C LEU A 509 24.34 31.24 -19.15
N GLU A 510 24.69 30.93 -20.39
CA GLU A 510 25.41 31.89 -21.24
C GLU A 510 24.40 32.81 -21.94
N HIS A 511 24.51 34.11 -21.73
CA HIS A 511 23.68 35.14 -22.34
C HIS A 511 24.60 36.25 -22.88
N ARG A 512 24.57 36.48 -24.19
CA ARG A 512 25.41 37.48 -24.89
C ARG A 512 26.90 37.32 -24.56
N GLY A 513 27.38 36.08 -24.48
CA GLY A 513 28.78 35.74 -24.14
C GLY A 513 29.15 35.90 -22.65
N LYS A 514 28.17 36.22 -21.78
CA LYS A 514 28.36 36.31 -20.32
C LYS A 514 27.67 35.17 -19.60
N ALA A 515 28.34 34.57 -18.62
CA ALA A 515 27.76 33.55 -17.77
C ALA A 515 26.90 34.18 -16.65
N ILE A 516 25.58 34.11 -16.77
CA ILE A 516 24.60 34.62 -15.79
C ILE A 516 24.01 33.49 -14.93
N ARG A 517 23.68 33.77 -13.66
CA ARG A 517 23.02 32.81 -12.74
C ARG A 517 21.50 32.85 -12.90
N LYS A 518 20.80 31.81 -12.45
CA LYS A 518 19.32 31.74 -12.52
C LYS A 518 18.60 32.95 -11.90
N ARG A 519 19.15 33.53 -10.83
CA ARG A 519 18.62 34.74 -10.17
C ARG A 519 18.77 36.00 -11.03
N GLU A 520 19.75 36.04 -11.92
CA GLU A 520 20.06 37.16 -12.82
C GLU A 520 19.27 37.08 -14.14
N VAL A 521 18.62 35.94 -14.43
CA VAL A 521 17.78 35.75 -15.63
C VAL A 521 16.63 36.74 -15.70
N ALA A 522 16.03 37.12 -14.56
CA ALA A 522 14.97 38.13 -14.55
C ALA A 522 15.50 39.48 -15.08
N GLY A 523 16.67 39.91 -14.62
CA GLY A 523 17.31 41.13 -15.13
C GLY A 523 17.68 41.04 -16.61
N ALA A 524 18.10 39.86 -17.10
CA ALA A 524 18.35 39.65 -18.53
C ALA A 524 17.06 39.69 -19.36
N ILE A 525 15.94 39.16 -18.85
CA ILE A 525 14.62 39.28 -19.50
C ILE A 525 14.22 40.74 -19.60
N ASP A 526 14.42 41.51 -18.52
CA ASP A 526 14.10 42.93 -18.48
C ASP A 526 15.01 43.72 -19.45
N GLU A 527 16.30 43.38 -19.55
CA GLU A 527 17.23 43.95 -20.54
C GLU A 527 16.73 43.69 -21.97
N VAL A 528 16.42 42.43 -22.33
CA VAL A 528 15.92 42.12 -23.67
C VAL A 528 14.53 42.73 -23.91
N ALA A 529 13.68 42.84 -22.88
CA ALA A 529 12.39 43.53 -23.00
C ALA A 529 12.56 45.03 -23.27
N GLN A 530 13.57 45.67 -22.66
CA GLN A 530 13.92 47.05 -22.98
C GLN A 530 14.44 47.19 -24.42
N ASP A 531 15.25 46.24 -24.89
CA ASP A 531 15.71 46.20 -26.28
C ASP A 531 14.54 46.02 -27.27
N ILE A 532 13.58 45.13 -26.96
CA ILE A 532 12.34 44.98 -27.74
C ILE A 532 11.56 46.28 -27.75
N ALA A 533 11.33 46.90 -26.59
CA ALA A 533 10.60 48.16 -26.48
C ALA A 533 11.32 49.32 -27.20
N ALA A 534 12.65 49.29 -27.31
CA ALA A 534 13.40 50.26 -28.12
C ALA A 534 13.14 50.07 -29.62
N VAL A 535 13.17 48.83 -30.11
CA VAL A 535 12.88 48.51 -31.52
C VAL A 535 11.40 48.73 -31.86
N GLU A 536 10.49 48.42 -30.95
CA GLU A 536 9.05 48.68 -31.12
C GLU A 536 8.76 50.19 -31.16
N ARG A 537 9.45 51.02 -30.37
CA ARG A 537 9.37 52.49 -30.47
C ARG A 537 9.91 53.03 -31.79
N GLU A 538 10.96 52.41 -32.34
CA GLU A 538 11.47 52.77 -33.68
C GLU A 538 10.42 52.51 -34.77
N LEU A 539 9.77 51.34 -34.71
CA LEU A 539 8.66 51.00 -35.61
C LEU A 539 7.43 51.88 -35.40
N GLU A 540 7.08 52.20 -34.15
CA GLU A 540 5.97 53.09 -33.82
C GLU A 540 6.22 54.52 -34.33
N THR A 541 7.45 55.01 -34.20
CA THR A 541 7.86 56.32 -34.75
C THR A 541 7.73 56.33 -36.27
N HIS A 542 8.12 55.23 -36.92
CA HIS A 542 7.94 55.05 -38.36
C HIS A 542 6.44 55.04 -38.74
N ASP A 543 5.60 54.26 -38.05
CA ASP A 543 4.16 54.21 -38.31
C ASP A 543 3.51 55.58 -38.13
N ARG A 544 3.84 56.28 -37.04
CA ARG A 544 3.35 57.62 -36.76
C ARG A 544 3.76 58.61 -37.84
N ARG A 545 5.01 58.53 -38.32
CA ARG A 545 5.47 59.34 -39.46
C ARG A 545 4.64 59.03 -40.71
N CYS A 546 4.43 57.76 -41.04
CA CYS A 546 3.57 57.34 -42.16
C CYS A 546 2.17 57.93 -42.05
N ARG A 547 1.50 57.74 -40.90
CA ARG A 547 0.14 58.25 -40.70
C ARG A 547 0.08 59.78 -40.71
N SER A 548 1.06 60.48 -40.12
CA SER A 548 1.12 61.96 -40.10
C SER A 548 1.27 62.54 -41.50
N THR A 549 2.18 61.96 -42.30
CA THR A 549 2.37 62.35 -43.69
C THR A 549 1.10 62.18 -44.50
N LEU A 550 0.42 61.04 -44.37
CA LEU A 550 -0.73 60.74 -45.21
C LEU A 550 -2.02 61.43 -44.73
N HIS A 551 -2.17 61.68 -43.43
CA HIS A 551 -3.20 62.56 -42.89
C HIS A 551 -3.07 63.99 -43.45
N ALA A 552 -1.85 64.56 -43.45
CA ALA A 552 -1.63 65.90 -43.98
C ALA A 552 -1.93 65.99 -45.49
N LEU A 553 -1.65 64.94 -46.27
CA LEU A 553 -2.04 64.87 -47.68
C LEU A 553 -3.57 64.73 -47.86
N ALA A 554 -4.24 63.96 -47.01
CA ALA A 554 -5.70 63.86 -47.03
C ALA A 554 -6.37 65.22 -46.76
N ALA A 555 -5.85 65.99 -45.79
CA ALA A 555 -6.34 67.32 -45.46
C ALA A 555 -6.18 68.32 -46.62
N VAL A 556 -5.15 68.16 -47.47
CA VAL A 556 -4.96 68.99 -48.68
C VAL A 556 -6.05 68.74 -49.72
N LEU A 557 -6.55 67.51 -49.84
CA LEU A 557 -7.60 67.16 -50.80
C LEU A 557 -9.01 67.56 -50.36
N GLY A 558 -9.20 67.84 -49.06
CA GLY A 558 -10.42 68.40 -48.52
C GLY A 558 -10.96 67.66 -47.29
N PRO A 559 -11.98 68.22 -46.62
CA PRO A 559 -12.50 67.70 -45.35
C PRO A 559 -13.11 66.30 -45.48
N GLU A 560 -13.66 65.93 -46.63
CA GLU A 560 -14.22 64.59 -46.87
C GLU A 560 -13.13 63.51 -46.91
N TRP A 561 -11.96 63.80 -47.48
CA TRP A 561 -10.81 62.90 -47.52
C TRP A 561 -10.19 62.72 -46.13
N GLU A 562 -10.02 63.81 -45.38
CA GLU A 562 -9.53 63.78 -44.00
C GLU A 562 -10.46 62.96 -43.09
N ALA A 563 -11.78 63.21 -43.16
CA ALA A 563 -12.78 62.49 -42.37
C ALA A 563 -12.83 61.00 -42.73
N GLY A 564 -12.81 60.66 -44.02
CA GLY A 564 -12.83 59.28 -44.50
C GLY A 564 -11.57 58.50 -44.11
N TRP A 565 -10.38 59.10 -44.23
CA TRP A 565 -9.12 58.48 -43.80
C TRP A 565 -9.10 58.22 -42.29
N LEU A 566 -9.52 59.20 -41.48
CA LEU A 566 -9.57 59.05 -40.02
C LEU A 566 -10.55 57.95 -39.59
N ALA A 567 -11.70 57.86 -40.27
CA ALA A 567 -12.68 56.80 -40.03
C ALA A 567 -12.13 55.41 -40.37
N GLN A 568 -11.35 55.26 -41.45
CA GLN A 568 -10.65 54.01 -41.77
C GLN A 568 -9.60 53.62 -40.72
N LEU A 569 -8.82 54.60 -40.22
CA LEU A 569 -7.88 54.37 -39.14
C LEU A 569 -8.58 53.92 -37.84
N ARG A 570 -9.73 54.53 -37.51
CA ARG A 570 -10.56 54.11 -36.36
C ARG A 570 -11.11 52.71 -36.52
N LEU A 571 -11.49 52.29 -37.73
CA LEU A 571 -11.91 50.90 -38.02
C LEU A 571 -10.78 49.90 -37.78
N LEU A 572 -9.58 50.20 -38.26
CA LEU A 572 -8.40 49.37 -38.00
C LEU A 572 -8.10 49.30 -36.50
N HIS A 573 -8.14 50.43 -35.81
CA HIS A 573 -7.93 50.50 -34.35
C HIS A 573 -8.97 49.69 -33.58
N TYR A 574 -10.25 49.79 -33.92
CA TYR A 574 -11.29 48.92 -33.34
C TYR A 574 -10.95 47.43 -33.54
N ALA A 575 -10.67 47.03 -34.79
CA ALA A 575 -10.46 45.62 -35.14
C ALA A 575 -9.23 45.03 -34.43
N GLU A 576 -8.10 45.74 -34.37
CA GLU A 576 -6.89 45.27 -33.66
C GLU A 576 -7.11 45.12 -32.15
N HIS A 577 -7.77 46.09 -31.53
CA HIS A 577 -8.00 46.07 -30.09
C HIS A 577 -9.05 45.04 -29.67
N ALA A 578 -10.14 44.91 -30.43
CA ALA A 578 -11.17 43.91 -30.18
C ALA A 578 -10.64 42.47 -30.38
N GLU A 579 -9.87 42.23 -31.45
CA GLU A 579 -9.22 40.93 -31.69
C GLU A 579 -8.26 40.59 -30.54
N ALA A 580 -7.37 41.51 -30.19
CA ALA A 580 -6.38 41.29 -29.13
C ALA A 580 -7.03 41.06 -27.76
N ASN A 581 -8.06 41.83 -27.41
CA ASN A 581 -8.77 41.68 -26.15
C ASN A 581 -9.47 40.30 -26.04
N LEU A 582 -10.11 39.85 -27.13
CA LEU A 582 -10.80 38.55 -27.14
C LEU A 582 -9.81 37.39 -27.07
N ILE A 583 -8.68 37.47 -27.78
CA ILE A 583 -7.58 36.49 -27.69
C ILE A 583 -7.03 36.46 -26.25
N ASP A 584 -6.75 37.61 -25.64
CA ASP A 584 -6.20 37.66 -24.29
C ASP A 584 -7.17 37.10 -23.23
N LEU A 585 -8.48 37.36 -23.36
CA LEU A 585 -9.51 36.75 -22.51
C LEU A 585 -9.56 35.23 -22.68
N GLN A 586 -9.47 34.74 -23.91
CA GLN A 586 -9.45 33.32 -24.21
C GLN A 586 -8.20 32.65 -23.61
N GLU A 587 -7.02 33.23 -23.85
CA GLU A 587 -5.74 32.72 -23.33
C GLU A 587 -5.69 32.78 -21.80
N THR A 588 -6.27 33.79 -21.17
CA THR A 588 -6.40 33.90 -19.71
C THR A 588 -7.31 32.80 -19.16
N THR A 589 -8.46 32.58 -19.80
CA THR A 589 -9.40 31.50 -19.42
C THR A 589 -8.74 30.13 -19.54
N ILE A 590 -8.02 29.88 -20.65
CA ILE A 590 -7.27 28.64 -20.87
C ILE A 590 -6.14 28.49 -19.84
N ASN A 591 -5.41 29.58 -19.52
CA ASN A 591 -4.36 29.55 -18.51
C ASN A 591 -4.93 29.21 -17.14
N THR A 592 -5.98 29.90 -16.68
CA THR A 592 -6.63 29.60 -15.40
C THR A 592 -7.17 28.18 -15.38
N LEU A 593 -7.83 27.73 -16.45
CA LEU A 593 -8.31 26.35 -16.54
C LEU A 593 -7.14 25.34 -16.43
N THR A 594 -6.04 25.57 -17.13
CA THR A 594 -4.84 24.72 -17.09
C THR A 594 -4.24 24.68 -15.68
N MET A 595 -4.11 25.84 -15.03
CA MET A 595 -3.53 25.97 -13.70
C MET A 595 -4.41 25.33 -12.62
N VAL A 596 -5.73 25.49 -12.72
CA VAL A 596 -6.70 24.90 -11.81
C VAL A 596 -6.82 23.39 -12.01
N THR A 597 -6.79 22.92 -13.26
CA THR A 597 -6.91 21.48 -13.57
C THR A 597 -5.61 20.70 -13.39
N ALA A 598 -4.46 21.36 -13.21
CA ALA A 598 -3.17 20.72 -12.98
C ALA A 598 -3.18 19.72 -11.81
N LYS A 599 -3.89 20.04 -10.72
CA LYS A 599 -4.07 19.16 -9.54
C LYS A 599 -5.10 18.03 -9.77
N ARG A 600 -5.89 18.07 -10.85
CA ARG A 600 -7.04 17.19 -11.16
C ARG A 600 -8.14 17.12 -10.09
N LYS A 601 -8.06 17.94 -9.04
CA LYS A 601 -9.10 18.19 -8.04
C LYS A 601 -9.18 19.70 -7.84
N THR A 602 -10.37 20.24 -8.01
CA THR A 602 -10.64 21.67 -7.97
C THR A 602 -11.37 22.02 -6.68
N ASN A 603 -10.91 23.03 -5.96
CA ASN A 603 -11.64 23.56 -4.80
C ASN A 603 -12.60 24.71 -5.20
N GLU A 604 -13.42 25.16 -4.25
CA GLU A 604 -14.47 26.16 -4.54
C GLU A 604 -13.93 27.56 -4.88
N ALA A 605 -12.72 27.91 -4.42
CA ALA A 605 -12.07 29.17 -4.78
C ALA A 605 -11.52 29.13 -6.21
N GLU A 606 -10.88 28.01 -6.57
CA GLU A 606 -10.36 27.76 -7.92
C GLU A 606 -11.50 27.72 -8.96
N ALA A 607 -12.62 27.09 -8.61
CA ALA A 607 -13.81 27.07 -9.46
C ALA A 607 -14.42 28.47 -9.69
N ARG A 608 -14.49 29.30 -8.64
CA ARG A 608 -14.93 30.69 -8.77
C ARG A 608 -14.04 31.50 -9.70
N ARG A 609 -12.73 31.23 -9.69
CA ARG A 609 -11.78 31.90 -10.59
C ARG A 609 -12.00 31.50 -12.06
N VAL A 610 -12.18 30.20 -12.34
CA VAL A 610 -12.54 29.73 -13.69
C VAL A 610 -13.84 30.36 -14.17
N LEU A 611 -14.85 30.43 -13.29
CA LEU A 611 -16.12 31.07 -13.60
C LEU A 611 -15.94 32.56 -13.91
N ALA A 612 -15.15 33.29 -13.14
CA ALA A 612 -14.89 34.71 -13.36
C ALA A 612 -14.22 34.98 -14.72
N ASP A 613 -13.22 34.19 -15.09
CA ASP A 613 -12.54 34.32 -16.39
C ASP A 613 -13.47 33.93 -17.55
N ALA A 614 -14.27 32.87 -17.38
CA ALA A 614 -15.30 32.47 -18.35
C ALA A 614 -16.37 33.55 -18.54
N SER A 615 -16.83 34.18 -17.45
CA SER A 615 -17.76 35.31 -17.48
C SER A 615 -17.15 36.51 -18.22
N ALA A 616 -15.87 36.82 -18.00
CA ALA A 616 -15.20 37.90 -18.72
C ALA A 616 -15.07 37.62 -20.23
N LEU A 617 -14.73 36.39 -20.60
CA LEU A 617 -14.71 35.95 -22.00
C LEU A 617 -16.09 36.03 -22.65
N PHE A 618 -17.13 35.61 -21.93
CA PHE A 618 -18.53 35.76 -22.37
C PHE A 618 -18.88 37.24 -22.62
N SER A 619 -18.57 38.12 -21.67
CA SER A 619 -18.84 39.55 -21.79
C SER A 619 -18.14 40.17 -22.99
N GLY A 620 -16.88 39.79 -23.27
CA GLY A 620 -16.15 40.26 -24.45
C GLY A 620 -16.82 39.85 -25.76
N MET A 621 -17.28 38.60 -25.88
CA MET A 621 -18.04 38.14 -27.05
C MET A 621 -19.39 38.86 -27.18
N ALA A 622 -20.09 39.05 -26.05
CA ALA A 622 -21.40 39.70 -26.03
C ALA A 622 -21.31 41.19 -26.40
N GLU A 623 -20.23 41.89 -26.02
CA GLU A 623 -19.95 43.28 -26.44
C GLU A 623 -19.83 43.37 -27.96
N ILE A 624 -19.00 42.51 -28.57
CA ILE A 624 -18.82 42.47 -30.03
C ILE A 624 -20.13 42.16 -30.76
N ALA A 625 -20.90 41.18 -30.27
CA ALA A 625 -22.18 40.81 -30.86
C ALA A 625 -23.24 41.93 -30.73
N LYS A 626 -23.25 42.64 -29.60
CA LYS A 626 -24.15 43.78 -29.35
C LYS A 626 -23.83 44.95 -30.27
N ASP A 627 -22.55 45.22 -30.52
CA ASP A 627 -22.09 46.33 -31.35
C ASP A 627 -22.10 45.99 -32.85
N ALA A 628 -22.25 44.71 -33.21
CA ALA A 628 -22.21 44.26 -34.59
C ALA A 628 -23.23 44.97 -35.53
N PRO A 629 -24.48 45.27 -35.10
CA PRO A 629 -25.45 45.99 -35.95
C PRO A 629 -25.13 47.48 -36.14
N THR A 630 -24.32 48.09 -35.26
CA THR A 630 -24.01 49.53 -35.31
C THR A 630 -22.68 49.83 -36.00
N LEU A 631 -21.86 48.81 -36.26
CA LEU A 631 -20.60 48.93 -36.98
C LEU A 631 -20.82 48.81 -38.49
N GLU A 632 -20.46 49.87 -39.21
CA GLU A 632 -20.47 49.92 -40.67
C GLU A 632 -19.02 49.97 -41.17
N ALA A 633 -18.47 48.84 -41.61
CA ALA A 633 -17.08 48.75 -42.06
C ALA A 633 -16.79 49.51 -43.38
N GLY A 634 -17.83 49.93 -44.10
CA GLY A 634 -17.73 50.55 -45.41
C GLY A 634 -17.64 49.53 -46.56
N PRO A 635 -18.02 49.93 -47.80
CA PRO A 635 -18.16 49.01 -48.94
C PRO A 635 -16.83 48.37 -49.37
N GLN A 636 -15.69 49.07 -49.22
CA GLN A 636 -14.38 48.56 -49.60
C GLN A 636 -13.87 47.46 -48.66
N ALA A 637 -13.92 47.65 -47.33
CA ALA A 637 -13.58 46.59 -46.38
C ALA A 637 -14.48 45.37 -46.53
N LEU A 638 -15.80 45.58 -46.71
CA LEU A 638 -16.75 44.50 -46.94
C LEU A 638 -16.47 43.71 -48.22
N ALA A 639 -16.11 44.40 -49.31
CA ALA A 639 -15.68 43.76 -50.55
C ALA A 639 -14.39 42.93 -50.37
N LEU A 640 -13.39 43.47 -49.66
CA LEU A 640 -12.14 42.75 -49.33
C LEU A 640 -12.38 41.52 -48.43
N MET A 641 -13.41 41.56 -47.59
CA MET A 641 -13.84 40.41 -46.78
C MET A 641 -14.70 39.41 -47.55
N GLY A 642 -15.29 39.81 -48.69
CA GLY A 642 -16.30 39.05 -49.41
C GLY A 642 -17.59 38.88 -48.61
N ARG A 643 -18.04 39.94 -47.92
CA ARG A 643 -19.21 39.93 -47.03
C ARG A 643 -20.14 41.10 -47.31
N GLU A 644 -21.44 40.93 -47.07
CA GLU A 644 -22.43 41.98 -47.28
C GLU A 644 -22.50 42.97 -46.11
N SER A 645 -22.27 42.51 -44.88
CA SER A 645 -22.24 43.35 -43.68
C SER A 645 -21.41 42.71 -42.56
N TRP A 646 -20.99 43.54 -41.59
CA TRP A 646 -20.32 43.06 -40.39
C TRP A 646 -21.25 42.21 -39.52
N ALA A 647 -22.51 42.63 -39.34
CA ALA A 647 -23.52 41.89 -38.59
C ALA A 647 -23.74 40.46 -39.13
N ALA A 648 -23.80 40.30 -40.46
CA ALA A 648 -23.92 38.97 -41.09
C ALA A 648 -22.68 38.09 -40.88
N THR A 649 -21.50 38.70 -40.67
CA THR A 649 -20.24 37.98 -40.44
C THR A 649 -20.14 37.46 -39.01
N VAL A 650 -20.61 38.25 -38.03
CA VAL A 650 -20.65 37.85 -36.61
C VAL A 650 -21.77 36.84 -36.34
N GLY A 651 -22.92 36.98 -37.00
CA GLY A 651 -24.07 36.10 -36.85
C GLY A 651 -24.87 36.35 -35.56
N GLU A 652 -25.91 35.54 -35.34
CA GLU A 652 -26.73 35.62 -34.12
C GLU A 652 -25.99 35.02 -32.92
N PHE A 653 -25.81 35.82 -31.86
CA PHE A 653 -25.14 35.37 -30.64
C PHE A 653 -26.15 34.77 -29.64
N SER A 654 -26.30 33.45 -29.69
CA SER A 654 -27.20 32.67 -28.82
C SER A 654 -26.46 31.84 -27.75
N PHE A 655 -25.19 32.13 -27.51
CA PHE A 655 -24.41 31.41 -26.51
C PHE A 655 -24.86 31.77 -25.08
N GLY A 656 -25.03 30.78 -24.20
CA GLY A 656 -25.54 30.99 -22.85
C GLY A 656 -24.48 31.56 -21.88
N TYR A 657 -24.94 32.26 -20.84
CA TYR A 657 -24.06 32.78 -19.78
C TYR A 657 -23.45 31.62 -18.95
N PRO A 658 -22.14 31.68 -18.61
CA PRO A 658 -21.52 30.65 -17.78
C PRO A 658 -22.01 30.74 -16.32
N THR A 659 -22.50 29.63 -15.78
CA THR A 659 -22.91 29.45 -14.38
C THR A 659 -22.17 28.29 -13.73
N ARG A 660 -22.30 28.11 -12.42
CA ARG A 660 -21.65 27.01 -11.70
C ARG A 660 -22.11 25.64 -12.20
N GLU A 661 -23.38 25.54 -12.60
CA GLU A 661 -24.05 24.31 -13.02
C GLU A 661 -23.65 23.89 -14.44
N ASN A 662 -23.47 24.86 -15.36
CA ASN A 662 -23.19 24.58 -16.77
C ASN A 662 -21.70 24.69 -17.17
N ILE A 663 -20.81 25.13 -16.26
CA ILE A 663 -19.42 25.53 -16.60
C ILE A 663 -18.63 24.48 -17.39
N ASN A 664 -18.81 23.18 -17.09
CA ASN A 664 -18.08 22.11 -17.77
C ASN A 664 -18.52 21.95 -19.24
N GLU A 665 -19.82 22.05 -19.51
CA GLU A 665 -20.37 22.01 -20.87
C GLU A 665 -20.06 23.31 -21.61
N TRP A 666 -20.18 24.44 -20.92
CA TRP A 666 -19.83 25.75 -21.43
C TRP A 666 -18.38 25.81 -21.90
N LEU A 667 -17.41 25.33 -21.10
CA LEU A 667 -15.99 25.29 -21.47
C LEU A 667 -15.69 24.37 -22.67
N ARG A 668 -16.48 23.31 -22.87
CA ARG A 668 -16.34 22.45 -24.06
C ARG A 668 -16.87 23.10 -25.32
N ALA A 669 -17.88 23.96 -25.20
CA ALA A 669 -18.53 24.64 -26.30
C ALA A 669 -17.90 26.02 -26.60
N SER A 670 -17.28 26.69 -25.64
CA SER A 670 -16.83 28.10 -25.80
C SER A 670 -15.88 28.29 -26.98
N ASP A 671 -14.99 27.32 -27.22
CA ASP A 671 -14.01 27.40 -28.31
C ASP A 671 -14.66 27.42 -29.70
N SER A 672 -15.84 26.79 -29.87
CA SER A 672 -16.58 26.82 -31.14
C SER A 672 -17.27 28.16 -31.40
N TRP A 673 -17.36 29.04 -30.40
CA TRP A 673 -17.93 30.38 -30.51
C TRP A 673 -16.85 31.47 -30.60
N VAL A 674 -15.80 31.36 -29.79
CA VAL A 674 -14.71 32.34 -29.76
C VAL A 674 -13.91 32.30 -31.06
N ARG A 675 -13.56 31.11 -31.58
CA ARG A 675 -12.71 31.01 -32.78
C ARG A 675 -13.33 31.65 -34.03
N PRO A 676 -14.63 31.45 -34.35
CA PRO A 676 -15.27 32.17 -35.45
C PRO A 676 -15.23 33.69 -35.29
N MET A 677 -15.50 34.22 -34.08
CA MET A 677 -15.45 35.66 -33.81
C MET A 677 -14.03 36.23 -33.96
N VAL A 678 -13.01 35.55 -33.41
CA VAL A 678 -11.61 35.95 -33.60
C VAL A 678 -11.22 35.94 -35.08
N ARG A 679 -11.65 34.92 -35.85
CA ARG A 679 -11.43 34.87 -37.30
C ARG A 679 -12.13 36.02 -38.03
N ALA A 680 -13.36 36.36 -37.65
CA ALA A 680 -14.10 37.48 -38.22
C ALA A 680 -13.38 38.81 -37.95
N LEU A 681 -12.94 39.06 -36.71
CA LEU A 681 -12.17 40.25 -36.34
C LEU A 681 -10.83 40.31 -37.07
N GLY A 682 -10.11 39.19 -37.16
CA GLY A 682 -8.85 39.12 -37.92
C GLY A 682 -9.06 39.37 -39.41
N SER A 683 -10.21 38.98 -39.97
CA SER A 683 -10.59 39.32 -41.34
C SER A 683 -10.90 40.81 -41.50
N LEU A 684 -11.65 41.40 -40.55
CA LEU A 684 -11.95 42.82 -40.53
C LEU A 684 -10.67 43.65 -40.38
N ARG A 685 -9.76 43.27 -39.48
CA ARG A 685 -8.46 43.92 -39.28
C ARG A 685 -7.66 43.95 -40.57
N ARG A 686 -7.52 42.80 -41.25
CA ARG A 686 -6.78 42.74 -42.52
C ARG A 686 -7.43 43.60 -43.60
N ALA A 687 -8.76 43.54 -43.74
CA ALA A 687 -9.49 44.36 -44.71
C ALA A 687 -9.41 45.86 -44.41
N ALA A 688 -9.53 46.27 -43.14
CA ALA A 688 -9.40 47.65 -42.71
C ALA A 688 -7.97 48.18 -42.95
N LEU A 689 -6.95 47.36 -42.70
CA LEU A 689 -5.56 47.71 -43.01
C LEU A 689 -5.34 47.87 -44.51
N ASP A 690 -5.79 46.92 -45.32
CA ASP A 690 -5.65 46.97 -46.78
C ASP A 690 -6.40 48.17 -47.38
N GLN A 691 -7.62 48.45 -46.89
CA GLN A 691 -8.40 49.63 -47.28
C GLN A 691 -7.65 50.93 -46.94
N LEU A 692 -7.15 51.05 -45.70
CA LEU A 692 -6.41 52.22 -45.25
C LEU A 692 -5.14 52.43 -46.09
N LEU A 693 -4.36 51.37 -46.32
CA LEU A 693 -3.15 51.43 -47.13
C LEU A 693 -3.43 51.77 -48.60
N THR A 694 -4.57 51.33 -49.15
CA THR A 694 -4.98 51.64 -50.53
C THR A 694 -5.30 53.12 -50.66
N THR A 695 -6.10 53.67 -49.73
CA THR A 695 -6.37 55.11 -49.66
C THR A 695 -5.06 55.90 -49.57
N GLU A 696 -4.16 55.45 -48.72
CA GLU A 696 -2.85 56.04 -48.48
C GLU A 696 -1.90 55.99 -49.68
N ALA A 697 -1.90 54.91 -50.45
CA ALA A 697 -1.16 54.81 -51.69
C ALA A 697 -1.71 55.77 -52.74
N SER A 698 -3.04 55.89 -52.85
CA SER A 698 -3.67 56.89 -53.74
C SER A 698 -3.33 58.32 -53.34
N LEU A 699 -3.32 58.64 -52.04
CA LEU A 699 -2.90 59.95 -51.53
C LEU A 699 -1.43 60.25 -51.87
N ALA A 700 -0.55 59.25 -51.72
CA ALA A 700 0.84 59.37 -52.09
C ALA A 700 1.03 59.59 -53.60
N ASP A 701 0.29 58.86 -54.44
CA ASP A 701 0.38 58.97 -55.90
C ASP A 701 -0.09 60.33 -56.41
N VAL A 702 -1.21 60.85 -55.88
CA VAL A 702 -1.71 62.21 -56.17
C VAL A 702 -0.67 63.27 -55.81
N ALA A 703 -0.02 63.14 -54.65
CA ALA A 703 0.99 64.09 -54.20
C ALA A 703 2.28 64.05 -55.06
N LEU A 704 2.67 62.87 -55.57
CA LEU A 704 3.87 62.70 -56.40
C LEU A 704 3.65 63.10 -57.87
N THR A 705 2.45 62.83 -58.41
CA THR A 705 2.13 63.05 -59.83
C THR A 705 1.48 64.41 -60.09
N GLN A 706 1.00 65.08 -59.05
CA GLN A 706 0.16 66.30 -59.12
C GLN A 706 -1.11 66.13 -59.98
N GLN A 707 -1.55 64.90 -60.20
CA GLN A 707 -2.79 64.60 -60.92
C GLN A 707 -3.97 64.57 -59.94
N ALA A 708 -5.16 64.94 -60.41
CA ALA A 708 -6.37 64.88 -59.58
C ALA A 708 -6.61 63.44 -59.09
N PRO A 709 -7.15 63.24 -57.87
CA PRO A 709 -7.45 61.91 -57.35
C PRO A 709 -8.34 61.13 -58.31
N THR A 710 -7.96 59.89 -58.62
CA THR A 710 -8.82 58.97 -59.36
C THR A 710 -9.87 58.38 -58.41
N GLY A 711 -11.05 59.01 -58.33
CA GLY A 711 -12.21 58.51 -57.58
C GLY A 711 -12.76 59.46 -56.52
N ASP A 712 -13.89 59.08 -55.91
CA ASP A 712 -14.54 59.82 -54.82
C ASP A 712 -13.77 59.68 -53.50
N ALA A 713 -14.05 60.60 -52.55
CA ALA A 713 -13.49 60.51 -51.21
C ALA A 713 -13.85 59.16 -50.54
N PRO A 714 -12.94 58.60 -49.72
CA PRO A 714 -13.16 57.32 -49.07
C PRO A 714 -14.43 57.36 -48.20
N ALA A 715 -15.34 56.40 -48.41
CA ALA A 715 -16.49 56.21 -47.55
C ALA A 715 -16.03 56.03 -46.09
N ALA A 716 -16.57 56.83 -45.18
CA ALA A 716 -16.19 56.84 -43.77
C ALA A 716 -16.85 55.67 -43.02
N PRO A 717 -16.09 54.67 -42.54
CA PRO A 717 -16.65 53.60 -41.71
C PRO A 717 -17.20 54.15 -40.39
N VAL A 718 -18.25 53.52 -39.87
CA VAL A 718 -18.81 53.82 -38.56
C VAL A 718 -18.39 52.74 -37.58
N VAL A 719 -17.72 53.14 -36.50
CA VAL A 719 -17.37 52.25 -35.38
C VAL A 719 -18.10 52.69 -34.11
N PRO A 720 -18.27 51.79 -33.13
CA PRO A 720 -18.82 52.16 -31.82
C PRO A 720 -18.05 53.33 -31.18
N ALA A 721 -18.78 54.26 -30.57
CA ALA A 721 -18.19 55.44 -29.93
C ALA A 721 -17.24 55.08 -28.77
N THR A 722 -17.50 53.95 -28.09
CA THR A 722 -16.62 53.38 -27.07
C THR A 722 -16.51 51.88 -27.27
N TYR A 723 -15.29 51.35 -27.15
CA TYR A 723 -15.00 49.92 -27.19
C TYR A 723 -13.80 49.62 -26.30
N THR A 724 -13.69 48.38 -25.85
CA THR A 724 -12.57 47.95 -25.02
C THR A 724 -11.24 47.98 -25.79
N THR A 725 -10.23 48.66 -25.24
CA THR A 725 -8.89 48.76 -25.84
C THR A 725 -7.85 47.93 -25.08
N LEU A 726 -7.03 47.16 -25.81
CA LEU A 726 -5.86 46.45 -25.27
C LEU A 726 -4.55 46.88 -25.95
N MET A 727 -3.77 47.74 -25.29
CA MET A 727 -2.47 48.20 -25.80
C MET A 727 -1.40 47.09 -25.75
N ASN A 728 -0.33 47.23 -26.54
CA ASN A 728 0.81 46.31 -26.50
C ASN A 728 1.44 46.27 -25.10
N GLY A 729 1.62 45.07 -24.54
CA GLY A 729 2.24 44.88 -23.22
C GLY A 729 1.28 45.03 -22.03
N GLN A 730 0.02 45.39 -22.25
CA GLN A 730 -1.02 45.49 -21.22
C GLN A 730 -1.90 44.23 -21.12
N GLU A 731 -1.46 43.10 -21.69
CA GLU A 731 -2.14 41.82 -21.60
C GLU A 731 -2.35 41.37 -20.14
N ARG A 732 -3.45 40.67 -19.87
CA ARG A 732 -3.81 40.24 -18.51
C ARG A 732 -2.70 39.35 -17.93
N PRO A 733 -2.36 39.53 -16.63
CA PRO A 733 -1.30 38.76 -16.01
C PRO A 733 -1.69 37.28 -15.93
N ARG A 734 -0.83 36.42 -16.48
CA ARG A 734 -1.03 34.96 -16.46
C ARG A 734 -0.33 34.32 -15.28
N GLN A 735 -0.96 33.31 -14.70
CA GLN A 735 -0.33 32.54 -13.65
C GLN A 735 0.74 31.63 -14.28
N LYS A 736 2.01 31.95 -14.04
CA LYS A 736 3.17 31.22 -14.59
C LYS A 736 3.63 30.05 -13.73
N LYS A 737 3.31 30.05 -12.43
CA LYS A 737 3.75 29.02 -11.47
C LYS A 737 2.58 28.48 -10.67
N LEU A 738 2.63 27.18 -10.44
CA LEU A 738 1.75 26.49 -9.51
C LEU A 738 2.05 26.96 -8.07
N ASP A 739 1.02 27.08 -7.23
CA ASP A 739 1.18 27.32 -5.80
C ASP A 739 1.95 26.16 -5.13
N ALA A 740 2.55 26.40 -3.96
CA ALA A 740 3.40 25.40 -3.30
C ALA A 740 2.70 24.04 -3.11
N TRP A 741 1.40 24.06 -2.81
CA TRP A 741 0.60 22.84 -2.66
C TRP A 741 0.33 22.15 -4.01
N SER A 742 -0.02 22.91 -5.07
CA SER A 742 -0.05 22.35 -6.44
C SER A 742 1.27 21.73 -6.84
N ARG A 743 2.39 22.39 -6.55
CA ARG A 743 3.72 21.90 -6.89
C ARG A 743 4.04 20.62 -6.13
N PHE A 744 3.66 20.51 -4.86
CA PHE A 744 3.76 19.27 -4.11
C PHE A 744 2.93 18.16 -4.75
N GLN A 745 1.64 18.40 -5.06
CA GLN A 745 0.77 17.38 -5.65
C GLN A 745 1.22 16.92 -7.04
N THR A 746 1.61 17.86 -7.90
CA THR A 746 2.10 17.60 -9.28
C THR A 746 3.57 17.20 -9.32
N ALA A 747 4.28 17.21 -8.18
CA ALA A 747 5.73 17.08 -8.09
C ALA A 747 6.46 18.05 -9.04
N ASP A 748 5.98 19.28 -9.17
CA ASP A 748 6.57 20.31 -10.03
C ASP A 748 7.81 20.96 -9.39
N GLY A 749 8.96 20.48 -9.84
CA GLY A 749 10.29 20.84 -9.35
C GLY A 749 10.90 19.81 -8.40
N TRP A 750 12.22 19.81 -8.31
CA TRP A 750 13.00 18.81 -7.55
C TRP A 750 12.68 18.80 -6.05
N TRP A 751 12.47 19.97 -5.42
CA TRP A 751 12.14 20.08 -3.99
C TRP A 751 10.74 19.56 -3.67
N ALA A 752 9.75 19.94 -4.48
CA ALA A 752 8.37 19.48 -4.30
C ALA A 752 8.23 17.98 -4.59
N GLY A 753 8.91 17.48 -5.64
CA GLY A 753 8.98 16.05 -5.94
C GLY A 753 9.71 15.25 -4.86
N GLY A 754 10.81 15.78 -4.32
CA GLY A 754 11.53 15.18 -3.20
C GLY A 754 10.69 15.10 -1.93
N ALA A 755 10.04 16.20 -1.54
CA ALA A 755 9.12 16.21 -0.39
C ALA A 755 7.96 15.21 -0.57
N ARG A 756 7.36 15.14 -1.77
CA ARG A 756 6.29 14.18 -2.07
C ARG A 756 6.79 12.75 -1.96
N LEU A 757 8.00 12.46 -2.46
CA LEU A 757 8.62 11.14 -2.36
C LEU A 757 8.88 10.76 -0.89
N VAL A 758 9.36 11.68 -0.06
CA VAL A 758 9.59 11.43 1.37
C VAL A 758 8.28 11.13 2.10
N VAL A 759 7.22 11.93 1.87
CA VAL A 759 5.91 11.70 2.49
C VAL A 759 5.31 10.37 2.02
N ALA A 760 5.28 10.13 0.71
CA ALA A 760 4.74 8.90 0.15
C ALA A 760 5.55 7.66 0.57
N GLY A 761 6.88 7.77 0.58
CA GLY A 761 7.79 6.74 1.06
C GLY A 761 7.58 6.45 2.54
N GLY A 762 7.36 7.48 3.36
CA GLY A 762 7.03 7.34 4.79
C GLY A 762 5.71 6.59 5.02
N VAL A 763 4.68 6.88 4.21
CA VAL A 763 3.40 6.15 4.27
C VAL A 763 3.58 4.68 3.90
N ILE A 764 4.30 4.38 2.81
CA ILE A 764 4.57 2.99 2.40
C ILE A 764 5.43 2.27 3.43
N ALA A 765 6.50 2.90 3.94
CA ALA A 765 7.36 2.33 4.96
C ALA A 765 6.60 2.04 6.26
N SER A 766 5.67 2.92 6.66
CA SER A 766 4.80 2.69 7.81
C SER A 766 3.88 1.49 7.58
N LEU A 767 3.28 1.38 6.38
CA LEU A 767 2.47 0.21 6.01
C LEU A 767 3.30 -1.09 6.03
N MET A 768 4.53 -1.06 5.50
CA MET A 768 5.44 -2.21 5.50
C MET A 768 5.85 -2.60 6.93
N GLY A 769 6.15 -1.63 7.80
CA GLY A 769 6.49 -1.86 9.21
C GLY A 769 5.34 -2.47 10.02
N ILE A 770 4.11 -2.01 9.79
CA ILE A 770 2.91 -2.62 10.40
C ILE A 770 2.68 -4.04 9.86
N SER A 771 3.01 -4.32 8.60
CA SER A 771 2.88 -5.66 8.00
C SER A 771 3.93 -6.67 8.50
N THR A 772 5.10 -6.22 8.95
CA THR A 772 6.15 -7.10 9.50
C THR A 772 5.83 -7.60 10.90
N THR A 773 5.08 -6.84 11.70
CA THR A 773 4.62 -7.28 13.03
C THR A 773 3.47 -8.29 12.96
N LEU A 774 2.77 -8.36 11.82
CA LEU A 774 1.71 -9.33 11.53
C LEU A 774 2.24 -10.66 10.97
N GLY A 775 3.50 -11.05 11.26
CA GLY A 775 4.12 -12.29 10.78
C GLY A 775 4.54 -13.28 11.88
N SER A 776 4.33 -12.93 13.16
CA SER A 776 4.67 -13.79 14.29
C SER A 776 3.49 -14.65 14.76
N ALA A 777 3.81 -15.79 15.35
CA ALA A 777 2.91 -16.56 16.18
C ALA A 777 3.34 -16.42 17.65
N SER A 778 2.39 -16.56 18.58
CA SER A 778 2.68 -16.46 20.01
C SER A 778 2.66 -17.85 20.63
N VAL A 779 3.75 -18.25 21.28
CA VAL A 779 3.88 -19.53 21.99
C VAL A 779 3.86 -19.27 23.49
N ILE A 780 2.85 -19.78 24.19
CA ILE A 780 2.76 -19.71 25.64
C ILE A 780 3.32 -21.01 26.23
N ALA A 781 4.48 -20.93 26.85
CA ALA A 781 5.03 -22.02 27.64
C ALA A 781 4.43 -21.99 29.05
N TYR A 782 3.94 -23.13 29.53
CA TYR A 782 3.37 -23.31 30.87
C TYR A 782 4.09 -24.45 31.60
N ASN A 783 4.46 -24.21 32.85
CA ASN A 783 5.09 -25.20 33.71
C ASN A 783 4.08 -25.83 34.68
N GLY A 784 3.60 -27.04 34.35
CA GLY A 784 2.71 -27.82 35.22
C GLY A 784 3.41 -28.61 36.33
N LEU A 785 4.74 -28.77 36.27
CA LEU A 785 5.50 -29.55 37.25
C LEU A 785 5.70 -28.76 38.55
N ASP A 786 5.78 -29.47 39.68
CA ASP A 786 6.06 -28.87 40.99
C ASP A 786 7.56 -28.66 41.23
N ARG A 787 8.20 -28.04 40.24
CA ARG A 787 9.59 -27.57 40.31
C ARG A 787 9.83 -26.42 39.36
N GLU A 788 10.93 -25.70 39.57
CA GLU A 788 11.41 -24.73 38.60
C GLU A 788 11.97 -25.42 37.34
N VAL A 789 11.55 -24.92 36.17
CA VAL A 789 11.95 -25.42 34.85
C VAL A 789 12.47 -24.30 33.97
N LYS A 790 13.61 -24.52 33.31
CA LYS A 790 14.12 -23.65 32.24
C LYS A 790 13.60 -24.14 30.90
N VAL A 791 12.67 -23.38 30.31
CA VAL A 791 12.12 -23.65 28.98
C VAL A 791 12.93 -22.96 27.89
N HIS A 792 12.99 -23.60 26.73
CA HIS A 792 13.60 -23.11 25.51
C HIS A 792 12.56 -23.11 24.38
N VAL A 793 12.42 -21.98 23.69
CA VAL A 793 11.51 -21.78 22.56
C VAL A 793 12.26 -21.04 21.45
N GLY A 794 12.68 -21.75 20.40
CA GLY A 794 13.42 -21.17 19.28
C GLY A 794 14.82 -20.70 19.69
N SER A 795 15.06 -19.39 19.78
CA SER A 795 16.32 -18.82 20.28
C SER A 795 16.18 -18.23 21.69
N HIS A 796 14.98 -18.30 22.27
CA HIS A 796 14.64 -17.70 23.56
C HIS A 796 14.58 -18.75 24.66
N SER A 797 14.93 -18.36 25.88
CA SER A 797 14.72 -19.20 27.06
C SER A 797 14.16 -18.39 28.22
N ALA A 798 13.39 -19.05 29.09
CA ALA A 798 12.92 -18.46 30.34
C ALA A 798 12.89 -19.51 31.44
N THR A 799 13.06 -19.06 32.68
CA THR A 799 12.86 -19.89 33.87
C THR A 799 11.43 -19.70 34.37
N LEU A 800 10.69 -20.80 34.51
CA LEU A 800 9.31 -20.81 34.98
C LEU A 800 9.24 -21.50 36.35
N ALA A 801 8.70 -20.80 37.34
CA ALA A 801 8.32 -21.38 38.62
C ALA A 801 7.16 -22.41 38.45
N PRO A 802 6.86 -23.26 39.44
CA PRO A 802 5.67 -24.12 39.43
C PRO A 802 4.40 -23.31 39.13
N GLY A 803 3.59 -23.75 38.17
CA GLY A 803 2.39 -23.03 37.69
C GLY A 803 2.68 -21.75 36.89
N GLY A 804 3.95 -21.43 36.64
CA GLY A 804 4.39 -20.25 35.90
C GLY A 804 4.15 -20.37 34.39
N LYS A 805 3.94 -19.23 33.73
CA LYS A 805 3.78 -19.15 32.27
C LYS A 805 4.56 -17.99 31.66
N ARG A 806 4.97 -18.16 30.39
CA ARG A 806 5.61 -17.10 29.61
C ARG A 806 5.20 -17.19 28.13
N ALA A 807 4.83 -16.06 27.54
CA ALA A 807 4.62 -15.94 26.10
C ALA A 807 5.94 -15.59 25.39
N PHE A 808 6.16 -16.22 24.24
CA PHE A 808 7.27 -16.01 23.33
C PHE A 808 6.71 -15.69 21.94
N GLU A 809 7.24 -14.67 21.29
CA GLU A 809 6.93 -14.40 19.88
C GLU A 809 7.92 -15.17 19.00
N VAL A 810 7.40 -15.92 18.04
CA VAL A 810 8.19 -16.75 17.13
C VAL A 810 7.77 -16.50 15.68
N GLU A 811 8.67 -16.78 14.73
CA GLU A 811 8.32 -16.73 13.31
C GLU A 811 7.33 -17.85 12.97
N ALA A 812 6.23 -17.51 12.30
CA ALA A 812 5.29 -18.50 11.78
C ALA A 812 5.84 -19.19 10.52
N ASP A 813 5.35 -20.40 10.24
CA ASP A 813 5.67 -21.22 9.06
C ASP A 813 7.14 -21.71 8.99
N LYS A 814 7.80 -21.82 10.15
CA LYS A 814 9.11 -22.45 10.31
C LYS A 814 9.13 -23.36 11.54
N PRO A 815 9.75 -24.55 11.46
CA PRO A 815 9.93 -25.40 12.64
C PRO A 815 10.79 -24.69 13.69
N ILE A 816 10.34 -24.73 14.94
CA ILE A 816 11.05 -24.20 16.10
C ILE A 816 11.40 -25.34 17.06
N GLU A 817 12.60 -25.28 17.64
CA GLU A 817 13.02 -26.21 18.68
C GLU A 817 12.45 -25.80 20.04
N LEU A 818 11.72 -26.71 20.66
CA LEU A 818 11.13 -26.57 21.99
C LEU A 818 11.83 -27.54 22.94
N GLY A 819 12.02 -27.12 24.19
CA GLY A 819 12.57 -28.01 25.20
C GLY A 819 12.45 -27.46 26.61
N ALA A 820 12.68 -28.33 27.57
CA ALA A 820 12.65 -28.01 29.00
C ALA A 820 13.77 -28.73 29.73
N ARG A 821 14.43 -28.03 30.65
CA ARG A 821 15.46 -28.57 31.53
C ARG A 821 15.16 -28.21 32.98
N THR A 822 15.59 -29.05 33.91
CA THR A 822 15.58 -28.71 35.35
C THR A 822 16.52 -27.54 35.63
N ALA A 823 16.38 -26.88 36.79
CA ALA A 823 17.32 -25.86 37.24
C ALA A 823 18.78 -26.35 37.31
N GLN A 824 18.98 -27.66 37.49
CA GLN A 824 20.29 -28.33 37.52
C GLN A 824 20.81 -28.74 36.12
N GLY A 825 20.08 -28.41 35.04
CA GLY A 825 20.51 -28.63 33.65
C GLY A 825 20.12 -29.98 33.05
N GLN A 826 19.39 -30.83 33.78
CA GLN A 826 18.93 -32.13 33.28
C GLN A 826 17.79 -31.95 32.29
N GLU A 827 17.82 -32.69 31.19
CA GLU A 827 16.80 -32.61 30.14
C GLU A 827 15.50 -33.30 30.56
N ILE A 828 14.40 -32.55 30.54
CA ILE A 828 13.05 -33.05 30.77
C ILE A 828 12.48 -33.52 29.43
N GLU A 829 12.58 -32.68 28.40
CA GLU A 829 12.17 -32.98 27.03
C GLU A 829 12.80 -32.03 26.00
N SER A 830 12.84 -32.47 24.74
CA SER A 830 13.21 -31.67 23.58
C SER A 830 12.47 -32.20 22.34
N PHE A 831 11.85 -31.31 21.55
CA PHE A 831 11.14 -31.65 20.31
C PHE A 831 10.97 -30.42 19.40
N SER A 832 10.81 -30.64 18.09
CA SER A 832 10.49 -29.60 17.12
C SER A 832 8.98 -29.49 16.88
N ALA A 833 8.45 -28.27 16.77
CA ALA A 833 7.07 -28.00 16.35
C ALA A 833 6.99 -26.85 15.34
N ASN A 834 6.00 -26.85 14.45
CA ASN A 834 5.79 -25.79 13.47
C ASN A 834 4.55 -24.94 13.81
N PRO A 835 4.69 -23.67 14.19
CA PRO A 835 3.58 -22.72 14.25
C PRO A 835 3.15 -22.31 12.83
N GLU A 836 2.26 -23.09 12.22
CA GLU A 836 1.82 -22.92 10.82
C GLU A 836 0.98 -21.66 10.55
N LEU A 837 0.36 -21.08 11.59
CA LEU A 837 -0.62 -19.99 11.43
C LEU A 837 -0.17 -18.73 12.17
N VAL A 838 -0.11 -17.63 11.43
CA VAL A 838 0.11 -16.27 11.93
C VAL A 838 -1.07 -15.82 12.81
N GLY A 839 -0.79 -15.18 13.95
CA GLY A 839 -1.84 -14.65 14.83
C GLY A 839 -2.61 -15.70 15.66
N VAL A 840 -2.15 -16.95 15.65
CA VAL A 840 -2.64 -18.03 16.52
C VAL A 840 -1.75 -18.14 17.76
N ARG A 841 -2.38 -18.43 18.90
CA ARG A 841 -1.69 -18.70 20.17
C ARG A 841 -1.49 -20.21 20.30
N TYR A 842 -0.24 -20.64 20.30
CA TYR A 842 0.17 -22.00 20.56
C TYR A 842 0.51 -22.16 22.04
N VAL A 843 0.23 -23.33 22.59
CA VAL A 843 0.49 -23.67 23.99
C VAL A 843 1.50 -24.79 24.04
N TYR A 844 2.62 -24.52 24.70
CA TYR A 844 3.63 -25.50 25.06
C TYR A 844 3.46 -25.86 26.55
N ASN A 845 2.86 -27.03 26.79
CA ASN A 845 2.63 -27.55 28.12
C ASN A 845 3.79 -28.48 28.50
N VAL A 846 4.68 -28.01 29.38
CA VAL A 846 5.91 -28.72 29.74
C VAL A 846 5.58 -30.13 30.25
N ALA A 847 6.15 -31.13 29.60
CA ALA A 847 5.97 -32.57 29.82
C ALA A 847 4.51 -33.05 29.76
N GLY A 848 3.57 -32.24 29.26
CA GLY A 848 2.13 -32.51 29.40
C GLY A 848 1.67 -32.56 30.86
N ALA A 849 2.32 -31.83 31.76
CA ALA A 849 2.14 -31.94 33.21
C ALA A 849 0.92 -31.17 33.77
N ALA A 850 0.02 -30.67 32.94
CA ALA A 850 -1.21 -30.04 33.42
C ALA A 850 -2.37 -30.21 32.45
N PRO A 851 -3.55 -30.67 32.91
CA PRO A 851 -4.73 -30.69 32.07
C PRO A 851 -5.25 -29.26 31.85
N MET A 852 -5.85 -29.02 30.68
CA MET A 852 -6.53 -27.77 30.36
C MET A 852 -8.04 -27.97 30.39
N VAL A 853 -8.78 -26.95 30.84
CA VAL A 853 -10.24 -26.93 30.81
C VAL A 853 -10.74 -25.71 30.04
N ALA A 854 -11.65 -25.94 29.10
CA ALA A 854 -12.41 -24.89 28.44
C ALA A 854 -13.73 -24.67 29.16
N TRP A 855 -13.97 -23.46 29.66
CA TRP A 855 -15.19 -23.08 30.35
C TRP A 855 -15.66 -21.70 29.87
N THR A 856 -16.85 -21.31 30.29
CA THR A 856 -17.47 -20.06 29.86
C THR A 856 -17.76 -19.17 31.05
N ALA A 857 -17.14 -17.99 31.09
CA ALA A 857 -17.48 -16.96 32.07
C ALA A 857 -18.81 -16.32 31.67
N VAL A 858 -19.74 -16.26 32.62
CA VAL A 858 -21.12 -15.79 32.42
C VAL A 858 -21.34 -14.50 33.18
N TYR A 859 -22.00 -13.55 32.52
CA TYR A 859 -22.35 -12.26 33.10
C TYR A 859 -23.85 -12.03 32.91
N GLY A 860 -24.53 -11.58 33.96
CA GLY A 860 -25.97 -11.33 33.93
C GLY A 860 -26.80 -12.62 33.80
N ASN A 861 -27.83 -12.60 32.95
CA ASN A 861 -28.78 -13.71 32.79
C ASN A 861 -28.40 -14.76 31.72
N ALA A 862 -27.16 -14.77 31.25
CA ALA A 862 -26.69 -15.76 30.27
C ALA A 862 -26.53 -17.15 30.89
N VAL A 863 -26.59 -18.21 30.08
CA VAL A 863 -26.42 -19.60 30.52
C VAL A 863 -25.09 -20.13 29.98
N ALA A 864 -24.26 -20.72 30.85
CA ALA A 864 -23.01 -21.33 30.45
C ALA A 864 -23.25 -22.72 29.83
N PRO A 865 -22.59 -23.05 28.70
CA PRO A 865 -22.40 -24.45 28.32
C PRO A 865 -21.54 -25.19 29.37
N PRO A 866 -21.66 -26.53 29.46
CA PRO A 866 -20.84 -27.32 30.38
C PRO A 866 -19.35 -27.18 30.06
N GLU A 867 -18.53 -27.23 31.11
CA GLU A 867 -17.08 -27.22 30.98
C GLU A 867 -16.60 -28.43 30.17
N ARG A 868 -15.59 -28.20 29.33
CA ARG A 868 -15.03 -29.23 28.45
C ARG A 868 -13.56 -29.45 28.80
N PRO A 869 -13.17 -30.63 29.33
CA PRO A 869 -11.76 -30.96 29.51
C PRO A 869 -11.08 -31.10 28.14
N LEU A 870 -9.91 -30.49 28.00
CA LEU A 870 -9.09 -30.51 26.78
C LEU A 870 -7.90 -31.48 26.87
N GLY A 871 -7.79 -32.21 27.99
CA GLY A 871 -6.64 -33.07 28.27
C GLY A 871 -5.36 -32.28 28.56
N ALA A 872 -4.21 -32.95 28.49
CA ALA A 872 -2.90 -32.35 28.77
C ALA A 872 -1.94 -32.44 27.56
N PRO A 873 -2.33 -31.97 26.36
CA PRO A 873 -1.47 -32.09 25.19
C PRO A 873 -0.19 -31.25 25.38
N ARG A 874 0.95 -31.86 25.06
CA ARG A 874 2.27 -31.22 25.11
C ARG A 874 2.37 -29.99 24.20
N TRP A 875 1.75 -30.05 23.02
CA TRP A 875 1.69 -28.95 22.04
C TRP A 875 0.28 -28.86 21.46
N SER A 876 -0.34 -27.69 21.49
CA SER A 876 -1.66 -27.46 20.89
C SER A 876 -1.88 -26.01 20.50
N SER A 877 -2.76 -25.77 19.53
CA SER A 877 -3.29 -24.44 19.23
C SER A 877 -4.56 -24.20 20.04
N GLN A 878 -4.65 -23.08 20.75
CA GLN A 878 -5.83 -22.76 21.57
C GLN A 878 -6.42 -21.40 21.18
N SER A 879 -7.75 -21.32 21.14
CA SER A 879 -8.50 -20.09 20.88
C SER A 879 -9.54 -19.86 21.97
N ALA A 880 -9.38 -18.77 22.73
CA ALA A 880 -10.33 -18.33 23.76
C ALA A 880 -10.25 -16.81 23.94
N ASP A 881 -11.31 -16.19 24.48
CA ASP A 881 -11.32 -14.76 24.82
C ASP A 881 -10.33 -14.43 25.95
N ALA A 882 -10.19 -15.35 26.90
CA ALA A 882 -9.18 -15.33 27.95
C ALA A 882 -8.42 -16.67 27.95
N LEU A 883 -7.14 -16.63 27.57
CA LEU A 883 -6.27 -17.82 27.49
C LEU A 883 -5.27 -17.78 28.65
N PHE A 884 -5.51 -18.63 29.66
CA PHE A 884 -4.78 -18.70 30.92
C PHE A 884 -4.81 -17.41 31.74
N GLU A 885 -5.73 -16.50 31.45
CA GLU A 885 -5.89 -15.21 32.13
C GLU A 885 -7.25 -15.15 32.81
N GLU A 886 -7.35 -14.35 33.87
CA GLU A 886 -8.65 -14.11 34.49
C GLU A 886 -9.57 -13.39 33.50
N PRO A 887 -10.79 -13.90 33.28
CA PRO A 887 -11.78 -13.17 32.48
C PRO A 887 -12.16 -11.85 33.20
N PRO A 888 -12.59 -10.83 32.45
CA PRO A 888 -12.92 -9.53 33.03
C PRO A 888 -14.00 -9.66 34.13
N ARG A 889 -13.93 -8.87 35.21
CA ARG A 889 -14.92 -8.97 36.30
C ARG A 889 -16.33 -8.50 35.91
N GLN A 890 -16.45 -7.67 34.88
CA GLN A 890 -17.71 -7.16 34.36
C GLN A 890 -17.62 -6.91 32.84
N ILE A 891 -18.74 -7.02 32.13
CA ILE A 891 -18.85 -6.70 30.70
C ILE A 891 -20.06 -5.78 30.45
N SER A 892 -20.00 -4.97 29.39
CA SER A 892 -21.12 -4.13 28.94
C SER A 892 -21.76 -4.76 27.70
N THR A 893 -23.05 -5.09 27.78
CA THR A 893 -23.82 -5.72 26.69
C THR A 893 -25.17 -5.01 26.49
N LYS A 894 -25.70 -5.07 25.26
CA LYS A 894 -27.02 -4.46 24.95
C LYS A 894 -28.21 -5.31 25.43
N GLY A 895 -28.03 -6.61 25.60
CA GLY A 895 -28.95 -7.50 26.31
C GLY A 895 -28.44 -7.72 27.75
N GLY A 896 -29.32 -8.02 28.70
CA GLY A 896 -29.04 -8.15 30.14
C GLY A 896 -28.06 -9.26 30.57
N GLY A 897 -27.26 -9.81 29.65
CA GLY A 897 -26.20 -10.77 29.91
C GLY A 897 -25.28 -11.02 28.71
N GLY A 898 -24.18 -11.75 28.94
CA GLY A 898 -23.22 -12.16 27.92
C GLY A 898 -22.21 -13.19 28.42
N THR A 899 -21.40 -13.73 27.53
CA THR A 899 -20.42 -14.80 27.84
C THR A 899 -19.02 -14.49 27.33
N ARG A 900 -18.00 -15.10 27.93
CA ARG A 900 -16.61 -15.13 27.44
C ARG A 900 -16.06 -16.55 27.51
N SER A 901 -15.42 -16.99 26.43
CA SER A 901 -14.72 -18.27 26.39
C SER A 901 -13.40 -18.18 27.14
N VAL A 902 -13.15 -19.12 28.04
CA VAL A 902 -11.95 -19.17 28.87
C VAL A 902 -11.32 -20.54 28.75
N VAL A 903 -9.99 -20.58 28.59
CA VAL A 903 -9.22 -21.81 28.79
C VAL A 903 -8.25 -21.55 29.92
N SER A 904 -8.28 -22.38 30.94
CA SER A 904 -7.43 -22.25 32.13
C SER A 904 -6.78 -23.58 32.50
N PHE A 905 -5.72 -23.47 33.31
CA PHE A 905 -5.17 -24.59 34.06
C PHE A 905 -5.81 -24.64 35.45
N PRO A 906 -5.89 -25.83 36.08
CA PRO A 906 -6.29 -25.96 37.48
C PRO A 906 -5.37 -25.17 38.41
N ALA A 907 -5.92 -24.63 39.49
CA ALA A 907 -5.14 -23.89 40.48
C ALA A 907 -4.37 -24.79 41.47
N SER A 908 -4.83 -26.03 41.68
CA SER A 908 -4.20 -27.02 42.54
C SER A 908 -3.44 -28.05 41.70
N GLN A 909 -2.29 -28.51 42.20
CA GLN A 909 -1.48 -29.59 41.60
C GLN A 909 -1.78 -30.98 42.21
N SER A 910 -2.88 -31.13 42.94
CA SER A 910 -3.31 -32.42 43.50
C SER A 910 -3.55 -33.44 42.38
N ALA A 911 -3.02 -34.64 42.59
CA ALA A 911 -3.16 -35.74 41.64
C ALA A 911 -4.64 -36.08 41.43
N SER A 912 -5.39 -36.21 42.52
CA SER A 912 -6.82 -36.53 42.49
C SER A 912 -7.62 -35.53 41.66
N LEU A 913 -7.36 -34.22 41.82
CA LEU A 913 -8.06 -33.18 41.05
C LEU A 913 -7.70 -33.24 39.57
N HIS A 914 -6.39 -33.29 39.24
CA HIS A 914 -5.91 -33.38 37.85
C HIS A 914 -6.48 -34.60 37.13
N LEU A 915 -6.45 -35.76 37.79
CA LEU A 915 -6.92 -37.02 37.25
C LEU A 915 -8.45 -37.04 37.06
N ASN A 916 -9.23 -36.36 37.90
CA ASN A 916 -10.68 -36.27 37.72
C ASN A 916 -11.08 -35.49 36.45
N MET A 917 -10.21 -34.60 35.95
CA MET A 917 -10.42 -33.86 34.70
C MET A 917 -9.94 -34.63 33.46
N MET A 918 -9.36 -35.82 33.64
CA MET A 918 -8.78 -36.61 32.55
C MET A 918 -9.45 -37.98 32.43
N PRO A 919 -9.92 -38.37 31.22
CA PRO A 919 -10.36 -39.74 31.01
C PRO A 919 -9.19 -40.72 31.21
N ALA A 920 -9.50 -41.94 31.62
CA ALA A 920 -8.50 -43.01 31.69
C ALA A 920 -7.92 -43.27 30.29
N GLY A 921 -6.60 -43.29 30.14
CA GLY A 921 -5.93 -43.41 28.83
C GLY A 921 -4.45 -43.04 28.84
N GLY A 922 -3.85 -42.94 27.66
CA GLY A 922 -2.41 -42.67 27.47
C GLY A 922 -1.95 -41.33 28.04
N ASP A 923 -2.68 -40.24 27.77
CA ASP A 923 -2.33 -38.90 28.26
C ASP A 923 -2.34 -38.81 29.79
N ARG A 924 -3.27 -39.53 30.43
CA ARG A 924 -3.36 -39.63 31.90
C ARG A 924 -2.11 -40.29 32.48
N LYS A 925 -1.66 -41.40 31.88
CA LYS A 925 -0.43 -42.10 32.29
C LYS A 925 0.81 -41.24 32.09
N ALA A 926 0.89 -40.50 30.97
CA ALA A 926 2.00 -39.59 30.70
C ALA A 926 2.07 -38.45 31.73
N LEU A 927 0.92 -37.88 32.11
CA LEU A 927 0.86 -36.86 33.16
C LEU A 927 1.31 -37.41 34.53
N VAL A 928 0.85 -38.60 34.91
CA VAL A 928 1.26 -39.27 36.15
C VAL A 928 2.76 -39.54 36.15
N GLU A 929 3.31 -40.05 35.04
CA GLU A 929 4.75 -40.29 34.91
C GLU A 929 5.55 -38.98 35.03
N ALA A 930 5.07 -37.90 34.39
CA ALA A 930 5.74 -36.60 34.43
C ALA A 930 5.88 -36.08 35.87
N HIS A 931 4.79 -36.04 36.64
CA HIS A 931 4.82 -35.61 38.03
C HIS A 931 5.65 -36.56 38.91
N ALA A 932 5.38 -37.87 38.85
CA ALA A 932 6.10 -38.85 39.66
C ALA A 932 7.61 -38.83 39.39
N ARG A 933 8.02 -38.60 38.14
CA ARG A 933 9.43 -38.55 37.76
C ARG A 933 10.08 -37.21 38.04
N TRP A 934 9.40 -36.09 37.85
CA TRP A 934 10.05 -34.78 37.85
C TRP A 934 9.69 -33.90 39.05
N ASP A 935 8.60 -34.12 39.78
CA ASP A 935 8.27 -33.25 40.90
C ASP A 935 9.33 -33.30 42.02
N SER A 936 9.55 -32.14 42.62
CA SER A 936 10.53 -31.95 43.69
C SER A 936 10.11 -32.63 44.98
N VAL A 937 11.08 -32.96 45.85
CA VAL A 937 10.82 -33.34 47.26
C VAL A 937 10.14 -32.23 48.07
N GLN A 938 10.23 -30.99 47.58
CA GLN A 938 9.53 -29.84 48.17
C GLN A 938 8.09 -29.71 47.66
N SER A 939 7.64 -30.60 46.77
CA SER A 939 6.25 -30.64 46.34
C SER A 939 5.34 -31.01 47.49
N ALA A 940 4.20 -30.34 47.61
CA ALA A 940 3.17 -30.68 48.59
C ALA A 940 2.41 -31.98 48.23
N TYR A 941 2.50 -32.43 46.97
CA TYR A 941 1.70 -33.54 46.44
C TYR A 941 2.58 -34.72 45.95
N LEU A 942 3.89 -34.70 46.20
CA LEU A 942 4.80 -35.74 45.72
C LEU A 942 4.35 -37.16 46.10
N ILE A 943 4.00 -37.38 47.38
CA ILE A 943 3.55 -38.70 47.85
C ILE A 943 2.23 -39.11 47.19
N GLU A 944 1.33 -38.15 46.92
CA GLU A 944 0.09 -38.41 46.19
C GLU A 944 0.40 -38.90 44.77
N TRP A 945 1.29 -38.22 44.06
CA TRP A 945 1.72 -38.59 42.71
C TRP A 945 2.46 -39.93 42.66
N LEU A 946 3.31 -40.24 43.66
CA LEU A 946 3.99 -41.53 43.75
C LEU A 946 2.99 -42.67 44.01
N ASN A 947 2.03 -42.49 44.90
CA ASN A 947 0.98 -43.48 45.17
C ASN A 947 0.11 -43.73 43.94
N VAL A 948 -0.29 -42.67 43.24
CA VAL A 948 -1.04 -42.77 41.98
C VAL A 948 -0.20 -43.46 40.89
N SER A 949 1.11 -43.16 40.85
CA SER A 949 2.03 -43.77 39.89
C SER A 949 2.17 -45.27 40.09
N GLU A 950 2.22 -45.75 41.34
CA GLU A 950 2.19 -47.19 41.64
C GLU A 950 0.94 -47.88 41.07
N GLN A 951 -0.22 -47.22 41.18
CA GLN A 951 -1.50 -47.77 40.71
C GLN A 951 -1.65 -47.72 39.18
N GLU A 952 -1.25 -46.63 38.54
CA GLU A 952 -1.49 -46.36 37.11
C GLU A 952 -0.36 -46.88 36.21
N LEU A 953 0.87 -47.02 36.74
CA LEU A 953 2.10 -47.38 36.00
C LEU A 953 2.72 -48.70 36.49
N ALA A 954 1.94 -49.78 36.56
CA ALA A 954 2.37 -51.08 37.11
C ALA A 954 3.73 -51.60 36.58
N GLU A 955 4.07 -51.38 35.30
CA GLU A 955 5.36 -51.80 34.71
C GLU A 955 6.45 -50.69 34.72
N GLY A 956 6.04 -49.43 34.92
CA GLY A 956 6.90 -48.24 34.82
C GLY A 956 7.33 -47.64 36.15
N TYR A 957 6.58 -47.87 37.23
CA TYR A 957 6.80 -47.24 38.54
C TYR A 957 8.20 -47.53 39.10
N ALA A 958 8.68 -48.77 39.00
CA ALA A 958 10.04 -49.12 39.42
C ALA A 958 11.13 -48.33 38.65
N LYS A 959 10.90 -48.03 37.36
CA LYS A 959 11.81 -47.19 36.55
C LYS A 959 11.75 -45.72 36.97
N VAL A 960 10.57 -45.22 37.36
CA VAL A 960 10.40 -43.87 37.90
C VAL A 960 11.21 -43.73 39.21
N ILE A 961 11.04 -44.65 40.15
CA ILE A 961 11.79 -44.66 41.42
C ILE A 961 13.30 -44.76 41.17
N ALA A 962 13.73 -45.68 40.30
CA ALA A 962 15.14 -45.79 39.93
C ALA A 962 15.69 -44.50 39.30
N SER A 963 14.92 -43.83 38.43
CA SER A 963 15.31 -42.54 37.84
C SER A 963 15.41 -41.42 38.88
N ARG A 964 14.59 -41.42 39.93
CA ARG A 964 14.70 -40.46 41.04
C ARG A 964 15.97 -40.73 41.86
N LEU A 965 16.19 -41.97 42.28
CA LEU A 965 17.37 -42.36 43.07
C LEU A 965 18.69 -42.22 42.29
N ALA A 966 18.67 -42.35 40.96
CA ALA A 966 19.85 -42.06 40.15
C ALA A 966 20.24 -40.56 40.17
N ARG A 967 19.27 -39.66 40.40
CA ARG A 967 19.48 -38.21 40.49
C ARG A 967 19.79 -37.76 41.92
N ASP A 968 19.10 -38.35 42.90
CA ASP A 968 19.30 -38.11 44.32
C ASP A 968 19.28 -39.44 45.09
N PRO A 969 20.46 -40.06 45.31
CA PRO A 969 20.55 -41.35 45.99
C PRO A 969 20.09 -41.35 47.46
N LEU A 970 19.95 -40.17 48.07
CA LEU A 970 19.53 -40.02 49.47
C LEU A 970 18.08 -39.52 49.61
N GLU A 971 17.31 -39.51 48.51
CA GLU A 971 15.92 -39.08 48.50
C GLU A 971 15.02 -40.06 49.29
N ILE A 972 14.73 -39.74 50.55
CA ILE A 972 14.05 -40.63 51.50
C ILE A 972 12.67 -41.08 51.00
N ALA A 973 11.91 -40.21 50.33
CA ALA A 973 10.61 -40.58 49.75
C ALA A 973 10.76 -41.70 48.72
N SER A 974 11.72 -41.59 47.80
CA SER A 974 11.97 -42.61 46.78
C SER A 974 12.58 -43.90 47.37
N LEU A 975 13.45 -43.79 48.38
CA LEU A 975 13.98 -44.95 49.11
C LEU A 975 12.87 -45.68 49.87
N ARG A 976 11.92 -44.94 50.49
CA ARG A 976 10.73 -45.52 51.12
C ARG A 976 9.92 -46.36 50.13
N GLU A 977 9.72 -45.85 48.91
CA GLU A 977 9.01 -46.58 47.85
C GLU A 977 9.78 -47.80 47.36
N GLN A 978 11.11 -47.80 47.42
CA GLN A 978 11.92 -48.99 47.16
C GLN A 978 11.62 -50.13 48.15
N GLN A 979 11.29 -49.82 49.40
CA GLN A 979 10.82 -50.82 50.38
C GLN A 979 9.39 -51.30 50.07
N SER A 980 8.50 -50.42 49.59
CA SER A 980 7.14 -50.79 49.17
C SER A 980 7.16 -51.73 47.97
N LEU A 981 8.03 -51.48 46.99
CA LEU A 981 8.23 -52.30 45.78
C LEU A 981 8.81 -53.70 46.06
N ALA A 982 9.48 -53.87 47.20
CA ALA A 982 10.02 -55.16 47.62
C ALA A 982 8.89 -56.00 48.24
N ILE A 983 8.20 -56.82 47.43
CA ILE A 983 7.02 -57.57 47.90
C ILE A 983 7.42 -58.89 48.60
N THR A 984 8.41 -59.61 48.06
CA THR A 984 8.90 -60.89 48.62
C THR A 984 9.79 -60.70 49.84
N PRO A 985 9.79 -61.59 50.85
CA PRO A 985 10.67 -61.52 52.01
C PRO A 985 12.16 -61.33 51.67
N GLU A 986 12.66 -62.01 50.62
CA GLU A 986 14.06 -61.95 50.19
C GLU A 986 14.39 -60.57 49.59
N ALA A 987 13.50 -60.02 48.77
CA ALA A 987 13.65 -58.67 48.24
C ALA A 987 13.58 -57.61 49.35
N LYS A 988 12.67 -57.79 50.33
CA LYS A 988 12.55 -56.88 51.48
C LYS A 988 13.84 -56.86 52.29
N GLU A 989 14.38 -58.02 52.61
CA GLU A 989 15.64 -58.10 53.36
C GLU A 989 16.80 -57.49 52.57
N ARG A 990 16.87 -57.70 51.24
CA ARG A 990 17.89 -57.07 50.39
C ARG A 990 17.83 -55.55 50.43
N VAL A 991 16.64 -54.96 50.25
CA VAL A 991 16.46 -53.49 50.31
C VAL A 991 16.73 -52.97 51.72
N CYS A 992 16.27 -53.68 52.75
CA CYS A 992 16.53 -53.33 54.14
C CYS A 992 18.01 -53.38 54.52
N ALA A 993 18.77 -54.38 54.04
CA ALA A 993 20.21 -54.45 54.21
C ALA A 993 20.92 -53.30 53.48
N GLN A 994 20.48 -52.97 52.26
CA GLN A 994 20.97 -51.81 51.52
C GLN A 994 20.74 -50.50 52.29
N HIS A 995 19.54 -50.30 52.85
CA HIS A 995 19.22 -49.08 53.60
C HIS A 995 19.97 -49.01 54.94
N ARG A 996 20.19 -50.14 55.61
CA ARG A 996 21.08 -50.23 56.78
C ARG A 996 22.51 -49.77 56.44
N ALA A 997 23.06 -50.25 55.33
CA ALA A 997 24.38 -49.84 54.87
C ALA A 997 24.41 -48.35 54.49
N LEU A 998 23.38 -47.85 53.82
CA LEU A 998 23.26 -46.44 53.44
C LEU A 998 23.17 -45.51 54.66
N ALA A 999 22.39 -45.90 55.67
CA ALA A 999 22.28 -45.18 56.94
C ALA A 999 23.61 -45.16 57.71
N ALA A 1000 24.31 -46.30 57.77
CA ALA A 1000 25.63 -46.38 58.40
C ALA A 1000 26.68 -45.50 57.69
N ALA A 1001 26.61 -45.40 56.35
CA ALA A 1001 27.50 -44.56 55.56
C ALA A 1001 27.17 -43.05 55.68
N ASN A 1002 25.94 -42.69 56.06
CA ASN A 1002 25.47 -41.30 56.11
C ASN A 1002 24.80 -40.97 57.47
N PRO A 1003 25.53 -41.07 58.60
CA PRO A 1003 24.94 -40.91 59.94
C PRO A 1003 24.38 -39.51 60.23
N ALA A 1004 24.78 -38.49 59.46
CA ALA A 1004 24.25 -37.14 59.56
C ALA A 1004 22.81 -37.00 59.00
N VAL A 1005 22.35 -37.96 58.19
CA VAL A 1005 21.01 -37.94 57.59
C VAL A 1005 20.06 -38.77 58.46
N GLY A 1006 19.51 -38.15 59.52
CA GLY A 1006 18.67 -38.84 60.51
C GLY A 1006 17.46 -39.59 59.93
N ASP A 1007 16.92 -39.13 58.79
CA ASP A 1007 15.79 -39.79 58.10
C ASP A 1007 16.14 -41.16 57.50
N LEU A 1008 17.42 -41.49 57.29
CA LEU A 1008 17.82 -42.84 56.89
C LEU A 1008 17.61 -43.85 58.02
N ALA A 1009 17.74 -43.42 59.28
CA ALA A 1009 17.48 -44.29 60.42
C ALA A 1009 15.98 -44.67 60.51
N TYR A 1010 15.08 -43.80 60.03
CA TYR A 1010 13.66 -44.12 59.91
C TYR A 1010 13.42 -45.30 58.96
N LEU A 1011 14.12 -45.34 57.81
CA LEU A 1011 14.02 -46.45 56.87
C LEU A 1011 14.52 -47.77 57.48
N VAL A 1012 15.51 -47.71 58.37
CA VAL A 1012 16.00 -48.88 59.12
C VAL A 1012 14.95 -49.36 60.12
N VAL A 1013 14.33 -48.47 60.89
CA VAL A 1013 13.27 -48.83 61.85
C VAL A 1013 12.06 -49.44 61.14
N ARG A 1014 11.71 -48.96 59.95
CA ARG A 1014 10.61 -49.52 59.14
C ARG A 1014 10.82 -50.99 58.75
N CYS A 1015 12.06 -51.47 58.73
CA CYS A 1015 12.39 -52.87 58.45
C CYS A 1015 12.19 -53.82 59.64
N ILE A 1016 11.82 -53.32 60.83
CA ILE A 1016 11.53 -54.17 62.00
C ILE A 1016 10.23 -54.95 61.74
N ALA A 1017 10.32 -56.28 61.87
CA ALA A 1017 9.19 -57.18 61.60
C ALA A 1017 8.12 -57.14 62.70
N ASP A 1018 8.52 -57.10 63.98
CA ASP A 1018 7.59 -57.04 65.11
C ASP A 1018 6.93 -55.65 65.22
N PRO A 1019 5.60 -55.54 65.08
CA PRO A 1019 4.89 -54.26 65.14
C PRO A 1019 5.10 -53.52 66.47
N ALA A 1020 5.09 -54.22 67.60
CA ALA A 1020 5.23 -53.59 68.91
C ALA A 1020 6.64 -53.02 69.12
N ALA A 1021 7.69 -53.78 68.80
CA ALA A 1021 9.07 -53.28 68.83
C ALA A 1021 9.28 -52.10 67.87
N LYS A 1022 8.64 -52.14 66.69
CA LYS A 1022 8.71 -51.07 65.69
C LYS A 1022 8.06 -49.77 66.20
N ASP A 1023 6.91 -49.85 66.85
CA ASP A 1023 6.22 -48.68 67.41
C ASP A 1023 7.03 -48.01 68.53
N VAL A 1024 7.65 -48.81 69.40
CA VAL A 1024 8.60 -48.33 70.42
C VAL A 1024 9.81 -47.66 69.75
N ALA A 1025 10.35 -48.27 68.69
CA ALA A 1025 11.48 -47.72 67.96
C ALA A 1025 11.16 -46.42 67.21
N PHE A 1026 9.93 -46.24 66.69
CA PHE A 1026 9.51 -44.98 66.09
C PHE A 1026 9.44 -43.85 67.11
N LYS A 1027 8.83 -44.10 68.29
CA LYS A 1027 8.77 -43.10 69.38
C LYS A 1027 10.17 -42.73 69.88
N LYS A 1028 11.06 -43.72 70.03
CA LYS A 1028 12.46 -43.51 70.40
C LYS A 1028 13.20 -42.68 69.33
N GLY A 1029 13.07 -43.05 68.06
CA GLY A 1029 13.69 -42.34 66.94
C GLY A 1029 13.21 -40.89 66.81
N ALA A 1030 11.94 -40.59 67.10
CA ALA A 1030 11.43 -39.21 67.13
C ALA A 1030 12.05 -38.34 68.24
N ALA A 1031 12.50 -38.94 69.33
CA ALA A 1031 13.22 -38.26 70.40
C ALA A 1031 14.72 -38.09 70.06
N GLU A 1032 15.36 -39.12 69.49
CA GLU A 1032 16.78 -39.12 69.13
C GLU A 1032 17.09 -38.28 67.87
N HIS A 1033 16.14 -38.17 66.95
CA HIS A 1033 16.26 -37.40 65.71
C HIS A 1033 15.21 -36.29 65.64
N PRO A 1034 15.36 -35.21 66.43
CA PRO A 1034 14.34 -34.18 66.52
C PRO A 1034 14.19 -33.34 65.25
N ASP A 1035 15.06 -33.45 64.24
CA ASP A 1035 14.85 -32.77 62.95
C ASP A 1035 14.22 -33.68 61.88
N SER A 1036 14.03 -34.97 62.17
CA SER A 1036 13.44 -35.93 61.23
C SER A 1036 11.94 -35.76 61.13
N ALA A 1037 11.47 -35.36 59.95
CA ALA A 1037 10.05 -35.26 59.66
C ALA A 1037 9.40 -36.66 59.55
N TRP A 1038 10.14 -37.65 59.05
CA TRP A 1038 9.65 -39.03 58.92
C TRP A 1038 9.42 -39.71 60.27
N PHE A 1039 10.36 -39.57 61.21
CA PHE A 1039 10.16 -40.08 62.57
C PHE A 1039 9.04 -39.34 63.29
N ALA A 1040 8.94 -38.01 63.14
CA ALA A 1040 7.85 -37.24 63.73
C ALA A 1040 6.48 -37.71 63.20
N TYR A 1041 6.36 -37.97 61.89
CA TYR A 1041 5.13 -38.48 61.28
C TYR A 1041 4.79 -39.91 61.76
N ALA A 1042 5.77 -40.81 61.80
CA ALA A 1042 5.59 -42.19 62.22
C ALA A 1042 5.24 -42.30 63.72
N ALA A 1043 5.94 -41.56 64.59
CA ALA A 1043 5.62 -41.52 66.01
C ALA A 1043 4.26 -40.84 66.27
N GLY A 1044 3.91 -39.82 65.47
CA GLY A 1044 2.57 -39.21 65.48
C GLY A 1044 1.45 -40.22 65.23
N HIS A 1045 1.64 -41.14 64.28
CA HIS A 1045 0.70 -42.24 64.02
C HIS A 1045 0.56 -43.18 65.23
N VAL A 1046 1.68 -43.57 65.85
CA VAL A 1046 1.70 -44.44 67.02
C VAL A 1046 0.97 -43.78 68.20
N TRP A 1047 1.31 -42.52 68.53
CA TRP A 1047 0.65 -41.78 69.60
C TRP A 1047 -0.84 -41.54 69.33
N ALA A 1048 -1.22 -41.31 68.06
CA ALA A 1048 -2.63 -41.16 67.70
C ALA A 1048 -3.41 -42.46 67.92
N GLY A 1049 -2.81 -43.63 67.63
CA GLY A 1049 -3.40 -44.94 67.92
C GLY A 1049 -3.52 -45.23 69.42
N GLU A 1050 -2.57 -44.76 70.22
CA GLU A 1050 -2.57 -44.80 71.68
C GLU A 1050 -3.50 -43.76 72.33
N GLN A 1051 -4.13 -42.89 71.53
CA GLN A 1051 -4.95 -41.76 71.98
C GLN A 1051 -4.18 -40.70 72.81
N ALA A 1052 -2.86 -40.65 72.66
CA ALA A 1052 -1.99 -39.62 73.22
C ALA A 1052 -2.05 -38.35 72.34
N TRP A 1053 -3.19 -37.64 72.41
CA TRP A 1053 -3.54 -36.57 71.46
C TRP A 1053 -2.54 -35.41 71.42
N VAL A 1054 -2.00 -35.00 72.57
CA VAL A 1054 -1.07 -33.87 72.66
C VAL A 1054 0.26 -34.22 72.00
N GLU A 1055 0.78 -35.41 72.27
CA GLU A 1055 2.00 -35.95 71.69
C GLU A 1055 1.84 -36.15 70.18
N ALA A 1056 0.73 -36.76 69.74
CA ALA A 1056 0.42 -36.97 68.33
C ALA A 1056 0.33 -35.64 67.57
N ARG A 1057 -0.37 -34.63 68.12
CA ARG A 1057 -0.48 -33.30 67.53
C ARG A 1057 0.88 -32.64 67.35
N ARG A 1058 1.71 -32.61 68.41
CA ARG A 1058 3.06 -32.03 68.34
C ARG A 1058 3.93 -32.73 67.30
N ALA A 1059 3.82 -34.06 67.21
CA ALA A 1059 4.57 -34.86 66.26
C ALA A 1059 4.14 -34.57 64.80
N TYR A 1060 2.84 -34.46 64.52
CA TYR A 1060 2.33 -34.10 63.19
C TYR A 1060 2.65 -32.66 62.78
N GLU A 1061 2.53 -31.68 63.69
CA GLU A 1061 2.91 -30.29 63.44
C GLU A 1061 4.39 -30.19 63.06
N LYS A 1062 5.23 -30.98 63.73
CA LYS A 1062 6.67 -31.06 63.48
C LYS A 1062 7.00 -31.74 62.14
N ALA A 1063 6.32 -32.83 61.80
CA ALA A 1063 6.48 -33.50 60.51
C ALA A 1063 6.20 -32.54 59.34
N GLY A 1064 5.15 -31.73 59.45
CA GLY A 1064 4.77 -30.77 58.41
C GLY A 1064 5.50 -29.43 58.41
N ALA A 1065 6.51 -29.23 59.28
CA ALA A 1065 7.17 -27.93 59.42
C ALA A 1065 8.21 -27.65 58.32
N LYS A 1066 8.98 -28.67 57.92
CA LYS A 1066 10.09 -28.57 56.96
C LYS A 1066 9.88 -29.37 55.66
N VAL A 1067 8.87 -30.24 55.63
CA VAL A 1067 8.59 -31.13 54.48
C VAL A 1067 7.15 -30.91 54.01
N PRO A 1068 6.93 -30.20 52.89
CA PRO A 1068 5.60 -29.78 52.45
C PRO A 1068 4.59 -30.93 52.24
N PHE A 1069 4.99 -32.03 51.58
CA PHE A 1069 4.09 -33.18 51.41
C PHE A 1069 3.72 -33.83 52.75
N MET A 1070 4.59 -33.81 53.75
CA MET A 1070 4.24 -34.31 55.09
C MET A 1070 3.20 -33.43 55.76
N GLY A 1071 3.31 -32.12 55.56
CA GLY A 1071 2.29 -31.17 56.00
C GLY A 1071 0.94 -31.43 55.33
N ASN A 1072 0.93 -31.77 54.04
CA ASN A 1072 -0.28 -32.13 53.31
C ASN A 1072 -0.93 -33.42 53.84
N ILE A 1073 -0.17 -34.52 53.96
CA ILE A 1073 -0.71 -35.82 54.41
C ILE A 1073 -1.09 -35.82 55.91
N ALA A 1074 -0.39 -35.04 56.75
CA ALA A 1074 -0.71 -34.96 58.18
C ALA A 1074 -1.82 -33.95 58.51
N ALA A 1075 -2.17 -33.04 57.58
CA ALA A 1075 -3.14 -31.97 57.84
C ALA A 1075 -4.49 -32.52 58.27
N ALA A 1076 -4.94 -33.61 57.64
CA ALA A 1076 -6.24 -34.21 57.91
C ALA A 1076 -6.29 -34.78 59.33
N ASP A 1077 -5.27 -35.54 59.76
CA ASP A 1077 -5.20 -36.07 61.13
C ASP A 1077 -5.01 -34.98 62.18
N LEU A 1078 -4.20 -33.97 61.87
CA LEU A 1078 -3.99 -32.82 62.75
C LEU A 1078 -5.30 -32.05 63.00
N ALA A 1079 -6.11 -31.85 61.96
CA ALA A 1079 -7.43 -31.24 62.08
C ALA A 1079 -8.38 -32.10 62.94
N ARG A 1080 -8.36 -33.43 62.78
CA ARG A 1080 -9.16 -34.36 63.59
C ARG A 1080 -8.75 -34.32 65.05
N ILE A 1081 -7.46 -34.39 65.34
CA ILE A 1081 -6.94 -34.35 66.72
C ILE A 1081 -7.30 -33.03 67.41
N ARG A 1082 -7.14 -31.89 66.72
CA ARG A 1082 -7.57 -30.57 67.26
C ARG A 1082 -9.06 -30.56 67.59
N ARG A 1083 -9.91 -31.10 66.70
CA ARG A 1083 -11.36 -31.18 66.94
C ARG A 1083 -11.73 -32.14 68.07
N ILE A 1084 -10.99 -33.23 68.25
CA ILE A 1084 -11.15 -34.17 69.38
C ILE A 1084 -10.82 -33.47 70.71
N GLU A 1085 -9.67 -32.80 70.79
CA GLU A 1085 -9.19 -32.10 72.00
C GLU A 1085 -10.07 -30.88 72.35
N GLN A 1086 -10.40 -30.05 71.36
CA GLN A 1086 -10.90 -28.69 71.57
C GLN A 1086 -12.36 -28.48 71.12
N GLY A 1087 -12.96 -29.49 70.49
CA GLY A 1087 -14.34 -29.45 69.98
C GLY A 1087 -14.44 -29.09 68.49
N GLU A 1088 -15.63 -29.30 67.91
CA GLU A 1088 -15.87 -29.18 66.46
C GLU A 1088 -15.71 -27.76 65.90
N ALA A 1089 -15.87 -26.75 66.75
CA ALA A 1089 -15.80 -25.33 66.37
C ALA A 1089 -14.36 -24.77 66.34
N VAL A 1090 -13.34 -25.57 66.70
CA VAL A 1090 -11.94 -25.15 66.64
C VAL A 1090 -11.57 -24.72 65.21
N SER A 1091 -10.83 -23.62 65.07
CA SER A 1091 -10.34 -23.20 63.75
C SER A 1091 -9.28 -24.18 63.25
N ILE A 1092 -9.41 -24.53 61.96
CA ILE A 1092 -8.45 -25.32 61.21
C ILE A 1092 -7.95 -24.54 59.97
N ASP A 1093 -8.15 -23.22 59.95
CA ASP A 1093 -7.94 -22.40 58.76
C ASP A 1093 -6.46 -22.38 58.32
N ASP A 1094 -5.53 -22.53 59.25
CA ASP A 1094 -4.08 -22.70 58.99
C ASP A 1094 -3.76 -23.99 58.22
N LEU A 1095 -4.60 -25.01 58.35
CA LEU A 1095 -4.44 -26.30 57.68
C LEU A 1095 -5.10 -26.34 56.29
N LEU A 1096 -6.07 -25.46 56.02
CA LEU A 1096 -6.76 -25.36 54.71
C LEU A 1096 -5.80 -24.99 53.58
N ALA A 1097 -4.76 -24.20 53.87
CA ALA A 1097 -3.74 -23.87 52.87
C ALA A 1097 -2.95 -25.11 52.40
N ARG A 1098 -2.85 -26.13 53.25
CA ARG A 1098 -1.98 -27.31 53.06
C ARG A 1098 -2.69 -28.53 52.51
N SER A 1099 -4.03 -28.57 52.51
CA SER A 1099 -4.81 -29.73 52.13
C SER A 1099 -6.07 -29.36 51.33
N ASP A 1100 -6.11 -29.79 50.07
CA ASP A 1100 -7.31 -29.67 49.22
C ASP A 1100 -8.50 -30.42 49.81
N TYR A 1101 -8.24 -31.58 50.42
CA TYR A 1101 -9.26 -32.35 51.12
C TYR A 1101 -9.93 -31.49 52.20
N LEU A 1102 -9.17 -30.83 53.07
CA LEU A 1102 -9.74 -29.98 54.12
C LEU A 1102 -10.46 -28.74 53.54
N ARG A 1103 -9.96 -28.15 52.45
CA ARG A 1103 -10.68 -27.07 51.75
C ARG A 1103 -12.05 -27.53 51.28
N MET A 1104 -12.12 -28.71 50.64
CA MET A 1104 -13.38 -29.29 50.21
C MET A 1104 -14.32 -29.55 51.38
N GLN A 1105 -13.83 -30.18 52.47
CA GLN A 1105 -14.64 -30.43 53.66
C GLN A 1105 -15.16 -29.13 54.29
N ARG A 1106 -14.35 -28.07 54.31
CA ARG A 1106 -14.76 -26.74 54.80
C ARG A 1106 -15.84 -26.11 53.91
N THR A 1107 -15.72 -26.22 52.58
CA THR A 1107 -16.74 -25.75 51.63
C THR A 1107 -18.07 -26.49 51.83
N LEU A 1108 -18.03 -27.81 52.03
CA LEU A 1108 -19.23 -28.62 52.32
C LEU A 1108 -19.83 -28.29 53.69
N GLN A 1109 -19.00 -28.02 54.70
CA GLN A 1109 -19.48 -27.63 56.02
C GLN A 1109 -20.18 -26.26 56.01
N LEU A 1110 -19.62 -25.27 55.29
CA LEU A 1110 -20.15 -23.90 55.25
C LEU A 1110 -21.29 -23.72 54.23
N GLY A 1111 -21.29 -24.50 53.15
CA GLY A 1111 -22.26 -24.39 52.06
C GLY A 1111 -22.21 -23.08 51.25
N LYS A 1112 -21.22 -22.21 51.51
CA LYS A 1112 -21.17 -20.81 51.04
C LYS A 1112 -20.87 -20.66 49.55
N ASP A 1113 -20.28 -21.67 48.91
CA ASP A 1113 -19.88 -21.65 47.49
C ASP A 1113 -20.31 -22.92 46.74
N VAL A 1114 -21.33 -23.63 47.26
CA VAL A 1114 -21.89 -24.83 46.62
C VAL A 1114 -23.17 -24.44 45.88
N PRO A 1115 -23.19 -24.45 44.53
CA PRO A 1115 -24.38 -24.12 43.75
C PRO A 1115 -25.56 -25.00 44.15
N ALA A 1116 -26.78 -24.43 44.14
CA ALA A 1116 -28.01 -25.17 44.49
C ALA A 1116 -28.26 -26.38 43.57
N THR A 1117 -27.75 -26.34 42.34
CA THR A 1117 -27.84 -27.42 41.35
C THR A 1117 -26.74 -28.46 41.47
N SER A 1118 -25.74 -28.25 42.35
CA SER A 1118 -24.61 -29.17 42.48
C SER A 1118 -25.01 -30.43 43.25
N PRO A 1119 -24.64 -31.63 42.76
CA PRO A 1119 -24.76 -32.88 43.51
C PRO A 1119 -24.18 -32.82 44.93
N ALA A 1120 -23.10 -32.05 45.12
CA ALA A 1120 -22.42 -31.85 46.40
C ALA A 1120 -23.28 -31.16 47.46
N ARG A 1121 -24.33 -30.42 47.04
CA ARG A 1121 -25.28 -29.75 47.94
C ARG A 1121 -25.98 -30.73 48.87
N GLY A 1122 -26.17 -31.98 48.43
CA GLY A 1122 -26.80 -33.01 49.25
C GLY A 1122 -26.03 -33.33 50.54
N TYR A 1123 -24.69 -33.25 50.54
CA TYR A 1123 -23.87 -33.41 51.75
C TYR A 1123 -23.99 -32.23 52.71
N VAL A 1124 -24.21 -31.01 52.19
CA VAL A 1124 -24.49 -29.81 53.00
C VAL A 1124 -25.81 -29.99 53.75
N GLU A 1125 -26.87 -30.42 53.04
CA GLU A 1125 -28.19 -30.64 53.62
C GLU A 1125 -28.18 -31.82 54.62
N LEU A 1126 -27.43 -32.89 54.34
CA LEU A 1126 -27.23 -34.01 55.27
C LEU A 1126 -26.59 -33.53 56.59
N GLY A 1127 -25.51 -32.74 56.51
CA GLY A 1127 -24.81 -32.22 57.69
C GLY A 1127 -25.66 -31.28 58.55
N GLN A 1128 -26.68 -30.64 57.97
CA GLN A 1128 -27.65 -29.79 58.66
C GLN A 1128 -28.86 -30.56 59.23
N GLY A 1129 -28.93 -31.88 59.01
CA GLY A 1129 -30.04 -32.72 59.45
C GLY A 1129 -31.27 -32.67 58.54
N HIS A 1130 -31.20 -32.04 57.36
CA HIS A 1130 -32.30 -31.98 56.39
C HIS A 1130 -32.36 -33.26 55.52
N LEU A 1131 -32.65 -34.40 56.14
CA LEU A 1131 -32.57 -35.72 55.51
C LEU A 1131 -33.42 -35.85 54.24
N ASP A 1132 -34.63 -35.27 54.20
CA ASP A 1132 -35.52 -35.34 53.03
C ASP A 1132 -34.94 -34.57 51.83
N LYS A 1133 -34.41 -33.36 52.06
CA LYS A 1133 -33.77 -32.57 50.99
C LYS A 1133 -32.52 -33.27 50.45
N ALA A 1134 -31.70 -33.81 51.35
CA ALA A 1134 -30.52 -34.57 50.98
C ALA A 1134 -30.90 -35.83 50.16
N PHE A 1135 -31.97 -36.53 50.54
CA PHE A 1135 -32.48 -37.69 49.83
C PHE A 1135 -33.02 -37.36 48.43
N ASP A 1136 -33.76 -36.26 48.31
CA ASP A 1136 -34.31 -35.81 47.02
C ASP A 1136 -33.18 -35.44 46.05
N ILE A 1137 -32.15 -34.72 46.52
CA ILE A 1137 -30.94 -34.41 45.73
C ILE A 1137 -30.21 -35.69 45.33
N ALA A 1138 -30.12 -36.69 46.21
CA ALA A 1138 -29.39 -37.92 45.96
C ALA A 1138 -30.07 -38.87 44.95
N THR A 1139 -31.38 -38.72 44.70
CA THR A 1139 -32.21 -39.68 43.93
C THR A 1139 -32.65 -39.17 42.55
N VAL A 1140 -32.16 -38.00 42.10
CA VAL A 1140 -32.46 -37.45 40.76
C VAL A 1140 -31.95 -38.36 39.63
N ALA A 1141 -32.79 -38.55 38.60
CA ALA A 1141 -32.78 -39.68 37.65
C ALA A 1141 -31.61 -39.78 36.63
N SER A 1142 -30.65 -38.87 36.59
CA SER A 1142 -29.53 -38.96 35.63
C SER A 1142 -28.32 -39.75 36.14
N GLN A 1143 -28.02 -39.72 37.45
CA GLN A 1143 -27.03 -40.59 38.13
C GLN A 1143 -27.32 -40.62 39.66
N PRO A 1144 -27.88 -41.71 40.21
CA PRO A 1144 -28.14 -41.82 41.65
C PRO A 1144 -26.85 -41.77 42.48
N GLN A 1145 -26.79 -40.90 43.49
CA GLN A 1145 -25.63 -40.78 44.38
C GLN A 1145 -25.66 -41.87 45.47
N ALA A 1146 -25.24 -43.10 45.13
CA ALA A 1146 -25.32 -44.25 46.03
C ALA A 1146 -24.72 -43.99 47.43
N ARG A 1147 -23.58 -43.29 47.50
CA ARG A 1147 -22.94 -42.86 48.76
C ARG A 1147 -23.85 -41.98 49.61
N LEU A 1148 -24.40 -40.91 49.03
CA LEU A 1148 -25.25 -39.98 49.78
C LEU A 1148 -26.57 -40.64 50.20
N VAL A 1149 -27.18 -41.47 49.33
CA VAL A 1149 -28.37 -42.27 49.67
C VAL A 1149 -28.11 -43.16 50.88
N LEU A 1150 -26.95 -43.82 50.92
CA LEU A 1150 -26.55 -44.65 52.05
C LEU A 1150 -26.40 -43.83 53.33
N MET A 1151 -25.67 -42.71 53.28
CA MET A 1151 -25.45 -41.85 54.44
C MET A 1151 -26.77 -41.31 55.01
N VAL A 1152 -27.72 -40.93 54.15
CA VAL A 1152 -29.06 -40.50 54.59
C VAL A 1152 -29.79 -41.64 55.28
N GLY A 1153 -29.84 -42.85 54.71
CA GLY A 1153 -30.54 -43.97 55.33
C GLY A 1153 -29.88 -44.52 56.60
N ALA A 1154 -28.58 -44.28 56.78
CA ALA A 1154 -27.85 -44.62 58.01
C ALA A 1154 -27.95 -43.54 59.10
N SER A 1155 -28.60 -42.41 58.83
CA SER A 1155 -28.70 -41.28 59.77
C SER A 1155 -29.78 -41.48 60.85
N ASP A 1156 -29.57 -40.87 62.02
CA ASP A 1156 -30.58 -40.74 63.06
C ASP A 1156 -31.77 -39.93 62.52
N GLY A 1157 -32.98 -40.51 62.58
CA GLY A 1157 -34.21 -39.90 62.05
C GLY A 1157 -34.59 -40.31 60.62
N ALA A 1158 -33.82 -41.19 59.97
CA ALA A 1158 -34.15 -41.70 58.64
C ALA A 1158 -35.47 -42.48 58.61
N SER A 1159 -36.32 -42.20 57.60
CA SER A 1159 -37.58 -42.92 57.34
C SER A 1159 -37.33 -44.33 56.82
N GLN A 1160 -38.33 -45.22 56.96
CA GLN A 1160 -38.26 -46.59 56.41
C GLN A 1160 -37.98 -46.62 54.90
N LYS A 1161 -38.48 -45.63 54.15
CA LYS A 1161 -38.22 -45.47 52.71
C LYS A 1161 -36.74 -45.17 52.45
N GLN A 1162 -36.14 -44.25 53.20
CA GLN A 1162 -34.72 -43.89 53.10
C GLN A 1162 -33.83 -45.09 53.47
N VAL A 1163 -34.15 -45.81 54.55
CA VAL A 1163 -33.44 -47.02 54.99
C VAL A 1163 -33.49 -48.12 53.92
N GLY A 1164 -34.67 -48.37 53.34
CA GLY A 1164 -34.83 -49.37 52.27
C GLY A 1164 -33.97 -49.06 51.04
N LYS A 1165 -33.94 -47.78 50.61
CA LYS A 1165 -33.10 -47.34 49.48
C LYS A 1165 -31.60 -47.36 49.80
N ALA A 1166 -31.22 -47.07 51.04
CA ALA A 1166 -29.84 -47.20 51.50
C ALA A 1166 -29.34 -48.64 51.48
N LEU A 1167 -30.17 -49.62 51.86
CA LEU A 1167 -29.83 -51.05 51.75
C LEU A 1167 -29.65 -51.53 50.30
N GLU A 1168 -30.38 -50.95 49.35
CA GLU A 1168 -30.16 -51.17 47.91
C GLU A 1168 -28.84 -50.54 47.45
N ALA A 1169 -28.63 -49.26 47.79
CA ALA A 1169 -27.44 -48.48 47.44
C ALA A 1169 -26.15 -49.08 48.02
N ALA A 1170 -26.21 -49.69 49.21
CA ALA A 1170 -25.10 -50.39 49.85
C ALA A 1170 -24.46 -51.46 48.95
N ARG A 1171 -25.22 -52.07 48.02
CA ARG A 1171 -24.69 -53.08 47.09
C ARG A 1171 -23.76 -52.52 46.03
N ALA A 1172 -23.92 -51.23 45.70
CA ALA A 1172 -23.15 -50.49 44.72
C ALA A 1172 -21.91 -49.80 45.32
N ILE A 1173 -21.77 -49.80 46.64
CA ILE A 1173 -20.58 -49.27 47.32
C ILE A 1173 -19.41 -50.20 47.02
N THR A 1174 -18.32 -49.61 46.50
CA THR A 1174 -17.10 -50.34 46.21
C THR A 1174 -16.30 -50.54 47.49
N PRO A 1175 -15.50 -51.62 47.59
CA PRO A 1175 -14.61 -51.84 48.72
C PRO A 1175 -13.60 -50.70 48.95
N ASP A 1176 -13.40 -49.83 47.96
CA ASP A 1176 -12.45 -48.70 48.04
C ASP A 1176 -13.09 -47.42 48.62
N ASP A 1177 -14.42 -47.35 48.77
CA ASP A 1177 -15.13 -46.24 49.43
C ASP A 1177 -15.21 -46.46 50.95
N PHE A 1178 -14.06 -46.28 51.61
CA PHE A 1178 -13.86 -46.59 53.03
C PHE A 1178 -14.86 -45.88 53.95
N GLU A 1179 -15.23 -44.63 53.65
CA GLU A 1179 -16.10 -43.80 54.49
C GLU A 1179 -17.57 -44.27 54.43
N SER A 1180 -18.03 -44.73 53.26
CA SER A 1180 -19.38 -45.26 53.06
C SER A 1180 -19.52 -46.70 53.53
N LEU A 1181 -18.42 -47.45 53.55
CA LEU A 1181 -18.43 -48.87 53.93
C LEU A 1181 -18.94 -49.09 55.36
N TRP A 1182 -18.53 -48.27 56.33
CA TRP A 1182 -18.86 -48.48 57.74
C TRP A 1182 -20.34 -48.24 58.07
N PRO A 1183 -20.97 -47.15 57.59
CA PRO A 1183 -22.42 -47.01 57.65
C PRO A 1183 -23.16 -48.17 56.97
N ALA A 1184 -22.66 -48.71 55.85
CA ALA A 1184 -23.26 -49.88 55.20
C ALA A 1184 -23.18 -51.14 56.07
N ILE A 1185 -22.02 -51.41 56.68
CA ILE A 1185 -21.83 -52.51 57.64
C ILE A 1185 -22.78 -52.34 58.82
N GLY A 1186 -22.86 -51.14 59.41
CA GLY A 1186 -23.76 -50.87 60.53
C GLY A 1186 -25.24 -51.11 60.17
N LEU A 1187 -25.69 -50.67 58.99
CA LEU A 1187 -27.04 -50.92 58.48
C LEU A 1187 -27.29 -52.41 58.25
N ALA A 1188 -26.31 -53.14 57.70
CA ALA A 1188 -26.40 -54.57 57.48
C ALA A 1188 -26.58 -55.34 58.80
N ILE A 1189 -25.77 -55.04 59.83
CA ILE A 1189 -25.86 -55.65 61.16
C ILE A 1189 -27.22 -55.33 61.81
N ARG A 1190 -27.67 -54.08 61.75
CA ARG A 1190 -28.98 -53.67 62.32
C ARG A 1190 -30.15 -54.45 61.72
N HIS A 1191 -30.06 -54.79 60.43
CA HIS A 1191 -31.12 -55.45 59.66
C HIS A 1191 -30.85 -56.93 59.35
N GLY A 1192 -29.85 -57.55 59.99
CA GLY A 1192 -29.53 -58.98 59.82
C GLY A 1192 -29.12 -59.38 58.40
N ARG A 1193 -28.37 -58.53 57.70
CA ARG A 1193 -27.78 -58.81 56.37
C ARG A 1193 -26.32 -59.23 56.51
N PRO A 1194 -25.81 -60.10 55.62
CA PRO A 1194 -24.40 -60.53 55.64
C PRO A 1194 -23.45 -59.37 55.32
N VAL A 1195 -22.30 -59.34 55.99
CA VAL A 1195 -21.27 -58.30 55.83
C VAL A 1195 -20.04 -58.78 55.04
N ASP A 1196 -19.98 -60.05 54.62
CA ASP A 1196 -18.77 -60.68 54.05
C ASP A 1196 -18.18 -59.90 52.86
N LYS A 1197 -19.04 -59.43 51.96
CA LYS A 1197 -18.63 -58.63 50.79
C LYS A 1197 -18.01 -57.29 51.20
N SER A 1198 -18.54 -56.66 52.24
CA SER A 1198 -18.02 -55.41 52.79
C SER A 1198 -16.67 -55.64 53.50
N MET A 1199 -16.48 -56.80 54.12
CA MET A 1199 -15.23 -57.14 54.82
C MET A 1199 -14.04 -57.40 53.88
N LEU A 1200 -14.27 -57.65 52.58
CA LEU A 1200 -13.22 -57.74 51.56
C LEU A 1200 -12.43 -56.43 51.38
N ALA A 1201 -13.01 -55.30 51.77
CA ALA A 1201 -12.37 -53.98 51.73
C ALA A 1201 -11.19 -53.84 52.69
N LEU A 1202 -11.15 -54.63 53.77
CA LEU A 1202 -10.10 -54.55 54.79
C LEU A 1202 -8.72 -54.98 54.27
N LYS A 1203 -8.63 -55.53 53.05
CA LYS A 1203 -7.35 -55.82 52.36
C LYS A 1203 -6.49 -54.57 52.14
N ASN A 1204 -7.09 -53.38 52.13
CA ASN A 1204 -6.40 -52.10 51.89
C ASN A 1204 -5.81 -51.50 53.19
N LEU A 1205 -6.02 -52.14 54.35
CA LEU A 1205 -5.47 -51.74 55.64
C LEU A 1205 -4.26 -52.62 56.01
N SER A 1206 -3.52 -52.21 57.06
CA SER A 1206 -2.51 -53.09 57.64
C SER A 1206 -3.18 -54.39 58.15
N PRO A 1207 -2.50 -55.56 58.07
CA PRO A 1207 -3.07 -56.81 58.56
C PRO A 1207 -3.59 -56.71 60.00
N ASP A 1208 -2.83 -56.02 60.87
CA ASP A 1208 -3.18 -55.81 62.28
C ASP A 1208 -4.44 -54.95 62.45
N ASP A 1209 -4.55 -53.84 61.71
CA ASP A 1209 -5.74 -52.98 61.76
C ASP A 1209 -6.97 -53.70 61.19
N ALA A 1210 -6.78 -54.48 60.12
CA ALA A 1210 -7.82 -55.29 59.52
C ALA A 1210 -8.36 -56.37 60.49
N ASP A 1211 -7.47 -57.01 61.26
CA ASP A 1211 -7.85 -58.00 62.28
C ASP A 1211 -8.60 -57.36 63.46
N ARG A 1212 -8.13 -56.20 63.92
CA ARG A 1212 -8.80 -55.40 64.97
C ARG A 1212 -10.22 -54.99 64.56
N LEU A 1213 -10.37 -54.54 63.32
CA LEU A 1213 -11.67 -54.16 62.77
C LEU A 1213 -12.60 -55.36 62.52
N ARG A 1214 -12.04 -56.51 62.10
CA ARG A 1214 -12.78 -57.78 62.06
C ARG A 1214 -13.32 -58.13 63.44
N ALA A 1215 -12.48 -58.10 64.47
CA ALA A 1215 -12.88 -58.38 65.84
C ALA A 1215 -13.97 -57.41 66.34
N PHE A 1216 -13.88 -56.13 65.99
CA PHE A 1216 -14.92 -55.13 66.29
C PHE A 1216 -16.26 -55.46 65.64
N VAL A 1217 -16.28 -55.76 64.33
CA VAL A 1217 -17.51 -56.12 63.60
C VAL A 1217 -18.11 -57.42 64.17
N THR A 1218 -17.30 -58.45 64.43
CA THR A 1218 -17.75 -59.69 65.04
C THR A 1218 -18.36 -59.47 66.43
N ALA A 1219 -17.79 -58.58 67.24
CA ALA A 1219 -18.35 -58.23 68.55
C ALA A 1219 -19.73 -57.57 68.42
N LEU A 1220 -19.95 -56.72 67.42
CA LEU A 1220 -21.24 -56.09 67.12
C LEU A 1220 -22.30 -57.07 66.59
N GLU A 1221 -21.90 -58.08 65.80
CA GLU A 1221 -22.81 -59.09 65.25
C GLU A 1221 -23.28 -60.10 66.31
N THR A 1222 -22.37 -60.59 67.13
CA THR A 1222 -22.59 -61.73 68.03
C THR A 1222 -23.01 -61.31 69.44
N SER A 1223 -22.11 -60.65 70.17
CA SER A 1223 -22.28 -60.34 71.60
C SER A 1223 -23.06 -59.05 71.85
N LYS A 1224 -22.97 -58.08 70.93
CA LYS A 1224 -23.43 -56.69 71.11
C LYS A 1224 -22.86 -56.03 72.36
N ASP A 1225 -21.76 -56.57 72.92
CA ASP A 1225 -21.07 -56.00 74.06
C ASP A 1225 -20.18 -54.84 73.61
N THR A 1226 -20.51 -53.65 74.09
CA THR A 1226 -19.80 -52.42 73.76
C THR A 1226 -18.40 -52.37 74.35
N ARG A 1227 -18.14 -53.10 75.44
CA ARG A 1227 -16.81 -53.15 76.08
C ARG A 1227 -15.83 -54.01 75.29
N SER A 1228 -16.24 -55.22 74.88
CA SER A 1228 -15.44 -56.07 74.00
C SER A 1228 -15.21 -55.41 72.64
N ALA A 1229 -16.22 -54.72 72.09
CA ALA A 1229 -16.06 -53.96 70.85
C ALA A 1229 -15.03 -52.83 71.03
N GLU A 1230 -15.12 -52.03 72.09
CA GLU A 1230 -14.16 -50.95 72.37
C GLU A 1230 -12.71 -51.46 72.48
N ALA A 1231 -12.49 -52.59 73.17
CA ALA A 1231 -11.17 -53.18 73.34
C ALA A 1231 -10.51 -53.60 72.01
N ALA A 1232 -11.31 -54.04 71.03
CA ALA A 1232 -10.82 -54.43 69.71
C ALA A 1232 -10.22 -53.26 68.91
N LEU A 1233 -10.56 -52.01 69.24
CA LEU A 1233 -10.10 -50.82 68.52
C LEU A 1233 -8.78 -50.23 69.06
N ALA A 1234 -8.13 -50.87 70.04
CA ALA A 1234 -6.87 -50.40 70.60
C ALA A 1234 -5.80 -50.25 69.50
N GLY A 1235 -5.10 -49.11 69.48
CA GLY A 1235 -4.04 -48.81 68.51
C GLY A 1235 -4.51 -48.34 67.13
N LEU A 1236 -5.82 -48.28 66.85
CA LEU A 1236 -6.34 -47.73 65.59
C LEU A 1236 -6.30 -46.19 65.59
N THR A 1237 -6.00 -45.61 64.43
CA THR A 1237 -5.96 -44.15 64.23
C THR A 1237 -7.34 -43.50 64.46
N PRO A 1238 -7.41 -42.19 64.69
CA PRO A 1238 -8.66 -41.47 64.96
C PRO A 1238 -9.73 -41.67 63.88
N GLN A 1239 -9.35 -41.58 62.60
CA GLN A 1239 -10.30 -41.73 61.50
C GLN A 1239 -10.86 -43.15 61.46
N VAL A 1240 -10.00 -44.18 61.51
CA VAL A 1240 -10.42 -45.58 61.45
C VAL A 1240 -11.28 -45.96 62.66
N ARG A 1241 -10.88 -45.51 63.87
CA ARG A 1241 -11.67 -45.68 65.09
C ARG A 1241 -13.03 -45.01 64.99
N ALA A 1242 -13.10 -43.77 64.49
CA ALA A 1242 -14.36 -43.05 64.34
C ALA A 1242 -15.27 -43.72 63.29
N GLN A 1243 -14.70 -44.23 62.20
CA GLN A 1243 -15.46 -44.98 61.21
C GLN A 1243 -16.02 -46.30 61.78
N ALA A 1244 -15.25 -47.01 62.60
CA ALA A 1244 -15.76 -48.17 63.35
C ALA A 1244 -16.92 -47.75 64.29
N TYR A 1245 -16.79 -46.64 65.00
CA TYR A 1245 -17.89 -46.09 65.80
C TYR A 1245 -19.12 -45.71 64.97
N CYS A 1246 -18.97 -45.22 63.73
CA CYS A 1246 -20.11 -45.01 62.82
C CYS A 1246 -20.89 -46.31 62.60
N ALA A 1247 -20.20 -47.42 62.28
CA ALA A 1247 -20.86 -48.72 62.14
C ALA A 1247 -21.56 -49.16 63.44
N GLY A 1248 -20.91 -48.96 64.59
CA GLY A 1248 -21.47 -49.27 65.91
C GLY A 1248 -22.70 -48.43 66.27
N LEU A 1249 -22.68 -47.12 66.00
CA LEU A 1249 -23.81 -46.20 66.22
C LEU A 1249 -25.01 -46.60 65.35
N VAL A 1250 -24.77 -46.93 64.08
CA VAL A 1250 -25.84 -47.37 63.17
C VAL A 1250 -26.38 -48.75 63.60
N ALA A 1251 -25.52 -49.70 63.96
CA ALA A 1251 -25.90 -51.06 64.33
C ALA A 1251 -26.68 -51.14 65.67
N LEU A 1252 -26.24 -50.40 66.68
CA LEU A 1252 -26.79 -50.47 68.05
C LEU A 1252 -27.88 -49.41 68.31
N GLY A 1253 -27.93 -48.33 67.53
CA GLY A 1253 -28.87 -47.22 67.71
C GLY A 1253 -28.71 -46.55 69.07
N SER A 1254 -29.81 -46.39 69.81
CA SER A 1254 -29.82 -45.79 71.16
C SER A 1254 -29.03 -46.58 72.22
N ARG A 1255 -28.67 -47.85 71.94
CA ARG A 1255 -27.86 -48.69 72.85
C ARG A 1255 -26.35 -48.44 72.71
N ALA A 1256 -25.93 -47.67 71.72
CA ALA A 1256 -24.52 -47.32 71.55
C ALA A 1256 -24.06 -46.34 72.67
N PRO A 1257 -22.81 -46.43 73.15
CA PRO A 1257 -22.25 -45.50 74.11
C PRO A 1257 -22.29 -44.05 73.61
N ALA A 1258 -22.71 -43.10 74.47
CA ALA A 1258 -22.79 -41.68 74.10
C ALA A 1258 -21.43 -41.10 73.65
N GLN A 1259 -20.34 -41.61 74.24
CA GLN A 1259 -18.96 -41.23 73.88
C GLN A 1259 -18.60 -41.53 72.42
N TRP A 1260 -19.16 -42.59 71.82
CA TRP A 1260 -18.92 -42.91 70.40
C TRP A 1260 -19.49 -41.82 69.49
N ARG A 1261 -20.70 -41.33 69.79
CA ARG A 1261 -21.34 -40.24 69.06
C ARG A 1261 -20.53 -38.95 69.16
N THR A 1262 -20.08 -38.58 70.37
CA THR A 1262 -19.23 -37.39 70.56
C THR A 1262 -17.89 -37.52 69.83
N PHE A 1263 -17.28 -38.70 69.86
CA PHE A 1263 -16.02 -38.93 69.16
C PHE A 1263 -16.18 -38.83 67.64
N VAL A 1264 -17.20 -39.46 67.06
CA VAL A 1264 -17.51 -39.40 65.62
C VAL A 1264 -17.68 -37.97 65.14
N LYS A 1265 -18.52 -37.17 65.82
CA LYS A 1265 -18.76 -35.77 65.43
C LYS A 1265 -17.49 -34.93 65.45
N ARG A 1266 -16.58 -35.19 66.40
CA ARG A 1266 -15.30 -34.47 66.49
C ARG A 1266 -14.26 -34.97 65.49
N ALA A 1267 -14.17 -36.28 65.31
CA ALA A 1267 -13.12 -36.92 64.53
C ALA A 1267 -13.43 -37.03 63.03
N LEU A 1268 -14.68 -36.97 62.60
CA LEU A 1268 -15.08 -37.04 61.20
C LEU A 1268 -15.67 -35.72 60.71
N PHE A 1269 -15.52 -35.43 59.43
CA PHE A 1269 -16.11 -34.26 58.75
C PHE A 1269 -17.52 -34.57 58.21
N PRO A 1270 -18.37 -33.57 57.93
CA PRO A 1270 -19.77 -33.79 57.57
C PRO A 1270 -20.03 -34.73 56.39
N ALA A 1271 -19.09 -34.88 55.45
CA ALA A 1271 -19.22 -35.79 54.31
C ALA A 1271 -18.73 -37.23 54.60
N GLU A 1272 -18.14 -37.48 55.76
CA GLU A 1272 -17.54 -38.77 56.15
C GLU A 1272 -18.44 -39.64 57.03
N HIS A 1273 -19.57 -39.11 57.52
CA HIS A 1273 -20.45 -39.84 58.43
C HIS A 1273 -21.94 -39.50 58.21
N PRO A 1274 -22.86 -40.39 58.60
CA PRO A 1274 -24.29 -40.11 58.67
C PRO A 1274 -24.60 -39.02 59.71
N TYR A 1275 -25.76 -38.38 59.59
CA TYR A 1275 -26.22 -37.42 60.61
C TYR A 1275 -26.61 -38.17 61.89
N PHE A 1276 -26.00 -37.82 63.04
CA PHE A 1276 -26.23 -38.49 64.34
C PHE A 1276 -26.82 -37.54 65.40
N GLY A 1277 -27.64 -36.57 64.96
CA GLY A 1277 -28.19 -35.49 65.79
C GLY A 1277 -27.18 -34.39 66.06
#